data_AF-A0A0D2U0I0-F1
#
_entry.id   AF-A0A0D2U0I0-F1
#
_cell.length_a   1.000
_cell.length_b   1.000
_cell.length_c   1.000
_cell.angle_alpha   90.00
_cell.angle_beta   90.00
_cell.angle_gamma   90.00
#
_symmetry.space_group_name_H-M   'P 1'
#
loop_
_entity.id
_entity.type
_entity.pdbx_description
1 polymer ?
#
loop_
_entity_poly.entity_id
_entity_poly.type
_entity_poly.pdbx_seq_one_letter_code
_entity_poly.pdbx_strand_id
1 'polypeptide(L)'
;MDSLHGNSIGDAGAHAIAEALKVNTTLTNLDLADNQIGDAGALAIADALKVNTTLIGLGLTGNFFTDVGVTAVTQTGNTTCRFRDPCRLEAGLERQRVPSAAELAQIAARAAANAQPLNLATEVDQLRFWFAAKDQTIAAKEQELAGKNEEIAAKEQKLAAKDQELKSALDRIALLERNQPTVGSTLSFEGPIPQVPLATLVTATNNFAADSLLGEGAFGRVHGASLPGPRVAIKKLSAASPAEFKSELDSLSKFRHPNIITILSYAEEGDTRCLVYEFMPNGAVRDRLNRTNDTPSLTWSQRHRIAADVARGMHYVQTAFPDHALFHLDLKTDNVLLDAYFNAKVSDFGLVRAAQHLDEKSYIRTDNVQGSAPYMCPEFFEEGRMTIKTDVYAFGMILLELVTAEKPGTKLKSKARKAAKSQKPLEMLDSTLKPAQAELQSVCKVVTLALELSSSSSLTVLVLGSGGREHALAHTLARSARVAHVYVAPGNGGTASGNTRISNLAVPDNDFPRLIAAAREHNVNFVVVGPEQPLVDGAVEAFRAAGIRAFGPSARAARLEASKAYSKAFMKRHNIPTAAFETFTDVAAAEAYIRSVKHDVVIKASGLAAGKGVVLPTTKDEAIASVRQMMVDNIFGAAGAEVVIEERMTGPEASVFALTDGYSFTLLPAIQDHKRIFDNDEGPNTGGMGAFSPLPFLTPALLDTISRKIIKPTIDGMRREGSPYVGLLYAGVMLTPEGPKTLEYNCRFGDPETQAVLSLIDPSHGVDLIDLFEACVDGHLDSVQLSIKAGSAVTIVVASKGYPGAYEKGLPISLPAPEAMPADVHIFHAGTQQSAGKLVTSGGRVLAVTAVAPTLHEALARAYTVVDQVKFEGKQHRTDIAKKFAVPHTADAKAAVSYADAGVDIAAGDELVERIKSKCKTTRRPGCDAELGGFGGLFDLKPLGLTDPIMVSSTDGVGTKLRVAQTINLHDTVGIDLVAMCVNDLIVQGAEPLFFLDYFATGKLDVDIAELVVEGIAEGCRQAGCGLIGGETAEMPSMYAPGHYDLAGFTVGAVNRDALLPAADLGAGDVLIAIASSGLHSNGFSLVRHLVSLAGADYAAPCPFDYSLSMATDPRSCYSYGRRLAALGRPATLGEVLLAPTRMYIKCLLPSIRRRAIKALANITGGGFVENVPRVYSDKLQAVADAHKWPLPPVFKWLQQIGNVDLEELARTFNCGVGMVLIVDPAKVDSVLADLELQGEKAWVVGHLQERPAGGAPATIANINAWKSA
;
A
#
# COMPACT_ATOMS: atom_id res chain seq x y z
N MET A 1 -30.81 12.44 25.95
CA MET A 1 -30.66 13.06 27.27
C MET A 1 -30.63 11.92 28.24
N ASP A 2 -29.49 11.67 28.87
CA ASP A 2 -29.44 10.71 29.97
C ASP A 2 -29.91 11.48 31.21
N SER A 3 -31.10 11.14 31.70
CA SER A 3 -31.75 11.83 32.82
C SER A 3 -31.55 11.03 34.10
N LEU A 4 -30.84 11.62 35.04
CA LEU A 4 -30.73 11.19 36.43
C LEU A 4 -31.59 12.08 37.35
N HIS A 5 -32.61 12.71 36.78
CA HIS A 5 -33.60 13.50 37.49
C HIS A 5 -34.27 12.70 38.62
N GLY A 6 -34.43 13.30 39.80
CA GLY A 6 -35.27 12.73 40.85
C GLY A 6 -34.73 11.45 41.54
N ASN A 7 -33.43 11.14 41.42
CA ASN A 7 -32.85 9.87 41.89
C ASN A 7 -32.33 9.89 43.34
N SER A 8 -32.64 10.95 44.12
CA SER A 8 -32.18 11.09 45.51
C SER A 8 -30.65 11.00 45.68
N ILE A 9 -29.91 11.46 44.68
CA ILE A 9 -28.45 11.50 44.66
C ILE A 9 -27.97 12.57 45.64
N GLY A 10 -27.12 12.20 46.60
CA GLY A 10 -26.46 13.14 47.52
C GLY A 10 -25.01 13.44 47.13
N ASP A 11 -24.30 14.19 47.97
CA ASP A 11 -22.92 14.69 47.70
C ASP A 11 -21.91 13.60 47.31
N ALA A 12 -21.98 12.41 47.92
CA ALA A 12 -21.11 11.29 47.59
C ALA A 12 -21.36 10.74 46.18
N GLY A 13 -22.62 10.69 45.76
CA GLY A 13 -22.98 10.29 44.39
C GLY A 13 -22.60 11.35 43.37
N ALA A 14 -22.75 12.63 43.71
CA ALA A 14 -22.29 13.74 42.88
C ALA A 14 -20.77 13.72 42.67
N HIS A 15 -19.97 13.35 43.69
CA HIS A 15 -18.53 13.14 43.55
C HIS A 15 -18.18 12.03 42.54
N ALA A 16 -18.87 10.89 42.58
CA ALA A 16 -18.63 9.80 41.64
C ALA A 16 -18.98 10.21 40.19
N ILE A 17 -20.07 10.95 40.03
CA ILE A 17 -20.47 11.50 38.72
C ILE A 17 -19.45 12.51 38.22
N ALA A 18 -18.91 13.36 39.10
CA ALA A 18 -17.87 14.33 38.76
C ALA A 18 -16.58 13.65 38.25
N GLU A 19 -16.13 12.56 38.86
CA GLU A 19 -14.97 11.79 38.36
C GLU A 19 -15.22 11.18 36.97
N ALA A 20 -16.44 10.69 36.72
CA ALA A 20 -16.82 10.22 35.39
C ALA A 20 -16.86 11.34 34.34
N LEU A 21 -17.32 12.54 34.72
CA LEU A 21 -17.36 13.70 33.84
C LEU A 21 -15.96 14.19 33.44
N LYS A 22 -14.93 14.02 34.28
CA LYS A 22 -13.55 14.42 33.94
C LYS A 22 -12.97 13.69 32.73
N VAL A 23 -13.41 12.45 32.48
CA VAL A 23 -12.93 11.58 31.38
C VAL A 23 -13.96 11.37 30.27
N ASN A 24 -15.13 12.00 30.38
CA ASN A 24 -16.22 11.86 29.41
C ASN A 24 -15.90 12.53 28.07
N THR A 25 -16.02 11.77 26.98
CA THR A 25 -15.81 12.22 25.59
C THR A 25 -17.05 12.11 24.69
N THR A 26 -18.18 11.60 25.20
CA THR A 26 -19.36 11.28 24.38
C THR A 26 -20.66 11.93 24.87
N LEU A 27 -20.86 12.06 26.18
CA LEU A 27 -22.09 12.60 26.75
C LEU A 27 -22.13 14.12 26.63
N THR A 28 -23.14 14.64 25.94
CA THR A 28 -23.31 16.08 25.67
C THR A 28 -24.39 16.76 26.52
N ASN A 29 -25.32 15.99 27.10
CA ASN A 29 -26.38 16.53 27.97
C ASN A 29 -26.66 15.59 29.14
N LEU A 30 -26.64 16.11 30.37
CA LEU A 30 -26.92 15.38 31.59
C LEU A 30 -27.92 16.15 32.45
N ASP A 31 -28.94 15.48 32.98
CA ASP A 31 -29.93 16.10 33.87
C ASP A 31 -29.84 15.50 35.28
N LEU A 32 -29.48 16.32 36.26
CA LEU A 32 -29.37 16.00 37.69
C LEU A 32 -30.37 16.82 38.53
N ALA A 33 -31.41 17.38 37.90
CA ALA A 33 -32.41 18.14 38.64
C ALA A 33 -33.21 17.27 39.64
N ASP A 34 -33.77 17.91 40.67
CA ASP A 34 -34.56 17.31 41.75
C ASP A 34 -33.86 16.16 42.51
N ASN A 35 -32.55 16.28 42.73
CA ASN A 35 -31.79 15.39 43.59
C ASN A 35 -31.56 16.00 44.99
N GLN A 36 -30.68 15.39 45.78
CA GLN A 36 -30.35 15.76 47.17
C GLN A 36 -28.90 16.30 47.28
N ILE A 37 -28.38 16.91 46.22
CA ILE A 37 -26.99 17.36 46.15
C ILE A 37 -26.86 18.70 46.88
N GLY A 38 -25.91 18.81 47.81
CA GLY A 38 -25.55 20.02 48.53
C GLY A 38 -24.30 20.70 47.98
N ASP A 39 -23.77 21.67 48.73
CA ASP A 39 -22.63 22.48 48.28
C ASP A 39 -21.35 21.67 48.03
N ALA A 40 -21.14 20.58 48.78
CA ALA A 40 -19.96 19.72 48.61
C ALA A 40 -20.01 18.93 47.28
N GLY A 41 -21.19 18.45 46.87
CA GLY A 41 -21.40 17.85 45.57
C GLY A 41 -21.33 18.86 44.43
N ALA A 42 -21.85 20.08 44.65
CA ALA A 42 -21.75 21.18 43.68
C ALA A 42 -20.29 21.56 43.38
N LEU A 43 -19.42 21.60 44.40
CA LEU A 43 -17.98 21.88 44.23
C LEU A 43 -17.28 20.80 43.39
N ALA A 44 -17.59 19.53 43.61
CA ALA A 44 -17.03 18.43 42.83
C ALA A 44 -17.41 18.51 41.35
N ILE A 45 -18.69 18.82 41.07
CA ILE A 45 -19.19 19.02 39.71
C ILE A 45 -18.50 20.24 39.06
N ALA A 46 -18.32 21.33 39.81
CA ALA A 46 -17.60 22.51 39.33
C ALA A 46 -16.15 22.20 38.91
N ASP A 47 -15.43 21.39 39.70
CA ASP A 47 -14.07 20.96 39.36
C ASP A 47 -14.01 20.08 38.12
N ALA A 48 -15.01 19.20 37.91
CA ALA A 48 -15.10 18.40 36.70
C ALA A 48 -15.36 19.27 35.44
N LEU A 49 -16.18 20.32 35.57
CA LEU A 49 -16.48 21.23 34.47
C LEU A 49 -15.28 22.10 34.05
N LYS A 50 -14.27 22.31 34.91
CA LYS A 50 -13.05 23.04 34.50
C LYS A 50 -12.26 22.31 33.39
N VAL A 51 -12.38 20.99 33.31
CA VAL A 51 -11.64 20.15 32.35
C VAL A 51 -12.52 19.54 31.27
N ASN A 52 -13.82 19.37 31.51
CA ASN A 52 -14.73 18.77 30.54
C ASN A 52 -15.13 19.77 29.43
N THR A 53 -14.83 19.43 28.17
CA THR A 53 -15.18 20.24 26.98
C THR A 53 -16.28 19.62 26.13
N THR A 54 -16.86 18.49 26.55
CA THR A 54 -17.84 17.72 25.77
C THR A 54 -19.28 17.99 26.21
N LEU A 55 -19.50 18.27 27.50
CA LEU A 55 -20.84 18.48 28.05
C LEU A 55 -21.35 19.88 27.69
N ILE A 56 -22.46 19.94 26.97
CA ILE A 56 -23.07 21.17 26.44
C ILE A 56 -24.28 21.61 27.28
N GLY A 57 -24.94 20.67 27.97
CA GLY A 57 -26.10 20.94 28.83
C GLY A 57 -26.05 20.20 30.15
N LEU A 58 -26.27 20.91 31.27
CA LEU A 58 -26.34 20.33 32.60
C LEU A 58 -27.56 20.87 33.38
N GLY A 59 -28.46 19.98 33.81
CA GLY A 59 -29.60 20.31 34.67
C GLY A 59 -29.26 20.14 36.15
N LEU A 60 -29.43 21.19 36.97
CA LEU A 60 -29.12 21.16 38.42
C LEU A 60 -30.22 21.76 39.30
N THR A 61 -31.36 22.13 38.72
CA THR A 61 -32.49 22.74 39.42
C THR A 61 -33.04 21.79 40.49
N GLY A 62 -33.53 22.30 41.61
CA GLY A 62 -34.23 21.50 42.61
C GLY A 62 -33.33 20.62 43.49
N ASN A 63 -32.04 20.94 43.59
CA ASN A 63 -31.10 20.37 44.55
C ASN A 63 -31.05 21.22 45.83
N PHE A 64 -30.08 20.99 46.71
CA PHE A 64 -29.93 21.66 48.00
C PHE A 64 -28.75 22.64 48.02
N PHE A 65 -28.47 23.31 46.90
CA PHE A 65 -27.36 24.29 46.86
C PHE A 65 -27.74 25.54 47.64
N THR A 66 -26.76 26.05 48.39
CA THR A 66 -26.79 27.42 48.91
C THR A 66 -26.11 28.36 47.91
N ASP A 67 -25.99 29.65 48.26
CA ASP A 67 -25.23 30.62 47.47
C ASP A 67 -23.79 30.17 47.21
N VAL A 68 -23.20 29.36 48.10
CA VAL A 68 -21.85 28.80 47.95
C VAL A 68 -21.80 27.81 46.79
N GLY A 69 -22.73 26.84 46.74
CA GLY A 69 -22.79 25.84 45.68
C GLY A 69 -23.11 26.46 44.32
N VAL A 70 -24.03 27.42 44.28
CA VAL A 70 -24.37 28.16 43.05
C VAL A 70 -23.17 28.97 42.52
N THR A 71 -22.45 29.64 43.40
CA THR A 71 -21.22 30.38 43.03
C THR A 71 -20.15 29.44 42.48
N ALA A 72 -19.95 28.27 43.10
CA ALA A 72 -18.94 27.30 42.68
C ALA A 72 -19.17 26.81 41.23
N VAL A 73 -20.40 26.46 40.87
CA VAL A 73 -20.71 25.95 39.51
C VAL A 73 -20.74 27.05 38.45
N THR A 74 -21.07 28.30 38.83
CA THR A 74 -21.11 29.43 37.88
C THR A 74 -19.75 30.04 37.59
N GLN A 75 -18.79 29.96 38.51
CA GLN A 75 -17.44 30.55 38.36
C GLN A 75 -16.40 29.55 37.80
N THR A 76 -16.83 28.49 37.12
CA THR A 76 -15.91 27.47 36.57
C THR A 76 -15.09 27.95 35.37
N GLY A 77 -15.52 29.02 34.69
CA GLY A 77 -14.90 29.52 33.46
C GLY A 77 -15.21 28.69 32.20
N ASN A 78 -16.04 27.64 32.32
CA ASN A 78 -16.46 26.82 31.19
C ASN A 78 -17.53 27.53 30.36
N THR A 79 -17.22 27.86 29.10
CA THR A 79 -18.15 28.52 28.16
C THR A 79 -18.92 27.53 27.28
N THR A 80 -18.56 26.25 27.32
CA THR A 80 -19.11 25.17 26.50
C THR A 80 -20.39 24.60 27.12
N CYS A 81 -20.43 24.43 28.44
CA CYS A 81 -21.56 23.87 29.17
C CYS A 81 -22.55 24.95 29.61
N ARG A 82 -23.84 24.80 29.28
CA ARG A 82 -24.91 25.70 29.75
C ARG A 82 -25.80 25.00 30.77
N PHE A 83 -26.08 25.69 31.88
CA PHE A 83 -27.04 25.23 32.88
C PHE A 83 -28.47 25.39 32.36
N ARG A 84 -29.23 24.30 32.30
CA ARG A 84 -30.59 24.28 31.72
C ARG A 84 -31.63 23.93 32.78
N ASP A 85 -32.77 24.61 32.75
CA ASP A 85 -33.99 24.18 33.42
C ASP A 85 -34.83 23.38 32.40
N PRO A 86 -35.20 22.11 32.67
CA PRO A 86 -36.04 21.33 31.77
C PRO A 86 -37.41 21.97 31.50
N CYS A 87 -37.87 22.88 32.37
CA CYS A 87 -39.19 23.49 32.31
C CYS A 87 -39.22 24.90 31.68
N ARG A 88 -38.10 25.64 31.52
CA ARG A 88 -38.07 27.00 30.90
C ARG A 88 -36.73 27.40 30.28
N LEU A 89 -36.77 28.37 29.35
CA LEU A 89 -35.68 28.77 28.44
C LEU A 89 -34.58 29.70 29.00
N GLU A 90 -34.56 30.11 30.28
CA GLU A 90 -33.45 30.90 30.87
C GLU A 90 -33.14 30.55 32.35
N ALA A 91 -31.83 30.64 32.70
CA ALA A 91 -31.10 30.43 33.97
C ALA A 91 -31.74 29.56 35.08
N GLY A 92 -31.41 28.26 35.10
CA GLY A 92 -32.00 27.25 36.01
C GLY A 92 -31.35 27.06 37.38
N LEU A 93 -30.35 27.86 37.79
CA LEU A 93 -29.64 27.62 39.06
C LEU A 93 -30.30 28.27 40.29
N GLU A 94 -31.19 29.24 40.09
CA GLU A 94 -31.79 30.04 41.17
C GLU A 94 -32.87 29.30 41.98
N ARG A 95 -33.32 28.13 41.51
CA ARG A 95 -34.40 27.36 42.14
C ARG A 95 -33.86 26.11 42.82
N GLN A 96 -33.32 26.29 44.01
CA GLN A 96 -32.89 25.22 44.89
C GLN A 96 -33.95 24.96 45.96
N ARG A 97 -34.13 23.70 46.34
CA ARG A 97 -35.09 23.29 47.36
C ARG A 97 -34.45 23.39 48.75
N VAL A 98 -35.25 23.76 49.74
CA VAL A 98 -34.87 23.58 51.14
C VAL A 98 -35.25 22.14 51.54
N PRO A 99 -34.33 21.34 52.11
CA PRO A 99 -34.63 19.98 52.52
C PRO A 99 -35.82 19.91 53.46
N SER A 100 -36.82 19.07 53.16
CA SER A 100 -37.93 18.81 54.07
C SER A 100 -37.48 18.02 55.31
N ALA A 101 -38.25 18.06 56.41
CA ALA A 101 -37.94 17.29 57.61
C ALA A 101 -37.84 15.77 57.35
N ALA A 102 -38.57 15.26 56.35
CA ALA A 102 -38.49 13.87 55.91
C ALA A 102 -37.20 13.57 55.11
N GLU A 103 -36.77 14.48 54.24
CA GLU A 103 -35.50 14.37 53.50
C GLU A 103 -34.29 14.51 54.45
N LEU A 104 -34.34 15.42 55.42
CA LEU A 104 -33.33 15.54 56.48
C LEU A 104 -33.25 14.26 57.32
N ALA A 105 -34.39 13.64 57.65
CA ALA A 105 -34.42 12.35 58.35
C ALA A 105 -33.85 11.20 57.49
N GLN A 106 -34.06 11.19 56.17
CA GLN A 106 -33.44 10.21 55.27
C GLN A 106 -31.92 10.41 55.13
N ILE A 107 -31.47 11.66 55.00
CA ILE A 107 -30.03 11.99 54.94
C ILE A 107 -29.36 11.63 56.27
N ALA A 108 -29.99 11.96 57.39
CA ALA A 108 -29.53 11.60 58.73
C ALA A 108 -29.59 10.08 58.96
N ALA A 109 -30.58 9.35 58.43
CA ALA A 109 -30.65 7.89 58.52
C ALA A 109 -29.58 7.20 57.66
N ARG A 110 -29.22 7.74 56.50
CA ARG A 110 -28.07 7.28 55.70
C ARG A 110 -26.74 7.57 56.41
N ALA A 111 -26.63 8.72 57.06
CA ALA A 111 -25.47 9.07 57.90
C ALA A 111 -25.40 8.21 59.19
N ALA A 112 -26.55 7.86 59.79
CA ALA A 112 -26.66 7.02 60.98
C ALA A 112 -26.55 5.52 60.69
N ALA A 113 -26.91 5.05 59.48
CA ALA A 113 -26.56 3.71 59.02
C ALA A 113 -25.03 3.51 58.92
N ASN A 114 -24.28 4.62 58.82
CA ASN A 114 -22.82 4.65 58.90
C ASN A 114 -22.29 5.00 60.32
N ALA A 115 -23.14 5.11 61.34
CA ALA A 115 -22.72 5.43 62.72
C ALA A 115 -23.62 4.76 63.77
N GLN A 116 -23.17 3.64 64.37
CA GLN A 116 -23.77 3.07 65.60
C GLN A 116 -23.02 3.52 66.87
N PRO A 117 -23.68 3.66 68.04
CA PRO A 117 -23.07 4.19 69.27
C PRO A 117 -22.49 3.11 70.20
N LEU A 118 -21.29 3.40 70.76
CA LEU A 118 -20.51 2.57 71.68
C LEU A 118 -21.14 2.40 73.09
N ASN A 119 -21.03 1.19 73.65
CA ASN A 119 -21.18 0.89 75.07
C ASN A 119 -19.81 0.51 75.66
N LEU A 120 -19.10 1.52 76.14
CA LEU A 120 -17.66 1.52 76.40
C LEU A 120 -17.13 0.50 77.43
N ALA A 121 -17.94 -0.09 78.31
CA ALA A 121 -17.41 -1.03 79.31
C ALA A 121 -17.28 -2.47 78.76
N THR A 122 -18.35 -2.96 78.13
CA THR A 122 -18.35 -4.28 77.47
C THR A 122 -17.56 -4.25 76.16
N GLU A 123 -17.55 -3.13 75.44
CA GLU A 123 -16.68 -2.98 74.28
C GLU A 123 -15.22 -2.85 74.67
N VAL A 124 -14.80 -2.30 75.80
CA VAL A 124 -13.36 -2.33 76.14
C VAL A 124 -12.89 -3.75 76.46
N ASP A 125 -13.71 -4.60 77.06
CA ASP A 125 -13.33 -6.00 77.31
C ASP A 125 -13.50 -6.90 76.08
N GLN A 126 -14.53 -6.67 75.25
CA GLN A 126 -14.64 -7.31 73.93
C GLN A 126 -13.64 -6.77 72.94
N LEU A 127 -13.25 -5.50 72.99
CA LEU A 127 -12.15 -4.90 72.23
C LEU A 127 -10.83 -5.35 72.81
N ARG A 128 -10.66 -5.61 74.11
CA ARG A 128 -9.43 -6.26 74.61
C ARG A 128 -9.35 -7.71 74.16
N PHE A 129 -10.46 -8.43 74.10
CA PHE A 129 -10.51 -9.79 73.55
C PHE A 129 -10.38 -9.80 72.03
N TRP A 130 -10.98 -8.82 71.33
CA TRP A 130 -10.97 -8.65 69.89
C TRP A 130 -9.69 -7.98 69.40
N PHE A 131 -9.03 -7.13 70.19
CA PHE A 131 -7.67 -6.64 70.00
C PHE A 131 -6.69 -7.74 70.40
N ALA A 132 -6.91 -8.57 71.42
CA ALA A 132 -6.04 -9.73 71.64
C ALA A 132 -6.19 -10.78 70.53
N ALA A 133 -7.40 -11.01 70.02
CA ALA A 133 -7.68 -11.89 68.89
C ALA A 133 -7.24 -11.26 67.56
N LYS A 134 -7.38 -9.93 67.39
CA LYS A 134 -6.83 -9.19 66.25
C LYS A 134 -5.34 -9.07 66.34
N ASP A 135 -4.74 -8.98 67.51
CA ASP A 135 -3.29 -8.93 67.71
C ASP A 135 -2.73 -10.32 67.54
N GLN A 136 -3.47 -11.39 67.85
CA GLN A 136 -3.15 -12.74 67.39
C GLN A 136 -3.37 -12.91 65.88
N THR A 137 -4.40 -12.29 65.28
CA THR A 137 -4.65 -12.36 63.83
C THR A 137 -3.69 -11.48 63.05
N ILE A 138 -3.25 -10.36 63.62
CA ILE A 138 -2.25 -9.42 63.11
C ILE A 138 -0.89 -10.03 63.35
N ALA A 139 -0.58 -10.62 64.51
CA ALA A 139 0.64 -11.39 64.70
C ALA A 139 0.68 -12.63 63.81
N ALA A 140 -0.45 -13.30 63.55
CA ALA A 140 -0.56 -14.41 62.60
C ALA A 140 -0.45 -13.92 61.16
N LYS A 141 -1.02 -12.76 60.83
CA LYS A 141 -0.86 -12.11 59.52
C LYS A 141 0.49 -11.46 59.35
N GLU A 142 1.17 -11.04 60.40
CA GLU A 142 2.53 -10.53 60.43
C GLU A 142 3.51 -11.69 60.41
N GLN A 143 3.18 -12.86 60.96
CA GLN A 143 3.87 -14.12 60.70
C GLN A 143 3.60 -14.63 59.28
N GLU A 144 2.38 -14.44 58.73
CA GLU A 144 2.06 -14.80 57.35
C GLU A 144 2.71 -13.81 56.39
N LEU A 145 2.81 -12.52 56.76
CA LEU A 145 3.48 -11.48 55.99
C LEU A 145 4.99 -11.57 56.15
N ALA A 146 5.50 -11.93 57.33
CA ALA A 146 6.91 -12.27 57.54
C ALA A 146 7.24 -13.57 56.80
N GLY A 147 6.36 -14.56 56.80
CA GLY A 147 6.49 -15.80 56.03
C GLY A 147 6.42 -15.53 54.53
N LYS A 148 5.54 -14.64 54.06
CA LYS A 148 5.48 -14.18 52.67
C LYS A 148 6.65 -13.27 52.31
N ASN A 149 7.17 -12.48 53.23
CA ASN A 149 8.36 -11.65 53.03
C ASN A 149 9.61 -12.50 53.07
N GLU A 150 9.65 -13.58 53.85
CA GLU A 150 10.67 -14.63 53.78
C GLU A 150 10.51 -15.44 52.51
N GLU A 151 9.29 -15.69 52.03
CA GLU A 151 9.04 -16.38 50.76
C GLU A 151 9.40 -15.49 49.57
N ILE A 152 9.16 -14.17 49.67
CA ILE A 152 9.58 -13.14 48.71
C ILE A 152 11.09 -12.99 48.79
N ALA A 153 11.69 -12.88 49.97
CA ALA A 153 13.14 -12.82 50.15
C ALA A 153 13.81 -14.13 49.71
N ALA A 154 13.17 -15.29 49.86
CA ALA A 154 13.63 -16.57 49.36
C ALA A 154 13.40 -16.70 47.85
N LYS A 155 12.36 -16.07 47.29
CA LYS A 155 12.13 -15.94 45.84
C LYS A 155 13.08 -14.93 45.21
N GLU A 156 13.45 -13.86 45.90
CA GLU A 156 14.43 -12.85 45.52
C GLU A 156 15.84 -13.40 45.69
N GLN A 157 16.12 -14.20 46.72
CA GLN A 157 17.36 -14.99 46.80
C GLN A 157 17.38 -16.08 45.75
N LYS A 158 16.26 -16.74 45.43
CA LYS A 158 16.18 -17.68 44.29
C LYS A 158 16.31 -16.96 42.96
N LEU A 159 15.80 -15.75 42.83
CA LEU A 159 15.90 -14.94 41.63
C LEU A 159 17.32 -14.42 41.48
N ALA A 160 17.94 -13.94 42.55
CA ALA A 160 19.35 -13.57 42.60
C ALA A 160 20.26 -14.78 42.39
N ALA A 161 19.93 -15.94 42.95
CA ALA A 161 20.64 -17.20 42.70
C ALA A 161 20.40 -17.69 41.27
N LYS A 162 19.22 -17.47 40.69
CA LYS A 162 18.93 -17.76 39.28
C LYS A 162 19.56 -16.75 38.34
N ASP A 163 19.72 -15.50 38.74
CA ASP A 163 20.43 -14.46 38.01
C ASP A 163 21.92 -14.67 38.13
N GLN A 164 22.40 -15.22 39.25
CA GLN A 164 23.77 -15.64 39.44
C GLN A 164 24.03 -16.98 38.77
N GLU A 165 23.06 -17.90 38.67
CA GLU A 165 23.11 -19.10 37.84
C GLU A 165 23.01 -18.76 36.37
N LEU A 166 22.22 -17.76 35.98
CA LEU A 166 22.09 -17.25 34.63
C LEU A 166 23.37 -16.51 34.26
N LYS A 167 23.91 -15.69 35.15
CA LYS A 167 25.21 -15.03 34.97
C LYS A 167 26.34 -16.04 34.98
N SER A 168 26.30 -17.06 35.84
CA SER A 168 27.25 -18.18 35.82
C SER A 168 27.03 -19.12 34.64
N ALA A 169 25.82 -19.22 34.09
CA ALA A 169 25.51 -19.98 32.88
C ALA A 169 25.94 -19.19 31.65
N LEU A 170 25.77 -17.87 31.64
CA LEU A 170 26.28 -16.94 30.63
C LEU A 170 27.80 -16.83 30.71
N ASP A 171 28.39 -16.84 31.90
CA ASP A 171 29.83 -16.88 32.13
C ASP A 171 30.36 -18.27 31.82
N ARG A 172 29.61 -19.37 32.08
CA ARG A 172 29.95 -20.72 31.61
C ARG A 172 29.76 -20.84 30.12
N ILE A 173 28.80 -20.16 29.50
CA ILE A 173 28.63 -20.08 28.04
C ILE A 173 29.80 -19.29 27.48
N ALA A 174 30.16 -18.13 28.05
CA ALA A 174 31.32 -17.34 27.64
C ALA A 174 32.65 -18.06 27.92
N LEU A 175 32.73 -18.89 28.96
CA LEU A 175 33.87 -19.75 29.29
C LEU A 175 33.87 -21.03 28.44
N LEU A 176 32.72 -21.57 28.04
CA LEU A 176 32.59 -22.67 27.07
C LEU A 176 32.82 -22.17 25.65
N GLU A 177 32.54 -20.91 25.35
CA GLU A 177 32.90 -20.21 24.10
C GLU A 177 34.39 -19.86 24.10
N ARG A 178 34.99 -19.53 25.25
CA ARG A 178 36.44 -19.29 25.40
C ARG A 178 37.29 -20.55 25.55
N ASN A 179 36.76 -21.61 26.15
CA ASN A 179 37.46 -22.87 26.44
C ASN A 179 36.91 -24.06 25.65
N GLN A 180 36.00 -23.84 24.69
CA GLN A 180 35.91 -24.76 23.57
C GLN A 180 37.32 -24.77 22.95
N PRO A 181 37.99 -25.92 22.82
CA PRO A 181 39.05 -26.00 21.83
C PRO A 181 38.39 -25.53 20.53
N THR A 182 39.04 -24.61 19.84
CA THR A 182 38.67 -24.15 18.50
C THR A 182 38.44 -25.36 17.61
N VAL A 183 37.22 -25.87 17.60
CA VAL A 183 36.70 -26.84 16.64
C VAL A 183 35.61 -26.08 15.93
N GLY A 184 35.98 -25.58 14.77
CA GLY A 184 35.33 -24.45 14.13
C GLY A 184 36.30 -23.27 14.15
N SER A 185 37.51 -23.37 13.60
CA SER A 185 37.65 -23.01 12.18
C SER A 185 36.29 -22.58 11.63
N THR A 186 35.96 -21.30 11.71
CA THR A 186 35.03 -20.72 10.76
C THR A 186 35.61 -21.09 9.40
N LEU A 187 35.17 -22.22 8.87
CA LEU A 187 35.18 -22.49 7.45
C LEU A 187 34.53 -21.23 6.90
N SER A 188 35.31 -20.43 6.20
CA SER A 188 34.80 -19.34 5.40
C SER A 188 33.80 -19.96 4.43
N PHE A 189 32.51 -19.92 4.77
CA PHE A 189 31.43 -20.53 3.99
C PHE A 189 31.01 -19.66 2.79
N GLU A 190 31.94 -18.86 2.25
CA GLU A 190 31.80 -18.10 1.00
C GLU A 190 32.35 -18.88 -0.22
N GLY A 191 32.77 -20.14 -0.03
CA GLY A 191 33.18 -21.04 -1.12
C GLY A 191 32.09 -22.06 -1.51
N PRO A 192 32.25 -22.76 -2.67
CA PRO A 192 31.41 -23.89 -3.01
C PRO A 192 31.44 -24.94 -1.89
N ILE A 193 30.33 -25.66 -1.71
CA ILE A 193 30.23 -26.73 -0.71
C ILE A 193 31.40 -27.70 -0.95
N PRO A 194 32.26 -27.97 0.05
CA PRO A 194 33.48 -28.74 -0.19
C PRO A 194 33.17 -30.20 -0.53
N GLN A 195 33.86 -30.74 -1.54
CA GLN A 195 33.86 -32.16 -1.83
C GLN A 195 34.88 -32.89 -0.93
N VAL A 196 34.47 -33.98 -0.30
CA VAL A 196 35.34 -34.84 0.53
C VAL A 196 35.49 -36.22 -0.13
N PRO A 197 36.63 -36.92 0.07
CA PRO A 197 36.80 -38.28 -0.44
C PRO A 197 35.74 -39.24 0.13
N LEU A 198 35.15 -40.09 -0.72
CA LEU A 198 34.12 -41.05 -0.29
C LEU A 198 34.64 -42.00 0.80
N ALA A 199 35.91 -42.41 0.71
CA ALA A 199 36.58 -43.23 1.72
C ALA A 199 36.53 -42.62 3.14
N THR A 200 36.54 -41.29 3.26
CA THR A 200 36.39 -40.58 4.53
C THR A 200 35.01 -40.82 5.14
N LEU A 201 33.95 -40.73 4.33
CA LEU A 201 32.57 -40.96 4.77
C LEU A 201 32.31 -42.45 5.06
N VAL A 202 32.86 -43.35 4.25
CA VAL A 202 32.82 -44.80 4.48
C VAL A 202 33.45 -45.13 5.82
N THR A 203 34.63 -44.58 6.12
CA THR A 203 35.30 -44.83 7.40
C THR A 203 34.50 -44.26 8.57
N ALA A 204 34.03 -43.02 8.45
CA ALA A 204 33.29 -42.32 9.52
C ALA A 204 31.93 -42.96 9.86
N THR A 205 31.35 -43.71 8.93
CA THR A 205 30.08 -44.44 9.09
C THR A 205 30.28 -45.93 9.36
N ASN A 206 31.52 -46.39 9.58
CA ASN A 206 31.87 -47.81 9.69
C ASN A 206 31.29 -48.63 8.51
N ASN A 207 31.57 -48.18 7.29
CA ASN A 207 31.04 -48.72 6.05
C ASN A 207 29.50 -48.68 5.94
N PHE A 208 28.90 -47.56 6.35
CA PHE A 208 27.45 -47.36 6.38
C PHE A 208 26.72 -48.48 7.14
N ALA A 209 27.25 -48.86 8.31
CA ALA A 209 26.69 -49.92 9.13
C ALA A 209 25.31 -49.56 9.69
N ALA A 210 24.49 -50.58 9.97
CA ALA A 210 23.10 -50.42 10.39
C ALA A 210 22.92 -49.68 11.73
N ASP A 211 23.92 -49.73 12.60
CA ASP A 211 23.95 -49.01 13.89
C ASP A 211 24.13 -47.49 13.74
N SER A 212 24.62 -47.04 12.57
CA SER A 212 24.72 -45.63 12.22
C SER A 212 23.49 -45.07 11.49
N LEU A 213 22.52 -45.92 11.12
CA LEU A 213 21.34 -45.51 10.35
C LEU A 213 20.41 -44.62 11.19
N LEU A 214 20.17 -43.40 10.71
CA LEU A 214 19.24 -42.44 11.30
C LEU A 214 17.87 -42.48 10.62
N GLY A 215 17.82 -42.82 9.33
CA GLY A 215 16.57 -42.89 8.57
C GLY A 215 16.76 -43.39 7.13
N GLU A 216 15.67 -43.86 6.52
CA GLU A 216 15.64 -44.34 5.14
C GLU A 216 14.41 -43.76 4.42
N GLY A 217 14.62 -43.25 3.21
CA GLY A 217 13.57 -42.66 2.37
C GLY A 217 13.71 -43.07 0.90
N ALA A 218 12.80 -42.59 0.06
CA ALA A 218 12.73 -42.96 -1.37
C ALA A 218 14.03 -42.65 -2.14
N PHE A 219 14.80 -41.66 -1.69
CA PHE A 219 15.97 -41.15 -2.38
C PHE A 219 17.30 -41.62 -1.76
N GLY A 220 17.28 -42.34 -0.64
CA GLY A 220 18.50 -42.85 0.00
C GLY A 220 18.40 -43.10 1.51
N ARG A 221 19.55 -43.39 2.12
CA ARG A 221 19.70 -43.68 3.55
C ARG A 221 20.57 -42.64 4.25
N VAL A 222 20.14 -42.18 5.42
CA VAL A 222 20.84 -41.17 6.22
C VAL A 222 21.54 -41.86 7.39
N HIS A 223 22.83 -41.64 7.55
CA HIS A 223 23.65 -42.21 8.61
C HIS A 223 24.29 -41.12 9.47
N GLY A 224 24.36 -41.31 10.77
CA GLY A 224 25.04 -40.42 11.69
C GLY A 224 26.51 -40.76 11.79
N ALA A 225 27.37 -39.76 11.71
CA ALA A 225 28.82 -39.95 11.82
C ALA A 225 29.49 -38.83 12.63
N SER A 226 30.69 -39.12 13.13
CA SER A 226 31.57 -38.11 13.74
C SER A 226 32.78 -37.92 12.84
N LEU A 227 32.87 -36.75 12.21
CA LEU A 227 34.07 -36.30 11.48
C LEU A 227 34.97 -35.49 12.45
N PRO A 228 36.21 -35.10 12.09
CA PRO A 228 37.02 -34.19 12.90
C PRO A 228 36.29 -32.84 13.07
N GLY A 229 35.45 -32.71 14.09
CA GLY A 229 34.42 -31.67 14.12
C GLY A 229 33.14 -32.08 14.86
N PRO A 230 32.04 -31.31 14.68
CA PRO A 230 30.73 -31.66 15.21
C PRO A 230 30.16 -32.92 14.52
N ARG A 231 29.22 -33.61 15.21
CA ARG A 231 28.47 -34.73 14.64
C ARG A 231 27.71 -34.29 13.38
N VAL A 232 27.66 -35.15 12.37
CA VAL A 232 27.02 -34.87 11.07
C VAL A 232 26.01 -35.95 10.69
N ALA A 233 25.12 -35.60 9.76
CA ALA A 233 24.22 -36.54 9.09
C ALA A 233 24.63 -36.73 7.63
N ILE A 234 24.86 -37.96 7.20
CA ILE A 234 25.33 -38.31 5.85
C ILE A 234 24.21 -39.03 5.11
N LYS A 235 23.60 -38.36 4.12
CA LYS A 235 22.60 -38.93 3.22
C LYS A 235 23.31 -39.58 2.04
N LYS A 236 23.34 -40.92 2.00
CA LYS A 236 23.80 -41.72 0.87
C LYS A 236 22.64 -41.95 -0.09
N LEU A 237 22.72 -41.37 -1.28
CA LEU A 237 21.65 -41.45 -2.28
C LEU A 237 21.66 -42.78 -3.02
N SER A 238 20.50 -43.17 -3.55
CA SER A 238 20.38 -44.35 -4.42
C SER A 238 21.07 -44.13 -5.78
N ALA A 239 21.51 -45.21 -6.44
CA ALA A 239 22.20 -45.12 -7.73
C ALA A 239 21.36 -44.47 -8.85
N ALA A 240 20.03 -44.41 -8.71
CA ALA A 240 19.10 -43.84 -9.68
C ALA A 240 18.81 -42.33 -9.51
N SER A 241 19.41 -41.67 -8.50
CA SER A 241 19.11 -40.28 -8.13
C SER A 241 20.17 -39.20 -8.49
N PRO A 242 20.84 -39.19 -9.68
CA PRO A 242 21.80 -38.13 -10.01
C PRO A 242 21.20 -36.72 -10.06
N ALA A 243 19.96 -36.58 -10.56
CA ALA A 243 19.30 -35.29 -10.72
C ALA A 243 18.93 -34.65 -9.36
N GLU A 244 18.49 -35.47 -8.41
CA GLU A 244 18.14 -35.04 -7.05
C GLU A 244 19.39 -34.65 -6.26
N PHE A 245 20.48 -35.41 -6.39
CA PHE A 245 21.79 -35.04 -5.81
C PHE A 245 22.19 -33.64 -6.23
N LYS A 246 22.13 -33.38 -7.55
CA LYS A 246 22.52 -32.10 -8.12
C LYS A 246 21.55 -30.99 -7.72
N SER A 247 20.24 -31.23 -7.78
CA SER A 247 19.23 -30.22 -7.40
C SER A 247 19.33 -29.83 -5.92
N GLU A 248 19.50 -30.81 -5.03
CA GLU A 248 19.62 -30.56 -3.59
C GLU A 248 20.94 -29.82 -3.26
N LEU A 249 22.05 -30.24 -3.88
CA LEU A 249 23.35 -29.56 -3.74
C LEU A 249 23.30 -28.13 -4.27
N ASP A 250 22.76 -27.92 -5.47
CA ASP A 250 22.64 -26.60 -6.12
C ASP A 250 21.71 -25.68 -5.31
N SER A 251 20.60 -26.20 -4.78
CA SER A 251 19.63 -25.44 -3.99
C SER A 251 20.21 -25.04 -2.63
N LEU A 252 20.77 -25.99 -1.87
CA LEU A 252 21.34 -25.70 -0.55
C LEU A 252 22.68 -24.96 -0.63
N SER A 253 23.35 -24.94 -1.78
CA SER A 253 24.49 -24.02 -1.99
C SER A 253 24.07 -22.55 -1.94
N LYS A 254 22.80 -22.26 -2.28
CA LYS A 254 22.24 -20.92 -2.40
C LYS A 254 21.53 -20.42 -1.14
N PHE A 255 21.04 -21.32 -0.29
CA PHE A 255 20.30 -20.93 0.90
C PHE A 255 21.19 -20.90 2.15
N ARG A 256 21.12 -19.78 2.88
CA ARG A 256 21.78 -19.58 4.18
C ARG A 256 20.80 -18.92 5.13
N HIS A 257 20.12 -19.72 5.95
CA HIS A 257 19.12 -19.21 6.88
C HIS A 257 19.01 -20.11 8.13
N PRO A 258 18.81 -19.56 9.34
CA PRO A 258 18.70 -20.34 10.58
C PRO A 258 17.61 -21.43 10.57
N ASN A 259 16.58 -21.29 9.74
CA ASN A 259 15.47 -22.24 9.59
C ASN A 259 15.55 -23.11 8.31
N ILE A 260 16.72 -23.18 7.67
CA ILE A 260 16.99 -24.08 6.53
C ILE A 260 18.17 -24.97 6.90
N ILE A 261 18.11 -26.26 6.56
CA ILE A 261 19.17 -27.22 6.90
C ILE A 261 20.49 -26.83 6.24
N THR A 262 21.58 -26.85 6.99
CA THR A 262 22.90 -26.51 6.47
C THR A 262 23.59 -27.74 5.91
N ILE A 263 23.99 -27.66 4.64
CA ILE A 263 24.89 -28.62 4.01
C ILE A 263 26.35 -28.22 4.27
N LEU A 264 27.15 -29.18 4.73
CA LEU A 264 28.54 -28.97 5.16
C LEU A 264 29.54 -29.41 4.10
N SER A 265 29.29 -30.54 3.43
CA SER A 265 30.15 -31.12 2.40
C SER A 265 29.40 -32.14 1.55
N TYR A 266 30.00 -32.61 0.46
CA TYR A 266 29.47 -33.73 -0.34
C TYR A 266 30.56 -34.71 -0.77
N ALA A 267 30.20 -35.90 -1.22
CA ALA A 267 31.12 -36.84 -1.88
C ALA A 267 30.47 -37.45 -3.13
N GLU A 268 31.23 -37.56 -4.21
CA GLU A 268 30.83 -38.21 -5.46
C GLU A 268 32.01 -39.01 -6.01
N GLU A 269 31.86 -40.33 -6.11
CA GLU A 269 32.85 -41.25 -6.68
C GLU A 269 32.13 -42.43 -7.35
N GLY A 270 32.31 -42.60 -8.66
CA GLY A 270 31.56 -43.57 -9.46
C GLY A 270 30.05 -43.33 -9.38
N ASP A 271 29.28 -44.39 -9.06
CA ASP A 271 27.82 -44.31 -8.88
C ASP A 271 27.39 -43.93 -7.46
N THR A 272 28.32 -43.68 -6.54
CA THR A 272 28.01 -43.34 -5.15
C THR A 272 28.05 -41.84 -4.91
N ARG A 273 26.93 -41.31 -4.39
CA ARG A 273 26.75 -39.88 -4.08
C ARG A 273 26.28 -39.72 -2.63
N CYS A 274 26.93 -38.83 -1.88
CA CYS A 274 26.62 -38.55 -0.48
C CYS A 274 26.54 -37.04 -0.21
N LEU A 275 25.53 -36.61 0.53
CA LEU A 275 25.38 -35.24 1.04
C LEU A 275 25.58 -35.25 2.56
N VAL A 276 26.38 -34.32 3.08
CA VAL A 276 26.71 -34.22 4.52
C VAL A 276 26.09 -32.95 5.09
N TYR A 277 25.20 -33.11 6.06
CA TYR A 277 24.47 -32.03 6.72
C TYR A 277 24.91 -31.86 8.17
N GLU A 278 24.56 -30.71 8.74
CA GLU A 278 24.52 -30.54 10.19
C GLU A 278 23.62 -31.61 10.84
N PHE A 279 24.02 -32.09 12.02
CA PHE A 279 23.25 -33.10 12.73
C PHE A 279 22.11 -32.47 13.55
N MET A 280 20.89 -33.00 13.37
CA MET A 280 19.68 -32.53 14.04
C MET A 280 19.28 -33.53 15.14
N PRO A 281 19.72 -33.32 16.41
CA PRO A 281 19.64 -34.34 17.45
C PRO A 281 18.20 -34.69 17.88
N ASN A 282 17.24 -33.80 17.62
CA ASN A 282 15.85 -34.05 17.98
C ASN A 282 15.02 -34.69 16.86
N GLY A 283 15.62 -34.99 15.70
CA GLY A 283 14.97 -35.69 14.60
C GLY A 283 13.90 -34.87 13.87
N ALA A 284 13.06 -35.53 13.09
CA ALA A 284 11.98 -34.88 12.35
C ALA A 284 10.78 -34.54 13.26
N VAL A 285 10.03 -33.50 12.90
CA VAL A 285 8.78 -33.14 13.57
C VAL A 285 7.78 -34.30 13.53
N ARG A 286 7.70 -35.04 12.41
CA ARG A 286 6.80 -36.20 12.28
C ARG A 286 7.09 -37.28 13.30
N ASP A 287 8.35 -37.56 13.61
CA ASP A 287 8.73 -38.55 14.61
C ASP A 287 8.25 -38.15 16.01
N ARG A 288 8.37 -36.86 16.35
CA ARG A 288 7.88 -36.30 17.61
C ARG A 288 6.36 -36.32 17.74
N LEU A 289 5.65 -36.12 16.63
CA LEU A 289 4.19 -36.23 16.61
C LEU A 289 3.73 -37.68 16.67
N ASN A 290 4.47 -38.62 16.04
CA ASN A 290 4.22 -40.06 16.10
C ASN A 290 4.65 -40.74 17.40
N ARG A 291 5.57 -40.11 18.15
CA ARG A 291 6.21 -40.68 19.35
C ARG A 291 6.96 -41.97 19.03
N THR A 292 7.62 -42.02 17.89
CA THR A 292 8.55 -43.10 17.55
C THR A 292 9.70 -43.09 18.58
N ASN A 293 10.19 -44.28 18.95
CA ASN A 293 11.32 -44.48 19.87
C ASN A 293 11.17 -43.78 21.25
N ASP A 294 9.98 -43.82 21.86
CA ASP A 294 9.66 -43.26 23.18
C ASP A 294 9.97 -41.75 23.34
N THR A 295 9.92 -40.99 22.24
CA THR A 295 10.18 -39.55 22.27
C THR A 295 9.05 -38.77 22.97
N PRO A 296 9.37 -37.79 23.86
CA PRO A 296 8.36 -36.96 24.52
C PRO A 296 7.52 -36.13 23.55
N SER A 297 6.23 -35.93 23.88
CA SER A 297 5.30 -35.13 23.06
C SER A 297 5.70 -33.65 23.04
N LEU A 298 5.58 -33.01 21.88
CA LEU A 298 5.76 -31.56 21.74
C LEU A 298 4.66 -30.78 22.47
N THR A 299 5.06 -29.78 23.25
CA THR A 299 4.14 -28.81 23.88
C THR A 299 3.52 -27.89 22.84
N TRP A 300 2.43 -27.19 23.19
CA TRP A 300 1.82 -26.21 22.29
C TRP A 300 2.81 -25.10 21.90
N SER A 301 3.55 -24.55 22.87
CA SER A 301 4.57 -23.54 22.62
C SER A 301 5.63 -24.00 21.61
N GLN A 302 6.08 -25.26 21.70
CA GLN A 302 7.01 -25.84 20.73
C GLN A 302 6.38 -25.97 19.33
N ARG A 303 5.16 -26.48 19.23
CA ARG A 303 4.45 -26.61 17.94
C ARG A 303 4.20 -25.25 17.28
N HIS A 304 3.82 -24.25 18.06
CA HIS A 304 3.65 -22.87 17.60
C HIS A 304 4.98 -22.27 17.10
N ARG A 305 6.09 -22.49 17.81
CA ARG A 305 7.42 -22.06 17.38
C ARG A 305 7.83 -22.74 16.08
N ILE A 306 7.64 -24.05 15.97
CA ILE A 306 7.93 -24.83 14.77
C ILE A 306 7.15 -24.27 13.56
N ALA A 307 5.86 -23.97 13.71
CA ALA A 307 5.07 -23.33 12.66
C ALA A 307 5.70 -22.00 12.19
N ALA A 308 6.12 -21.16 13.13
CA ALA A 308 6.75 -19.87 12.82
C ALA A 308 8.14 -20.02 12.17
N ASP A 309 8.94 -21.00 12.60
CA ASP A 309 10.25 -21.32 12.03
C ASP A 309 10.14 -21.80 10.58
N VAL A 310 9.19 -22.71 10.30
CA VAL A 310 8.94 -23.20 8.94
C VAL A 310 8.46 -22.06 8.04
N ALA A 311 7.56 -21.19 8.52
CA ALA A 311 7.10 -20.02 7.77
C ALA A 311 8.25 -19.07 7.43
N ARG A 312 9.14 -18.76 8.39
CA ARG A 312 10.33 -17.92 8.15
C ARG A 312 11.28 -18.53 7.13
N GLY A 313 11.57 -19.83 7.26
CA GLY A 313 12.43 -20.54 6.32
C GLY A 313 11.86 -20.53 4.91
N MET A 314 10.58 -20.85 4.74
CA MET A 314 9.93 -20.88 3.43
C MET A 314 9.74 -19.50 2.82
N HIS A 315 9.44 -18.48 3.62
CA HIS A 315 9.42 -17.10 3.15
C HIS A 315 10.78 -16.70 2.57
N TYR A 316 11.87 -16.97 3.31
CA TYR A 316 13.22 -16.72 2.81
C TYR A 316 13.49 -17.46 1.48
N VAL A 317 13.13 -18.74 1.35
CA VAL A 317 13.32 -19.49 0.10
C VAL A 317 12.53 -18.86 -1.05
N GLN A 318 11.30 -18.43 -0.82
CA GLN A 318 10.44 -17.85 -1.86
C GLN A 318 10.84 -16.42 -2.25
N THR A 319 11.50 -15.67 -1.37
CA THR A 319 11.94 -14.28 -1.63
C THR A 319 13.45 -14.14 -1.82
N ALA A 320 14.22 -15.24 -1.80
CA ALA A 320 15.68 -15.20 -1.90
C ALA A 320 16.18 -14.65 -3.25
N PHE A 321 15.36 -14.72 -4.29
CA PHE A 321 15.69 -14.26 -5.64
C PHE A 321 14.58 -13.34 -6.18
N PRO A 322 14.86 -12.05 -6.46
CA PRO A 322 13.84 -11.07 -6.88
C PRO A 322 13.04 -11.47 -8.14
N ASP A 323 13.64 -12.24 -9.05
CA ASP A 323 13.06 -12.61 -10.34
C ASP A 323 12.65 -14.09 -10.45
N HIS A 324 12.83 -14.87 -9.38
CA HIS A 324 12.55 -16.31 -9.39
C HIS A 324 11.66 -16.74 -8.22
N ALA A 325 10.49 -17.29 -8.52
CA ALA A 325 9.70 -18.03 -7.55
C ALA A 325 10.31 -19.44 -7.40
N LEU A 326 10.74 -19.79 -6.19
CA LEU A 326 11.25 -21.11 -5.85
C LEU A 326 10.19 -21.95 -5.15
N PHE A 327 10.02 -23.17 -5.63
CA PHE A 327 9.08 -24.14 -5.09
C PHE A 327 9.84 -25.31 -4.48
N HIS A 328 9.58 -25.62 -3.21
CA HIS A 328 10.12 -26.79 -2.52
C HIS A 328 9.48 -28.09 -3.02
N LEU A 329 8.17 -28.09 -3.29
CA LEU A 329 7.38 -29.20 -3.85
C LEU A 329 7.27 -30.49 -2.98
N ASP A 330 8.06 -30.62 -1.91
CA ASP A 330 8.00 -31.72 -0.94
C ASP A 330 8.04 -31.25 0.52
N LEU A 331 7.39 -30.11 0.78
CA LEU A 331 7.29 -29.54 2.13
C LEU A 331 6.31 -30.36 2.99
N LYS A 332 6.84 -31.06 4.00
CA LYS A 332 6.08 -31.92 4.94
C LYS A 332 6.80 -32.03 6.29
N THR A 333 6.11 -32.49 7.34
CA THR A 333 6.71 -32.61 8.70
C THR A 333 7.83 -33.64 8.80
N ASP A 334 7.90 -34.63 7.91
CA ASP A 334 9.05 -35.55 7.80
C ASP A 334 10.34 -34.80 7.38
N ASN A 335 10.19 -33.71 6.62
CA ASN A 335 11.27 -32.89 6.09
C ASN A 335 11.55 -31.63 6.92
N VAL A 336 10.97 -31.54 8.12
CA VAL A 336 11.22 -30.46 9.09
C VAL A 336 11.96 -31.06 10.28
N LEU A 337 13.22 -30.70 10.45
CA LEU A 337 14.13 -31.27 11.46
C LEU A 337 14.31 -30.33 12.65
N LEU A 338 14.58 -30.90 13.83
CA LEU A 338 14.69 -30.16 15.09
C LEU A 338 16.12 -30.20 15.65
N ASP A 339 16.66 -29.02 15.92
CA ASP A 339 17.96 -28.87 16.57
C ASP A 339 17.87 -29.20 18.08
N ALA A 340 18.99 -29.07 18.82
CA ALA A 340 19.04 -29.33 20.26
C ALA A 340 18.05 -28.50 21.09
N TYR A 341 17.60 -27.34 20.58
CA TYR A 341 16.73 -26.38 21.25
C TYR A 341 15.28 -26.40 20.72
N PHE A 342 14.93 -27.37 19.86
CA PHE A 342 13.64 -27.48 19.18
C PHE A 342 13.34 -26.32 18.22
N ASN A 343 14.36 -25.65 17.68
CA ASN A 343 14.18 -24.78 16.52
C ASN A 343 14.04 -25.65 15.27
N ALA A 344 13.09 -25.28 14.40
CA ALA A 344 12.83 -26.05 13.20
C ALA A 344 13.68 -25.58 12.02
N LYS A 345 14.20 -26.53 11.25
CA LYS A 345 14.86 -26.31 9.96
C LYS A 345 14.22 -27.15 8.88
N VAL A 346 13.86 -26.53 7.76
CA VAL A 346 13.35 -27.23 6.57
C VAL A 346 14.52 -27.92 5.86
N SER A 347 14.30 -29.15 5.38
CA SER A 347 15.29 -30.00 4.71
C SER A 347 14.72 -30.65 3.45
N ASP A 348 15.56 -31.37 2.69
CA ASP A 348 15.19 -32.16 1.51
C ASP A 348 14.78 -31.32 0.28
N PHE A 349 15.74 -30.56 -0.24
CA PHE A 349 15.56 -29.64 -1.37
C PHE A 349 15.74 -30.32 -2.75
N GLY A 350 15.68 -31.66 -2.82
CA GLY A 350 15.96 -32.41 -4.05
C GLY A 350 14.93 -32.25 -5.18
N LEU A 351 13.71 -31.79 -4.85
CA LEU A 351 12.64 -31.54 -5.83
C LEU A 351 12.45 -30.05 -6.15
N VAL A 352 13.33 -29.18 -5.67
CA VAL A 352 13.16 -27.73 -5.85
C VAL A 352 13.13 -27.35 -7.32
N ARG A 353 12.19 -26.46 -7.66
CA ARG A 353 12.09 -25.87 -9.00
C ARG A 353 12.06 -24.36 -8.92
N ALA A 354 12.64 -23.71 -9.93
CA ALA A 354 12.62 -22.28 -10.09
C ALA A 354 11.74 -21.87 -11.28
N ALA A 355 11.05 -20.75 -11.13
CA ALA A 355 10.21 -20.14 -12.15
C ALA A 355 10.54 -18.67 -12.29
N GLN A 356 10.81 -18.21 -13.50
CA GLN A 356 11.04 -16.79 -13.77
C GLN A 356 9.71 -16.06 -14.01
N HIS A 357 9.62 -14.83 -13.52
CA HIS A 357 8.50 -13.90 -13.81
C HIS A 357 7.11 -14.43 -13.40
N LEU A 358 7.03 -15.28 -12.37
CA LEU A 358 5.76 -15.76 -11.84
C LEU A 358 5.23 -14.77 -10.79
N ASP A 359 4.19 -14.01 -11.15
CA ASP A 359 3.45 -13.16 -10.20
C ASP A 359 2.32 -13.95 -9.51
N GLU A 360 1.49 -13.28 -8.69
CA GLU A 360 0.38 -13.92 -7.97
C GLU A 360 -0.71 -14.52 -8.89
N LYS A 361 -0.74 -14.13 -10.17
CA LYS A 361 -1.76 -14.51 -11.16
C LYS A 361 -1.25 -15.54 -12.17
N SER A 362 0.06 -15.62 -12.34
CA SER A 362 0.76 -16.50 -13.27
C SER A 362 0.91 -17.92 -12.72
N TYR A 363 0.99 -18.90 -13.62
CA TYR A 363 1.21 -20.30 -13.27
C TYR A 363 2.09 -21.01 -14.29
N ILE A 364 2.82 -22.02 -13.83
CA ILE A 364 3.54 -22.94 -14.71
C ILE A 364 2.79 -24.26 -14.75
N ARG A 365 2.69 -24.84 -15.93
CA ARG A 365 2.17 -26.19 -16.11
C ARG A 365 3.33 -27.16 -16.34
N THR A 366 3.30 -28.31 -15.66
CA THR A 366 4.28 -29.38 -15.85
C THR A 366 3.59 -30.73 -15.91
N ASP A 367 4.04 -31.58 -16.83
CA ASP A 367 3.56 -32.97 -16.93
C ASP A 367 4.28 -33.91 -15.95
N ASN A 368 5.33 -33.42 -15.28
CA ASN A 368 6.12 -34.19 -14.32
C ASN A 368 5.81 -33.73 -12.88
N VAL A 369 4.68 -34.20 -12.35
CA VAL A 369 4.21 -33.95 -10.98
C VAL A 369 4.92 -34.88 -9.99
N GLN A 370 5.74 -34.31 -9.12
CA GLN A 370 6.52 -35.02 -8.10
C GLN A 370 6.36 -34.33 -6.74
N GLY A 371 6.21 -35.12 -5.67
CA GLY A 371 6.02 -34.64 -4.31
C GLY A 371 5.19 -35.61 -3.46
N SER A 372 4.96 -35.27 -2.20
CA SER A 372 4.15 -36.09 -1.28
C SER A 372 2.66 -35.80 -1.43
N ALA A 373 1.91 -36.73 -2.06
CA ALA A 373 0.50 -36.55 -2.45
C ALA A 373 -0.44 -35.97 -1.37
N PRO A 374 -0.33 -36.32 -0.08
CA PRO A 374 -1.20 -35.71 0.93
C PRO A 374 -1.03 -34.19 1.12
N TYR A 375 0.16 -33.66 0.82
CA TYR A 375 0.56 -32.26 1.01
C TYR A 375 0.48 -31.42 -0.28
N MET A 376 0.33 -32.05 -1.45
CA MET A 376 0.21 -31.35 -2.73
C MET A 376 -1.13 -30.59 -2.82
N CYS A 377 -1.10 -29.36 -3.36
CA CYS A 377 -2.32 -28.64 -3.69
C CYS A 377 -3.06 -29.32 -4.85
N PRO A 378 -4.41 -29.25 -4.89
CA PRO A 378 -5.20 -29.92 -5.94
C PRO A 378 -4.80 -29.50 -7.36
N GLU A 379 -4.54 -28.21 -7.59
CA GLU A 379 -4.20 -27.67 -8.91
C GLU A 379 -2.88 -28.28 -9.43
N PHE A 380 -1.89 -28.43 -8.55
CA PHE A 380 -0.63 -29.07 -8.94
C PHE A 380 -0.78 -30.59 -9.10
N PHE A 381 -1.52 -31.23 -8.21
CA PHE A 381 -1.71 -32.68 -8.22
C PHE A 381 -2.52 -33.18 -9.41
N GLU A 382 -3.59 -32.48 -9.77
CA GLU A 382 -4.55 -32.91 -10.80
C GLU A 382 -4.22 -32.35 -12.18
N GLU A 383 -3.74 -31.10 -12.26
CA GLU A 383 -3.56 -30.38 -13.53
C GLU A 383 -2.09 -30.13 -13.89
N GLY A 384 -1.16 -30.42 -12.97
CA GLY A 384 0.25 -30.07 -13.11
C GLY A 384 0.51 -28.56 -12.97
N ARG A 385 -0.44 -27.81 -12.42
CA ARG A 385 -0.41 -26.35 -12.32
C ARG A 385 0.26 -25.87 -11.04
N MET A 386 1.44 -25.26 -11.16
CA MET A 386 2.20 -24.65 -10.06
C MET A 386 2.00 -23.13 -10.03
N THR A 387 1.70 -22.59 -8.85
CA THR A 387 1.60 -21.16 -8.58
C THR A 387 2.44 -20.81 -7.34
N ILE A 388 2.65 -19.52 -7.06
CA ILE A 388 3.29 -19.08 -5.81
C ILE A 388 2.59 -19.60 -4.54
N LYS A 389 1.34 -20.08 -4.63
CA LYS A 389 0.58 -20.64 -3.51
C LYS A 389 0.75 -22.16 -3.35
N THR A 390 1.53 -22.84 -4.23
CA THR A 390 1.73 -24.31 -4.17
C THR A 390 2.30 -24.77 -2.83
N ASP A 391 3.44 -24.22 -2.38
CA ASP A 391 4.02 -24.60 -1.08
C ASP A 391 3.26 -23.99 0.11
N VAL A 392 2.49 -22.92 -0.12
CA VAL A 392 1.63 -22.30 0.90
C VAL A 392 0.53 -23.28 1.33
N TYR A 393 -0.04 -24.02 0.38
CA TYR A 393 -0.98 -25.11 0.69
C TYR A 393 -0.32 -26.23 1.50
N ALA A 394 0.90 -26.65 1.12
CA ALA A 394 1.66 -27.67 1.83
C ALA A 394 1.97 -27.24 3.27
N PHE A 395 2.28 -25.96 3.49
CA PHE A 395 2.42 -25.37 4.82
C PHE A 395 1.11 -25.42 5.62
N GLY A 396 -0.04 -25.14 4.99
CA GLY A 396 -1.36 -25.34 5.60
C GLY A 396 -1.59 -26.78 6.09
N MET A 397 -1.14 -27.79 5.35
CA MET A 397 -1.18 -29.19 5.77
C MET A 397 -0.25 -29.48 6.96
N ILE A 398 0.94 -28.88 7.02
CA ILE A 398 1.84 -28.95 8.18
C ILE A 398 1.17 -28.35 9.43
N LEU A 399 0.47 -27.22 9.31
CA LEU A 399 -0.25 -26.61 10.43
C LEU A 399 -1.36 -27.53 10.96
N LEU A 400 -2.14 -28.16 10.07
CA LEU A 400 -3.15 -29.15 10.48
C LEU A 400 -2.52 -30.33 11.21
N GLU A 401 -1.37 -30.81 10.75
CA GLU A 401 -0.66 -31.93 11.36
C GLU A 401 -0.05 -31.54 12.72
N LEU A 402 0.49 -30.33 12.87
CA LEU A 402 0.95 -29.81 14.17
C LEU A 402 -0.21 -29.71 15.16
N VAL A 403 -1.39 -29.27 14.75
CA VAL A 403 -2.55 -29.19 15.64
C VAL A 403 -3.06 -30.57 16.04
N THR A 404 -3.16 -31.50 15.08
CA THR A 404 -3.91 -32.75 15.26
C THR A 404 -3.03 -33.95 15.61
N ALA A 405 -1.72 -33.86 15.35
CA ALA A 405 -0.77 -34.98 15.25
C ALA A 405 -1.16 -36.08 14.24
N GLU A 406 -2.26 -35.90 13.50
CA GLU A 406 -2.72 -36.83 12.47
C GLU A 406 -2.01 -36.52 11.15
N LYS A 407 -1.61 -37.56 10.41
CA LYS A 407 -1.01 -37.39 9.08
C LYS A 407 -2.06 -36.86 8.10
N PRO A 408 -1.74 -35.87 7.24
CA PRO A 408 -2.64 -35.39 6.21
C PRO A 408 -3.16 -36.52 5.30
N GLY A 409 -4.44 -36.47 4.99
CA GLY A 409 -5.15 -37.48 4.21
C GLY A 409 -6.64 -37.13 4.09
N THR A 410 -7.40 -37.91 3.32
CA THR A 410 -8.84 -37.65 3.07
C THR A 410 -9.67 -37.54 4.36
N LYS A 411 -9.35 -38.34 5.37
CA LYS A 411 -10.00 -38.31 6.69
C LYS A 411 -9.70 -37.01 7.46
N LEU A 412 -8.44 -36.57 7.49
CA LEU A 412 -8.09 -35.31 8.16
C LEU A 412 -8.65 -34.11 7.40
N LYS A 413 -8.57 -34.10 6.06
CA LYS A 413 -9.15 -33.05 5.22
C LYS A 413 -10.67 -32.94 5.39
N SER A 414 -11.38 -34.07 5.52
CA SER A 414 -12.82 -34.06 5.81
C SER A 414 -13.15 -33.62 7.24
N LYS A 415 -12.36 -34.01 8.24
CA LYS A 415 -12.47 -33.53 9.63
C LYS A 415 -12.22 -32.03 9.71
N ALA A 416 -11.22 -31.53 9.00
CA ALA A 416 -10.89 -30.10 8.87
C ALA A 416 -12.05 -29.31 8.24
N ARG A 417 -12.59 -29.78 7.11
CA ARG A 417 -13.78 -29.18 6.47
C ARG A 417 -15.01 -29.19 7.40
N LYS A 418 -15.20 -30.25 8.19
CA LYS A 418 -16.31 -30.35 9.15
C LYS A 418 -16.13 -29.40 10.34
N ALA A 419 -14.92 -29.30 10.88
CA ALA A 419 -14.60 -28.37 11.97
C ALA A 419 -14.71 -26.90 11.52
N ALA A 420 -14.30 -26.59 10.29
CA ALA A 420 -14.52 -25.29 9.65
C ALA A 420 -16.01 -24.96 9.55
N LYS A 421 -16.82 -25.91 9.03
CA LYS A 421 -18.28 -25.76 8.90
C LYS A 421 -19.01 -25.62 10.23
N SER A 422 -18.49 -26.22 11.31
CA SER A 422 -19.13 -26.19 12.64
C SER A 422 -18.55 -25.12 13.57
N GLN A 423 -17.55 -24.35 13.13
CA GLN A 423 -16.84 -23.32 13.93
C GLN A 423 -16.29 -23.85 15.27
N LYS A 424 -15.85 -25.11 15.30
CA LYS A 424 -15.29 -25.75 16.51
C LYS A 424 -13.85 -26.24 16.26
N PRO A 425 -12.88 -25.33 16.08
CA PRO A 425 -11.50 -25.68 15.74
C PRO A 425 -10.79 -26.50 16.83
N LEU A 426 -11.19 -26.34 18.09
CA LEU A 426 -10.61 -27.05 19.24
C LEU A 426 -10.91 -28.56 19.24
N GLU A 427 -11.98 -29.01 18.57
CA GLU A 427 -12.32 -30.45 18.47
C GLU A 427 -11.32 -31.24 17.62
N MET A 428 -10.46 -30.55 16.88
CA MET A 428 -9.39 -31.16 16.09
C MET A 428 -8.08 -31.33 16.85
N LEU A 429 -7.96 -30.71 18.02
CA LEU A 429 -6.71 -30.66 18.76
C LEU A 429 -6.25 -32.06 19.14
N ASP A 430 -4.94 -32.31 18.99
CA ASP A 430 -4.30 -33.50 19.54
C ASP A 430 -4.67 -33.62 21.03
N SER A 431 -5.30 -34.74 21.39
CA SER A 431 -5.77 -35.05 22.74
C SER A 431 -4.71 -34.94 23.84
N THR A 432 -3.43 -34.91 23.47
CA THR A 432 -2.29 -34.76 24.41
C THR A 432 -1.87 -33.32 24.65
N LEU A 433 -2.34 -32.38 23.83
CA LEU A 433 -2.19 -30.96 24.10
C LEU A 433 -3.18 -30.55 25.18
N LYS A 434 -2.64 -30.01 26.28
CA LYS A 434 -3.41 -29.35 27.35
C LYS A 434 -3.05 -27.87 27.36
N PRO A 435 -3.45 -27.09 26.33
CA PRO A 435 -3.09 -25.68 26.25
C PRO A 435 -3.67 -24.93 27.45
N ALA A 436 -2.89 -24.02 28.02
CA ALA A 436 -3.38 -23.12 29.06
C ALA A 436 -4.47 -22.20 28.49
N GLN A 437 -5.29 -21.59 29.37
CA GLN A 437 -6.36 -20.67 28.96
C GLN A 437 -5.83 -19.53 28.06
N ALA A 438 -4.61 -19.05 28.34
CA ALA A 438 -3.93 -18.02 27.55
C ALA A 438 -3.49 -18.50 26.15
N GLU A 439 -3.35 -19.81 25.93
CA GLU A 439 -2.88 -20.40 24.68
C GLU A 439 -4.03 -20.76 23.72
N LEU A 440 -5.27 -20.89 24.21
CA LEU A 440 -6.44 -21.26 23.40
C LEU A 440 -6.69 -20.31 22.22
N GLN A 441 -6.44 -19.01 22.40
CA GLN A 441 -6.57 -18.03 21.31
C GLN A 441 -5.55 -18.28 20.20
N SER A 442 -4.32 -18.66 20.56
CA SER A 442 -3.26 -19.01 19.60
C SER A 442 -3.62 -20.29 18.85
N VAL A 443 -4.15 -21.31 19.55
CA VAL A 443 -4.66 -22.54 18.92
C VAL A 443 -5.72 -22.24 17.88
N CYS A 444 -6.75 -21.45 18.22
CA CYS A 444 -7.81 -21.09 17.27
C CYS A 444 -7.26 -20.37 16.03
N LYS A 445 -6.34 -19.42 16.20
CA LYS A 445 -5.72 -18.69 15.08
C LYS A 445 -4.96 -19.61 14.12
N VAL A 446 -4.15 -20.53 14.67
CA VAL A 446 -3.39 -21.48 13.85
C VAL A 446 -4.32 -22.44 13.10
N VAL A 447 -5.40 -22.90 13.73
CA VAL A 447 -6.38 -23.77 13.05
C VAL A 447 -7.11 -23.02 11.94
N THR A 448 -7.54 -21.77 12.18
CA THR A 448 -8.17 -20.94 11.14
C THR A 448 -7.24 -20.72 9.96
N LEU A 449 -5.99 -20.34 10.22
CA LEU A 449 -4.98 -20.16 9.19
C LEU A 449 -4.74 -21.45 8.40
N ALA A 450 -4.62 -22.59 9.08
CA ALA A 450 -4.45 -23.88 8.43
C ALA A 450 -5.61 -24.23 7.49
N LEU A 451 -6.83 -23.84 7.85
CA LEU A 451 -8.02 -24.05 7.03
C LEU A 451 -8.02 -23.13 5.80
N GLU A 452 -7.71 -21.84 5.96
CA GLU A 452 -7.62 -20.86 4.86
C GLU A 452 -6.57 -21.25 3.80
N LEU A 453 -5.36 -21.61 4.25
CA LEU A 453 -4.27 -22.01 3.35
C LEU A 453 -4.55 -23.34 2.64
N SER A 454 -5.47 -24.16 3.17
CA SER A 454 -5.81 -25.49 2.63
C SER A 454 -7.06 -25.52 1.74
N SER A 455 -7.71 -24.38 1.49
CA SER A 455 -8.85 -24.27 0.60
C SER A 455 -8.46 -23.66 -0.74
N SER A 456 -8.47 -24.48 -1.79
CA SER A 456 -8.69 -23.99 -3.17
C SER A 456 -10.13 -23.47 -3.23
N SER A 457 -10.33 -22.15 -3.13
CA SER A 457 -11.69 -21.59 -3.00
C SER A 457 -12.15 -20.90 -4.27
N SER A 458 -13.07 -21.53 -4.98
CA SER A 458 -14.01 -20.82 -5.83
C SER A 458 -14.89 -19.90 -4.98
N LEU A 459 -15.20 -18.71 -5.50
CA LEU A 459 -16.02 -17.71 -4.84
C LEU A 459 -17.51 -18.02 -5.02
N THR A 460 -18.28 -17.96 -3.95
CA THR A 460 -19.73 -17.94 -4.02
C THR A 460 -20.18 -16.54 -3.67
N VAL A 461 -20.75 -15.85 -4.65
CA VAL A 461 -21.05 -14.42 -4.56
C VAL A 461 -22.53 -14.21 -4.26
N LEU A 462 -22.86 -13.25 -3.40
CA LEU A 462 -24.22 -12.74 -3.20
C LEU A 462 -24.32 -11.31 -3.71
N VAL A 463 -25.21 -11.06 -4.67
CA VAL A 463 -25.57 -9.73 -5.16
C VAL A 463 -26.88 -9.30 -4.49
N LEU A 464 -26.89 -8.13 -3.84
CA LEU A 464 -28.11 -7.58 -3.25
C LEU A 464 -28.83 -6.67 -4.27
N GLY A 465 -30.15 -6.82 -4.37
CA GLY A 465 -31.06 -6.07 -5.22
C GLY A 465 -31.82 -6.93 -6.24
N SER A 466 -32.55 -6.28 -7.14
CA SER A 466 -33.51 -6.95 -8.05
C SER A 466 -33.69 -6.25 -9.39
N GLY A 467 -32.89 -5.23 -9.72
CA GLY A 467 -32.98 -4.43 -10.94
C GLY A 467 -32.19 -4.98 -12.12
N GLY A 468 -32.15 -4.19 -13.19
CA GLY A 468 -31.38 -4.52 -14.40
C GLY A 468 -29.88 -4.45 -14.14
N ARG A 469 -29.46 -3.52 -13.27
CA ARG A 469 -28.10 -3.42 -12.75
C ARG A 469 -27.65 -4.70 -12.05
N GLU A 470 -28.44 -5.25 -11.14
CA GLU A 470 -28.07 -6.47 -10.42
C GLU A 470 -28.01 -7.68 -11.36
N HIS A 471 -28.89 -7.75 -12.36
CA HIS A 471 -28.78 -8.78 -13.39
C HIS A 471 -27.48 -8.61 -14.20
N ALA A 472 -27.11 -7.40 -14.62
CA ALA A 472 -25.84 -7.17 -15.33
C ALA A 472 -24.61 -7.53 -14.48
N LEU A 473 -24.62 -7.19 -13.19
CA LEU A 473 -23.58 -7.60 -12.24
C LEU A 473 -23.50 -9.12 -12.11
N ALA A 474 -24.62 -9.78 -11.85
CA ALA A 474 -24.67 -11.24 -11.71
C ALA A 474 -24.22 -11.96 -12.99
N HIS A 475 -24.67 -11.48 -14.16
CA HIS A 475 -24.27 -11.99 -15.46
C HIS A 475 -22.76 -11.85 -15.68
N THR A 476 -22.20 -10.68 -15.35
CA THR A 476 -20.76 -10.41 -15.54
C THR A 476 -19.90 -11.24 -14.58
N LEU A 477 -20.30 -11.35 -13.32
CA LEU A 477 -19.60 -12.15 -12.31
C LEU A 477 -19.65 -13.65 -12.64
N ALA A 478 -20.77 -14.16 -13.15
CA ALA A 478 -20.91 -15.56 -13.54
C ALA A 478 -20.05 -15.96 -14.74
N ARG A 479 -19.50 -15.00 -15.51
CA ARG A 479 -18.51 -15.28 -16.58
C ARG A 479 -17.13 -15.64 -16.03
N SER A 480 -16.83 -15.28 -14.79
CA SER A 480 -15.55 -15.61 -14.15
C SER A 480 -15.46 -17.10 -13.85
N ALA A 481 -14.28 -17.69 -14.12
CA ALA A 481 -13.95 -19.05 -13.71
C ALA A 481 -13.68 -19.16 -12.20
N ARG A 482 -13.36 -18.05 -11.52
CA ARG A 482 -13.11 -18.01 -10.08
C ARG A 482 -14.40 -18.02 -9.27
N VAL A 483 -15.49 -17.51 -9.84
CA VAL A 483 -16.82 -17.60 -9.24
C VAL A 483 -17.36 -19.02 -9.48
N ALA A 484 -17.90 -19.68 -8.47
CA ALA A 484 -18.65 -20.92 -8.62
C ALA A 484 -20.12 -20.60 -8.93
N HIS A 485 -20.73 -19.75 -8.11
CA HIS A 485 -22.15 -19.44 -8.17
C HIS A 485 -22.43 -18.01 -7.73
N VAL A 486 -23.46 -17.40 -8.31
CA VAL A 486 -23.96 -16.08 -7.92
C VAL A 486 -25.40 -16.20 -7.41
N TYR A 487 -25.60 -15.88 -6.14
CA TYR A 487 -26.92 -15.69 -5.56
C TYR A 487 -27.35 -14.24 -5.72
N VAL A 488 -28.64 -14.00 -5.98
CA VAL A 488 -29.20 -12.64 -6.06
C VAL A 488 -30.38 -12.52 -5.09
N ALA A 489 -30.37 -11.52 -4.22
CA ALA A 489 -31.40 -11.35 -3.19
C ALA A 489 -32.09 -9.98 -3.29
N PRO A 490 -33.40 -9.89 -3.56
CA PRO A 490 -34.30 -11.00 -3.90
C PRO A 490 -34.19 -11.48 -5.35
N GLY A 491 -33.48 -10.73 -6.22
CA GLY A 491 -33.41 -10.99 -7.65
C GLY A 491 -34.73 -10.76 -8.39
N ASN A 492 -34.78 -11.15 -9.67
CA ASN A 492 -35.94 -10.97 -10.55
C ASN A 492 -36.16 -12.18 -11.48
N GLY A 493 -37.11 -12.06 -12.40
CA GLY A 493 -37.46 -13.13 -13.34
C GLY A 493 -36.30 -13.60 -14.23
N GLY A 494 -35.34 -12.72 -14.56
CA GLY A 494 -34.17 -13.07 -15.36
C GLY A 494 -33.04 -13.72 -14.56
N THR A 495 -32.79 -13.26 -13.34
CA THR A 495 -31.79 -13.91 -12.46
C THR A 495 -32.27 -15.25 -11.91
N ALA A 496 -33.58 -15.55 -12.00
CA ALA A 496 -34.15 -16.87 -11.72
C ALA A 496 -34.04 -17.86 -12.88
N SER A 497 -33.85 -17.39 -14.13
CA SER A 497 -33.92 -18.25 -15.32
C SER A 497 -32.97 -17.77 -16.41
N GLY A 498 -32.09 -18.65 -16.89
CA GLY A 498 -31.24 -18.38 -18.06
C GLY A 498 -29.75 -18.66 -17.87
N ASN A 499 -29.28 -18.83 -16.63
CA ASN A 499 -27.91 -19.24 -16.33
C ASN A 499 -27.89 -20.17 -15.12
N THR A 500 -27.31 -21.36 -15.26
CA THR A 500 -27.25 -22.38 -14.19
C THR A 500 -26.37 -21.96 -13.00
N ARG A 501 -25.52 -20.96 -13.18
CA ARG A 501 -24.63 -20.39 -12.15
C ARG A 501 -25.22 -19.16 -11.46
N ILE A 502 -26.49 -18.82 -11.73
CA ILE A 502 -27.19 -17.69 -11.10
C ILE A 502 -28.51 -18.19 -10.53
N SER A 503 -28.83 -17.80 -9.29
CA SER A 503 -30.13 -18.13 -8.70
C SER A 503 -30.59 -17.08 -7.68
N ASN A 504 -31.90 -16.95 -7.51
CA ASN A 504 -32.46 -16.01 -6.54
C ASN A 504 -32.51 -16.61 -5.12
N LEU A 505 -32.35 -15.75 -4.12
CA LEU A 505 -32.70 -16.03 -2.72
C LEU A 505 -33.97 -15.24 -2.37
N ALA A 506 -34.99 -15.92 -1.85
CA ALA A 506 -36.26 -15.29 -1.46
C ALA A 506 -36.15 -14.54 -0.11
N VAL A 507 -35.15 -13.64 -0.02
CA VAL A 507 -34.88 -12.80 1.14
C VAL A 507 -34.83 -11.34 0.66
N PRO A 508 -35.56 -10.42 1.32
CA PRO A 508 -35.45 -8.99 1.04
C PRO A 508 -34.01 -8.48 1.21
N ASP A 509 -33.60 -7.52 0.40
CA ASP A 509 -32.26 -6.92 0.39
C ASP A 509 -31.97 -6.01 1.60
N ASN A 510 -32.97 -5.75 2.44
CA ASN A 510 -32.87 -5.00 3.70
C ASN A 510 -32.94 -5.88 4.97
N ASP A 511 -33.11 -7.19 4.85
CA ASP A 511 -33.19 -8.11 6.00
C ASP A 511 -31.83 -8.75 6.28
N PHE A 512 -30.88 -7.97 6.79
CA PHE A 512 -29.50 -8.40 7.00
C PHE A 512 -29.36 -9.68 7.85
N PRO A 513 -30.11 -9.88 8.95
CA PRO A 513 -30.03 -11.12 9.71
C PRO A 513 -30.38 -12.36 8.87
N ARG A 514 -31.46 -12.32 8.07
CA ARG A 514 -31.84 -13.44 7.20
C ARG A 514 -30.88 -13.59 6.02
N LEU A 515 -30.37 -12.49 5.48
CA LEU A 515 -29.38 -12.52 4.40
C LEU A 515 -28.06 -13.15 4.86
N ILE A 516 -27.57 -12.82 6.07
CA ILE A 516 -26.37 -13.43 6.64
C ILE A 516 -26.60 -14.92 6.93
N ALA A 517 -27.78 -15.30 7.42
CA ALA A 517 -28.13 -16.70 7.62
C ALA A 517 -28.13 -17.49 6.30
N ALA A 518 -28.77 -16.95 5.25
CA ALA A 518 -28.79 -17.55 3.91
C ALA A 518 -27.38 -17.59 3.29
N ALA A 519 -26.58 -16.53 3.47
CA ALA A 519 -25.20 -16.48 3.00
C ALA A 519 -24.36 -17.61 3.61
N ARG A 520 -24.52 -17.88 4.92
CA ARG A 520 -23.85 -18.99 5.60
C ARG A 520 -24.32 -20.35 5.11
N GLU A 521 -25.64 -20.52 4.91
CA GLU A 521 -26.22 -21.76 4.37
C GLU A 521 -25.66 -22.09 2.98
N HIS A 522 -25.55 -21.07 2.13
CA HIS A 522 -25.09 -21.21 0.75
C HIS A 522 -23.57 -21.07 0.57
N ASN A 523 -22.80 -20.95 1.65
CA ASN A 523 -21.34 -20.74 1.64
C ASN A 523 -20.90 -19.51 0.83
N VAL A 524 -21.71 -18.45 0.85
CA VAL A 524 -21.35 -17.15 0.28
C VAL A 524 -20.15 -16.60 1.04
N ASN A 525 -19.10 -16.26 0.29
CA ASN A 525 -17.85 -15.72 0.83
C ASN A 525 -17.53 -14.31 0.29
N PHE A 526 -18.34 -13.79 -0.62
CA PHE A 526 -18.23 -12.42 -1.13
C PHE A 526 -19.61 -11.81 -1.42
N VAL A 527 -19.83 -10.56 -1.02
CA VAL A 527 -21.10 -9.84 -1.20
C VAL A 527 -20.88 -8.59 -2.04
N VAL A 528 -21.79 -8.32 -2.98
CA VAL A 528 -21.82 -7.11 -3.80
C VAL A 528 -23.15 -6.40 -3.55
N VAL A 529 -23.10 -5.17 -3.04
CA VAL A 529 -24.31 -4.40 -2.76
C VAL A 529 -24.68 -3.55 -3.99
N GLY A 530 -25.81 -3.85 -4.62
CA GLY A 530 -26.29 -3.15 -5.81
C GLY A 530 -26.99 -1.82 -5.52
N PRO A 531 -28.09 -1.82 -4.72
CA PRO A 531 -28.87 -0.62 -4.43
C PRO A 531 -28.29 0.23 -3.31
N GLU A 532 -28.70 1.50 -3.30
CA GLU A 532 -28.24 2.52 -2.36
C GLU A 532 -28.76 2.32 -0.94
N GLN A 533 -30.02 1.87 -0.78
CA GLN A 533 -30.64 1.79 0.55
C GLN A 533 -29.92 0.81 1.50
N PRO A 534 -29.57 -0.42 1.09
CA PRO A 534 -28.78 -1.31 1.94
C PRO A 534 -27.39 -0.76 2.31
N LEU A 535 -26.77 0.07 1.45
CA LEU A 535 -25.51 0.74 1.79
C LEU A 535 -25.70 1.75 2.92
N VAL A 536 -26.76 2.56 2.83
CA VAL A 536 -27.12 3.54 3.87
C VAL A 536 -27.47 2.85 5.19
N ASP A 537 -28.14 1.71 5.12
CA ASP A 537 -28.55 0.93 6.29
C ASP A 537 -27.38 0.13 6.91
N GLY A 538 -26.20 0.08 6.28
CA GLY A 538 -24.99 -0.53 6.82
C GLY A 538 -24.80 -2.01 6.47
N ALA A 539 -25.25 -2.44 5.29
CA ALA A 539 -25.08 -3.83 4.83
C ALA A 539 -23.61 -4.28 4.83
N VAL A 540 -22.69 -3.42 4.39
CA VAL A 540 -21.27 -3.74 4.28
C VAL A 540 -20.68 -4.05 5.66
N GLU A 541 -20.96 -3.21 6.65
CA GLU A 541 -20.56 -3.43 8.04
C GLU A 541 -21.19 -4.69 8.63
N ALA A 542 -22.48 -4.94 8.36
CA ALA A 542 -23.18 -6.12 8.84
C ALA A 542 -22.56 -7.44 8.33
N PHE A 543 -22.25 -7.53 7.03
CA PHE A 543 -21.60 -8.71 6.45
C PHE A 543 -20.15 -8.87 6.92
N ARG A 544 -19.38 -7.78 7.01
CA ARG A 544 -18.01 -7.82 7.53
C ARG A 544 -17.96 -8.28 8.99
N ALA A 545 -18.87 -7.80 9.83
CA ALA A 545 -19.00 -8.26 11.22
C ALA A 545 -19.36 -9.76 11.31
N ALA A 546 -20.03 -10.30 10.30
CA ALA A 546 -20.34 -11.73 10.19
C ALA A 546 -19.20 -12.57 9.60
N GLY A 547 -18.06 -11.96 9.26
CA GLY A 547 -16.89 -12.61 8.65
C GLY A 547 -16.98 -12.80 7.14
N ILE A 548 -17.87 -12.08 6.45
CA ILE A 548 -18.09 -12.19 4.99
C ILE A 548 -17.60 -10.91 4.32
N ARG A 549 -16.78 -11.05 3.27
CA ARG A 549 -16.25 -9.91 2.51
C ARG A 549 -17.38 -9.22 1.75
N ALA A 550 -17.36 -7.89 1.70
CA ALA A 550 -18.42 -7.10 1.07
C ALA A 550 -17.85 -5.89 0.31
N PHE A 551 -18.25 -5.79 -0.97
CA PHE A 551 -17.98 -4.69 -1.88
C PHE A 551 -19.12 -3.66 -1.83
N GLY A 552 -18.74 -2.42 -1.52
CA GLY A 552 -19.63 -1.28 -1.33
C GLY A 552 -19.10 -0.35 -0.24
N PRO A 553 -19.49 0.94 -0.24
CA PRO A 553 -19.05 1.88 0.77
C PRO A 553 -19.69 1.57 2.13
N SER A 554 -19.03 2.02 3.21
CA SER A 554 -19.64 2.06 4.54
C SER A 554 -20.88 2.96 4.57
N ALA A 555 -21.77 2.77 5.54
CA ALA A 555 -22.94 3.65 5.74
C ALA A 555 -22.52 5.12 5.90
N ARG A 556 -21.37 5.36 6.55
CA ARG A 556 -20.78 6.70 6.67
C ARG A 556 -20.39 7.28 5.31
N ALA A 557 -19.76 6.49 4.45
CA ALA A 557 -19.37 6.93 3.12
C ALA A 557 -20.57 7.07 2.16
N ALA A 558 -21.58 6.22 2.30
CA ALA A 558 -22.83 6.26 1.55
C ALA A 558 -23.65 7.54 1.77
N ARG A 559 -23.32 8.34 2.81
CA ARG A 559 -23.92 9.68 3.03
C ARG A 559 -23.74 10.63 1.85
N LEU A 560 -22.73 10.43 1.00
CA LEU A 560 -22.55 11.21 -0.24
C LEU A 560 -23.75 11.11 -1.19
N GLU A 561 -24.45 9.97 -1.22
CA GLU A 561 -25.73 9.80 -1.94
C GLU A 561 -26.94 10.05 -1.03
N ALA A 562 -26.87 9.58 0.24
CA ALA A 562 -28.01 9.62 1.15
C ALA A 562 -28.49 11.04 1.52
N SER A 563 -27.59 12.04 1.47
CA SER A 563 -27.91 13.43 1.75
C SER A 563 -27.22 14.36 0.75
N LYS A 564 -28.02 15.02 -0.11
CA LYS A 564 -27.50 16.02 -1.06
C LYS A 564 -26.94 17.24 -0.34
N ALA A 565 -27.52 17.64 0.79
CA ALA A 565 -26.96 18.71 1.62
C ALA A 565 -25.56 18.34 2.14
N TYR A 566 -25.39 17.12 2.66
CA TYR A 566 -24.07 16.62 3.06
C TYR A 566 -23.08 16.60 1.90
N SER A 567 -23.50 16.09 0.75
CA SER A 567 -22.70 16.01 -0.48
C SER A 567 -22.21 17.38 -0.94
N LYS A 568 -23.10 18.38 -0.95
CA LYS A 568 -22.78 19.76 -1.33
C LYS A 568 -21.85 20.43 -0.30
N ALA A 569 -22.12 20.25 0.99
CA ALA A 569 -21.24 20.73 2.04
C ALA A 569 -19.85 20.07 1.96
N PHE A 570 -19.77 18.78 1.68
CA PHE A 570 -18.53 18.04 1.47
C PHE A 570 -17.74 18.60 0.27
N MET A 571 -18.40 18.80 -0.87
CA MET A 571 -17.77 19.40 -2.05
C MET A 571 -17.22 20.80 -1.76
N LYS A 572 -17.99 21.64 -1.04
CA LYS A 572 -17.54 22.98 -0.61
C LYS A 572 -16.32 22.91 0.31
N ARG A 573 -16.31 22.01 1.30
CA ARG A 573 -15.18 21.84 2.24
C ARG A 573 -13.89 21.36 1.56
N HIS A 574 -14.00 20.58 0.49
CA HIS A 574 -12.86 19.99 -0.22
C HIS A 574 -12.53 20.68 -1.56
N ASN A 575 -13.11 21.86 -1.81
CA ASN A 575 -12.91 22.63 -3.05
C ASN A 575 -13.19 21.82 -4.33
N ILE A 576 -14.22 20.96 -4.30
CA ILE A 576 -14.67 20.19 -5.46
C ILE A 576 -15.66 21.06 -6.26
N PRO A 577 -15.44 21.27 -7.57
CA PRO A 577 -16.32 22.10 -8.39
C PRO A 577 -17.75 21.58 -8.42
N THR A 578 -18.72 22.42 -8.06
CA THR A 578 -20.15 22.12 -8.10
C THR A 578 -20.97 23.40 -8.33
N ALA A 579 -22.28 23.28 -8.59
CA ALA A 579 -23.19 24.43 -8.69
C ALA A 579 -23.16 25.28 -7.41
N ALA A 580 -23.29 26.61 -7.52
CA ALA A 580 -23.53 27.44 -6.34
C ALA A 580 -24.81 26.96 -5.65
N PHE A 581 -24.79 26.83 -4.31
CA PHE A 581 -25.92 26.25 -3.58
C PHE A 581 -26.04 26.82 -2.18
N GLU A 582 -27.24 26.73 -1.62
CA GLU A 582 -27.51 26.84 -0.19
C GLU A 582 -28.55 25.80 0.24
N THR A 583 -28.54 25.43 1.52
CA THR A 583 -29.38 24.37 2.11
C THR A 583 -30.34 24.94 3.15
N PHE A 584 -31.58 24.49 3.16
CA PHE A 584 -32.64 25.06 4.00
C PHE A 584 -33.48 24.00 4.69
N THR A 585 -33.74 24.22 5.97
CA THR A 585 -34.75 23.53 6.79
C THR A 585 -35.91 24.45 7.18
N ASP A 586 -35.78 25.76 6.92
CA ASP A 586 -36.83 26.77 7.11
C ASP A 586 -37.34 27.28 5.76
N VAL A 587 -38.66 27.23 5.58
CA VAL A 587 -39.32 27.62 4.32
C VAL A 587 -39.18 29.13 4.05
N ALA A 588 -39.28 29.98 5.08
CA ALA A 588 -39.21 31.43 4.89
C ALA A 588 -37.81 31.88 4.46
N ALA A 589 -36.76 31.26 5.02
CA ALA A 589 -35.38 31.47 4.62
C ALA A 589 -35.12 31.00 3.18
N ALA A 590 -35.65 29.84 2.80
CA ALA A 590 -35.57 29.34 1.42
C ALA A 590 -36.24 30.29 0.42
N GLU A 591 -37.43 30.81 0.75
CA GLU A 591 -38.14 31.79 -0.07
C GLU A 591 -37.35 33.09 -0.22
N ALA A 592 -36.79 33.60 0.88
CA ALA A 592 -35.96 34.81 0.87
C ALA A 592 -34.72 34.62 -0.03
N TYR A 593 -34.06 33.45 0.05
CA TYR A 593 -32.92 33.11 -0.79
C TYR A 593 -33.30 33.09 -2.29
N ILE A 594 -34.37 32.39 -2.67
CA ILE A 594 -34.87 32.35 -4.06
C ILE A 594 -35.17 33.76 -4.58
N ARG A 595 -35.76 34.63 -3.76
CA ARG A 595 -36.02 36.01 -4.15
C ARG A 595 -34.73 36.81 -4.36
N SER A 596 -33.69 36.56 -3.56
CA SER A 596 -32.42 37.29 -3.59
C SER A 596 -31.50 36.91 -4.76
N VAL A 597 -31.48 35.66 -5.20
CA VAL A 597 -30.55 35.18 -6.24
C VAL A 597 -30.88 35.75 -7.62
N LYS A 598 -29.87 35.98 -8.46
CA LYS A 598 -30.02 36.59 -9.80
C LYS A 598 -30.02 35.58 -10.95
N HIS A 599 -29.89 34.29 -10.66
CA HIS A 599 -29.85 33.19 -11.62
C HIS A 599 -31.04 32.24 -11.42
N ASP A 600 -31.29 31.39 -12.42
CA ASP A 600 -32.28 30.33 -12.34
C ASP A 600 -31.84 29.24 -11.35
N VAL A 601 -32.80 28.66 -10.65
CA VAL A 601 -32.53 27.69 -9.58
C VAL A 601 -33.07 26.29 -9.90
N VAL A 602 -32.45 25.29 -9.29
CA VAL A 602 -32.93 23.91 -9.22
C VAL A 602 -33.19 23.60 -7.75
N ILE A 603 -34.34 23.00 -7.45
CA ILE A 603 -34.73 22.61 -6.09
C ILE A 603 -34.62 21.10 -5.97
N LYS A 604 -33.87 20.65 -4.98
CA LYS A 604 -33.66 19.23 -4.71
C LYS A 604 -34.01 18.88 -3.26
N ALA A 605 -34.77 17.82 -3.06
CA ALA A 605 -34.92 17.18 -1.76
C ALA A 605 -33.57 16.60 -1.31
N SER A 606 -33.17 16.82 -0.05
CA SER A 606 -31.88 16.39 0.48
C SER A 606 -31.78 14.87 0.57
N GLY A 607 -32.83 14.19 1.02
CA GLY A 607 -32.84 12.73 1.17
C GLY A 607 -33.03 11.92 -0.12
N LEU A 608 -33.06 10.60 0.04
CA LEU A 608 -33.31 9.64 -1.04
C LEU A 608 -34.77 9.73 -1.52
N ALA A 609 -34.98 10.38 -2.66
CA ALA A 609 -36.29 10.54 -3.30
C ALA A 609 -36.41 9.75 -4.62
N ALA A 610 -35.63 8.67 -4.79
CA ALA A 610 -35.62 7.80 -5.97
C ALA A 610 -35.56 8.56 -7.33
N GLY A 611 -34.75 9.63 -7.39
CA GLY A 611 -34.61 10.48 -8.58
C GLY A 611 -35.80 11.43 -8.88
N LYS A 612 -36.88 11.39 -8.09
CA LYS A 612 -38.08 12.22 -8.29
C LYS A 612 -38.03 13.57 -7.56
N GLY A 613 -37.16 13.69 -6.56
CA GLY A 613 -37.04 14.89 -5.72
C GLY A 613 -36.26 16.04 -6.35
N VAL A 614 -36.25 16.21 -7.67
CA VAL A 614 -35.55 17.29 -8.38
C VAL A 614 -36.54 18.04 -9.26
N VAL A 615 -36.67 19.34 -9.03
CA VAL A 615 -37.59 20.22 -9.77
C VAL A 615 -36.80 21.36 -10.42
N LEU A 616 -37.10 21.62 -11.70
CA LEU A 616 -36.51 22.71 -12.49
C LEU A 616 -37.57 23.79 -12.75
N PRO A 617 -37.81 24.69 -11.78
CA PRO A 617 -38.77 25.76 -11.97
C PRO A 617 -38.34 26.72 -13.07
N THR A 618 -39.31 27.27 -13.80
CA THR A 618 -39.12 28.29 -14.85
C THR A 618 -39.29 29.70 -14.33
N THR A 619 -39.89 29.86 -13.15
CA THR A 619 -40.09 31.15 -12.49
C THR A 619 -39.77 31.07 -10.99
N LYS A 620 -39.47 32.21 -10.36
CA LYS A 620 -39.24 32.26 -8.91
C LYS A 620 -40.46 31.86 -8.09
N ASP A 621 -41.67 32.17 -8.56
CA ASP A 621 -42.89 31.78 -7.85
C ASP A 621 -43.14 30.28 -7.94
N GLU A 622 -42.84 29.65 -9.08
CA GLU A 622 -42.85 28.18 -9.23
C GLU A 622 -41.81 27.52 -8.33
N ALA A 623 -40.62 28.14 -8.20
CA ALA A 623 -39.58 27.67 -7.28
C ALA A 623 -40.08 27.69 -5.82
N ILE A 624 -40.68 28.81 -5.39
CA ILE A 624 -41.26 28.94 -4.03
C ILE A 624 -42.38 27.91 -3.80
N ALA A 625 -43.27 27.73 -4.79
CA ALA A 625 -44.32 26.72 -4.71
C ALA A 625 -43.74 25.30 -4.55
N SER A 626 -42.67 24.99 -5.27
CA SER A 626 -41.98 23.70 -5.18
C SER A 626 -41.35 23.46 -3.80
N VAL A 627 -40.74 24.48 -3.19
CA VAL A 627 -40.22 24.41 -1.81
C VAL A 627 -41.36 24.09 -0.84
N ARG A 628 -42.50 24.79 -0.95
CA ARG A 628 -43.67 24.53 -0.10
C ARG A 628 -44.22 23.12 -0.28
N GLN A 629 -44.32 22.64 -1.52
CA GLN A 629 -44.76 21.27 -1.77
C GLN A 629 -43.83 20.23 -1.13
N MET A 630 -42.51 20.43 -1.21
CA MET A 630 -41.53 19.51 -0.62
C MET A 630 -41.54 19.54 0.91
N MET A 631 -41.55 20.74 1.52
CA MET A 631 -41.31 20.92 2.95
C MET A 631 -42.59 21.04 3.79
N VAL A 632 -43.68 21.56 3.22
CA VAL A 632 -44.97 21.77 3.92
C VAL A 632 -45.95 20.66 3.55
N ASP A 633 -46.18 20.44 2.25
CA ASP A 633 -47.10 19.39 1.79
C ASP A 633 -46.48 17.98 1.89
N ASN A 634 -45.19 17.91 2.24
CA ASN A 634 -44.44 16.70 2.57
C ASN A 634 -44.53 15.60 1.50
N ILE A 635 -44.53 15.98 0.22
CA ILE A 635 -44.74 15.07 -0.91
C ILE A 635 -43.66 13.98 -1.04
N PHE A 636 -42.51 14.16 -0.39
CA PHE A 636 -41.39 13.20 -0.36
C PHE A 636 -41.11 12.63 1.04
N GLY A 637 -42.01 12.85 2.01
CA GLY A 637 -41.79 12.43 3.39
C GLY A 637 -40.52 13.05 3.99
N ALA A 638 -39.86 12.31 4.90
CA ALA A 638 -38.64 12.76 5.59
C ALA A 638 -37.51 13.21 4.63
N ALA A 639 -37.47 12.72 3.39
CA ALA A 639 -36.47 13.12 2.40
C ALA A 639 -36.60 14.59 1.97
N GLY A 640 -37.80 15.19 2.10
CA GLY A 640 -38.11 16.58 1.75
C GLY A 640 -38.01 17.58 2.90
N ALA A 641 -37.68 17.14 4.12
CA ALA A 641 -37.59 18.01 5.30
C ALA A 641 -36.44 19.04 5.23
N GLU A 642 -35.44 18.75 4.40
CA GLU A 642 -34.34 19.66 4.05
C GLU A 642 -34.25 19.73 2.52
N VAL A 643 -34.10 20.95 1.98
CA VAL A 643 -33.95 21.18 0.54
C VAL A 643 -32.62 21.84 0.21
N VAL A 644 -32.08 21.49 -0.95
CA VAL A 644 -30.92 22.15 -1.55
C VAL A 644 -31.42 23.01 -2.71
N ILE A 645 -31.08 24.29 -2.70
CA ILE A 645 -31.38 25.22 -3.80
C ILE A 645 -30.07 25.55 -4.49
N GLU A 646 -29.97 25.12 -5.75
CA GLU A 646 -28.73 25.21 -6.53
C GLU A 646 -28.91 26.10 -7.76
N GLU A 647 -27.83 26.72 -8.21
CA GLU A 647 -27.74 27.33 -9.55
C GLU A 647 -28.05 26.29 -10.63
N ARG A 648 -28.89 26.68 -11.59
CA ARG A 648 -29.15 25.88 -12.79
C ARG A 648 -27.96 25.93 -13.74
N MET A 649 -27.16 24.87 -13.75
CA MET A 649 -26.07 24.69 -14.71
C MET A 649 -26.60 24.23 -16.08
N THR A 650 -25.87 24.58 -17.14
CA THR A 650 -26.16 24.16 -18.52
C THR A 650 -24.93 23.54 -19.16
N GLY A 651 -25.10 22.41 -19.85
CA GLY A 651 -24.05 21.72 -20.58
C GLY A 651 -24.38 20.25 -20.79
N PRO A 652 -23.57 19.50 -21.56
CA PRO A 652 -23.68 18.05 -21.65
C PRO A 652 -23.48 17.39 -20.28
N GLU A 653 -24.32 16.39 -19.96
CA GLU A 653 -24.17 15.56 -18.76
C GLU A 653 -23.31 14.34 -19.09
N ALA A 654 -22.47 13.94 -18.14
CA ALA A 654 -21.68 12.72 -18.18
C ALA A 654 -21.73 12.04 -16.81
N SER A 655 -21.81 10.71 -16.82
CA SER A 655 -21.65 9.84 -15.66
C SER A 655 -20.25 9.24 -15.69
N VAL A 656 -19.49 9.44 -14.61
CA VAL A 656 -18.13 8.93 -14.47
C VAL A 656 -18.09 7.98 -13.28
N PHE A 657 -17.76 6.72 -13.56
CA PHE A 657 -17.66 5.67 -12.54
C PHE A 657 -16.19 5.47 -12.17
N ALA A 658 -15.91 5.49 -10.87
CA ALA A 658 -14.60 5.20 -10.31
C ALA A 658 -14.72 4.04 -9.34
N LEU A 659 -14.06 2.92 -9.65
CA LEU A 659 -13.78 1.88 -8.65
C LEU A 659 -12.65 2.38 -7.76
N THR A 660 -12.76 2.20 -6.45
CA THR A 660 -11.75 2.66 -5.50
C THR A 660 -11.68 1.79 -4.25
N ASP A 661 -10.47 1.65 -3.72
CA ASP A 661 -10.14 1.02 -2.43
C ASP A 661 -10.03 2.05 -1.28
N GLY A 662 -10.36 3.32 -1.55
CA GLY A 662 -10.22 4.45 -0.62
C GLY A 662 -8.87 5.17 -0.69
N TYR A 663 -7.92 4.68 -1.50
CA TYR A 663 -6.59 5.26 -1.69
C TYR A 663 -6.27 5.49 -3.18
N SER A 664 -6.48 4.46 -3.98
CA SER A 664 -6.30 4.42 -5.44
C SER A 664 -7.66 4.33 -6.13
N PHE A 665 -7.71 4.58 -7.44
CA PHE A 665 -8.93 4.42 -8.22
C PHE A 665 -8.66 4.08 -9.68
N THR A 666 -9.65 3.44 -10.31
CA THR A 666 -9.68 3.16 -11.75
C THR A 666 -11.01 3.66 -12.31
N LEU A 667 -10.95 4.42 -13.41
CA LEU A 667 -12.15 4.89 -14.09
C LEU A 667 -12.69 3.82 -15.05
N LEU A 668 -14.01 3.66 -15.06
CA LEU A 668 -14.70 2.91 -16.10
C LEU A 668 -15.05 3.84 -17.29
N PRO A 669 -15.29 3.29 -18.50
CA PRO A 669 -15.70 4.07 -19.65
C PRO A 669 -16.87 5.00 -19.33
N ALA A 670 -16.74 6.28 -19.69
CA ALA A 670 -17.75 7.29 -19.38
C ALA A 670 -19.07 7.02 -20.10
N ILE A 671 -20.18 7.36 -19.43
CA ILE A 671 -21.52 7.00 -19.83
C ILE A 671 -22.41 8.24 -19.82
N GLN A 672 -23.43 8.26 -20.66
CA GLN A 672 -24.52 9.22 -20.56
C GLN A 672 -25.82 8.44 -20.50
N ASP A 673 -26.68 8.81 -19.56
CA ASP A 673 -28.02 8.29 -19.42
C ASP A 673 -29.04 9.25 -20.04
N HIS A 674 -30.25 8.73 -20.24
CA HIS A 674 -31.40 9.48 -20.73
C HIS A 674 -32.54 9.41 -19.71
N LYS A 675 -32.68 10.42 -18.85
CA LYS A 675 -33.62 10.39 -17.71
C LYS A 675 -35.10 10.56 -18.08
N ARG A 676 -35.43 11.23 -19.18
CA ARG A 676 -36.80 11.60 -19.55
C ARG A 676 -37.56 10.44 -20.21
N ILE A 677 -38.86 10.32 -19.96
CA ILE A 677 -39.69 9.17 -20.40
C ILE A 677 -39.94 9.13 -21.91
N PHE A 678 -40.07 10.29 -22.56
CA PHE A 678 -40.38 10.39 -23.99
C PHE A 678 -39.16 10.84 -24.80
N ASP A 679 -39.26 10.66 -26.12
CA ASP A 679 -38.27 11.14 -27.08
C ASP A 679 -38.08 12.67 -26.97
N ASN A 680 -36.94 13.17 -27.45
CA ASN A 680 -36.54 14.57 -27.38
C ASN A 680 -36.39 15.12 -25.95
N ASP A 681 -36.18 14.23 -24.99
CA ASP A 681 -36.01 14.55 -23.57
C ASP A 681 -37.26 15.23 -22.94
N GLU A 682 -38.46 14.78 -23.36
CA GLU A 682 -39.75 15.27 -22.89
C GLU A 682 -40.40 14.40 -21.79
N GLY A 683 -41.41 14.96 -21.10
CA GLY A 683 -42.15 14.28 -20.05
C GLY A 683 -41.42 14.24 -18.70
N PRO A 684 -41.96 13.57 -17.67
CA PRO A 684 -41.35 13.50 -16.34
C PRO A 684 -39.97 12.80 -16.32
N ASN A 685 -39.14 13.15 -15.33
CA ASN A 685 -37.91 12.42 -15.02
C ASN A 685 -38.23 11.00 -14.55
N THR A 686 -37.37 10.06 -14.96
CA THR A 686 -37.42 8.64 -14.61
C THR A 686 -36.10 8.22 -13.98
N GLY A 687 -35.98 6.95 -13.58
CA GLY A 687 -34.69 6.37 -13.20
C GLY A 687 -33.70 6.16 -14.37
N GLY A 688 -34.08 6.47 -15.62
CA GLY A 688 -33.27 6.29 -16.83
C GLY A 688 -33.96 5.37 -17.85
N MET A 689 -34.09 5.84 -19.10
CA MET A 689 -34.71 5.16 -20.24
C MET A 689 -33.71 4.58 -21.24
N GLY A 690 -32.42 4.85 -21.06
CA GLY A 690 -31.34 4.28 -21.85
C GLY A 690 -30.00 4.90 -21.46
N ALA A 691 -28.92 4.27 -21.90
CA ALA A 691 -27.56 4.74 -21.67
C ALA A 691 -26.63 4.28 -22.81
N PHE A 692 -25.53 5.00 -23.04
CA PHE A 692 -24.51 4.57 -24.00
C PHE A 692 -23.10 4.95 -23.55
N SER A 693 -22.11 4.21 -24.04
CA SER A 693 -20.68 4.37 -23.73
C SER A 693 -19.81 3.89 -24.91
N PRO A 694 -18.62 4.47 -25.16
CA PRO A 694 -18.08 5.67 -24.51
C PRO A 694 -18.75 6.97 -25.03
N LEU A 695 -18.46 8.10 -24.39
CA LEU A 695 -18.96 9.42 -24.80
C LEU A 695 -18.06 10.11 -25.83
N PRO A 696 -18.53 10.38 -27.06
CA PRO A 696 -17.71 10.99 -28.11
C PRO A 696 -17.19 12.39 -27.77
N PHE A 697 -17.91 13.14 -26.92
CA PHE A 697 -17.55 14.51 -26.55
C PHE A 697 -16.65 14.60 -25.30
N LEU A 698 -16.36 13.47 -24.63
CA LEU A 698 -15.55 13.45 -23.42
C LEU A 698 -14.12 13.01 -23.76
N THR A 699 -13.25 13.98 -24.04
CA THR A 699 -11.86 13.72 -24.42
C THR A 699 -11.03 13.20 -23.23
N PRO A 700 -9.90 12.49 -23.48
CA PRO A 700 -9.00 12.06 -22.41
C PRO A 700 -8.53 13.20 -21.50
N ALA A 701 -8.26 14.39 -22.04
CA ALA A 701 -7.87 15.57 -21.25
C ALA A 701 -9.00 16.06 -20.32
N LEU A 702 -10.25 15.96 -20.77
CA LEU A 702 -11.41 16.33 -19.97
C LEU A 702 -11.69 15.29 -18.88
N LEU A 703 -11.51 14.00 -19.20
CA LEU A 703 -11.52 12.92 -18.21
C LEU A 703 -10.42 13.10 -17.15
N ASP A 704 -9.19 13.45 -17.54
CA ASP A 704 -8.12 13.77 -16.58
C ASP A 704 -8.48 14.97 -15.70
N THR A 705 -9.11 16.00 -16.27
CA THR A 705 -9.60 17.15 -15.50
C THR A 705 -10.64 16.71 -14.46
N ILE A 706 -11.59 15.84 -14.83
CA ILE A 706 -12.58 15.26 -13.91
C ILE A 706 -11.88 14.42 -12.84
N SER A 707 -10.90 13.59 -13.21
CA SER A 707 -10.09 12.80 -12.27
C SER A 707 -9.42 13.68 -11.23
N ARG A 708 -8.68 14.71 -11.65
CA ARG A 708 -7.88 15.57 -10.76
C ARG A 708 -8.71 16.55 -9.94
N LYS A 709 -9.82 17.07 -10.47
CA LYS A 709 -10.62 18.10 -9.80
C LYS A 709 -11.84 17.56 -9.06
N ILE A 710 -12.34 16.38 -9.42
CA ILE A 710 -13.56 15.81 -8.84
C ILE A 710 -13.26 14.46 -8.16
N ILE A 711 -12.85 13.44 -8.90
CA ILE A 711 -12.76 12.07 -8.38
C ILE A 711 -11.70 11.94 -7.27
N LYS A 712 -10.45 12.30 -7.57
CA LYS A 712 -9.34 12.20 -6.62
C LYS A 712 -9.58 13.04 -5.35
N PRO A 713 -9.98 14.33 -5.43
CA PRO A 713 -10.30 15.11 -4.23
C PRO A 713 -11.45 14.54 -3.41
N THR A 714 -12.43 13.88 -4.05
CA THR A 714 -13.53 13.20 -3.34
C THR A 714 -12.99 12.04 -2.51
N ILE A 715 -12.20 11.15 -3.12
CA ILE A 715 -11.61 9.98 -2.44
C ILE A 715 -10.67 10.44 -1.32
N ASP A 716 -9.76 11.38 -1.61
CA ASP A 716 -8.83 11.94 -0.63
C ASP A 716 -9.56 12.67 0.51
N GLY A 717 -10.67 13.34 0.21
CA GLY A 717 -11.51 14.04 1.20
C GLY A 717 -12.20 13.05 2.14
N MET A 718 -12.83 12.03 1.59
CA MET A 718 -13.49 10.96 2.36
C MET A 718 -12.49 10.23 3.29
N ARG A 719 -11.28 9.94 2.80
CA ARG A 719 -10.20 9.37 3.62
C ARG A 719 -9.79 10.32 4.75
N ARG A 720 -9.62 11.62 4.47
CA ARG A 720 -9.26 12.63 5.48
C ARG A 720 -10.33 12.83 6.55
N GLU A 721 -11.61 12.71 6.20
CA GLU A 721 -12.74 12.75 7.15
C GLU A 721 -12.97 11.39 7.87
N GLY A 722 -12.00 10.46 7.80
CA GLY A 722 -12.04 9.18 8.52
C GLY A 722 -13.15 8.24 8.03
N SER A 723 -13.59 8.39 6.78
CA SER A 723 -14.59 7.54 6.14
C SER A 723 -14.12 7.10 4.75
N PRO A 724 -13.01 6.34 4.61
CA PRO A 724 -12.49 5.92 3.31
C PRO A 724 -13.59 5.30 2.45
N TYR A 725 -13.63 5.71 1.18
CA TYR A 725 -14.65 5.27 0.24
C TYR A 725 -14.16 4.01 -0.48
N VAL A 726 -14.76 2.85 -0.19
CA VAL A 726 -14.45 1.57 -0.85
C VAL A 726 -15.64 1.16 -1.70
N GLY A 727 -15.45 0.83 -2.97
CA GLY A 727 -16.54 0.42 -3.86
C GLY A 727 -16.58 1.23 -5.15
N LEU A 728 -17.78 1.46 -5.68
CA LEU A 728 -17.97 2.27 -6.89
C LEU A 728 -18.54 3.65 -6.55
N LEU A 729 -17.71 4.68 -6.75
CA LEU A 729 -18.13 6.07 -6.74
C LEU A 729 -18.66 6.45 -8.12
N TYR A 730 -19.93 6.82 -8.18
CA TYR A 730 -20.55 7.45 -9.35
C TYR A 730 -20.50 8.96 -9.14
N ALA A 731 -19.90 9.70 -10.08
CA ALA A 731 -20.02 11.15 -10.17
C ALA A 731 -20.84 11.55 -11.40
N GLY A 732 -21.99 12.19 -11.18
CA GLY A 732 -22.71 12.89 -12.24
C GLY A 732 -22.04 14.24 -12.47
N VAL A 733 -21.61 14.52 -13.69
CA VAL A 733 -20.82 15.71 -14.04
C VAL A 733 -21.52 16.47 -15.15
N MET A 734 -21.64 17.79 -14.97
CA MET A 734 -22.03 18.70 -16.05
C MET A 734 -20.80 19.39 -16.64
N LEU A 735 -20.68 19.34 -17.97
CA LEU A 735 -19.65 20.04 -18.70
C LEU A 735 -20.09 21.47 -19.00
N THR A 736 -19.80 22.38 -18.07
CA THR A 736 -20.16 23.81 -18.21
C THR A 736 -19.10 24.59 -18.99
N PRO A 737 -19.39 25.81 -19.47
CA PRO A 737 -18.37 26.68 -20.07
C PRO A 737 -17.18 26.99 -19.15
N GLU A 738 -17.36 26.91 -17.83
CA GLU A 738 -16.31 27.12 -16.82
C GLU A 738 -15.51 25.83 -16.49
N GLY A 739 -15.87 24.71 -17.12
CA GLY A 739 -15.29 23.39 -16.87
C GLY A 739 -16.26 22.39 -16.23
N PRO A 740 -15.80 21.17 -15.92
CA PRO A 740 -16.62 20.13 -15.33
C PRO A 740 -17.02 20.48 -13.89
N LYS A 741 -18.31 20.38 -13.58
CA LYS A 741 -18.87 20.57 -12.23
C LYS A 741 -19.70 19.36 -11.82
N THR A 742 -19.53 18.89 -10.59
CA THR A 742 -20.28 17.78 -10.04
C THR A 742 -21.75 18.17 -9.82
N LEU A 743 -22.67 17.41 -10.40
CA LEU A 743 -24.12 17.51 -10.19
C LEU A 743 -24.53 16.82 -8.89
N GLU A 744 -24.13 15.56 -8.76
CA GLU A 744 -24.49 14.66 -7.67
C GLU A 744 -23.51 13.47 -7.59
N TYR A 745 -23.46 12.82 -6.42
CA TYR A 745 -22.81 11.53 -6.25
C TYR A 745 -23.86 10.44 -6.09
N ASN A 746 -23.61 9.27 -6.70
CA ASN A 746 -24.22 8.03 -6.29
C ASN A 746 -23.14 7.11 -5.73
N CYS A 747 -23.51 6.27 -4.78
CA CYS A 747 -22.60 5.45 -4.01
C CYS A 747 -22.52 3.99 -4.47
N ARG A 748 -23.00 3.76 -5.69
CA ARG A 748 -23.18 2.46 -6.31
C ARG A 748 -23.27 2.62 -7.81
N PHE A 749 -23.34 1.49 -8.49
CA PHE A 749 -23.56 1.38 -9.93
C PHE A 749 -24.88 2.04 -10.37
N GLY A 750 -24.85 2.78 -11.49
CA GLY A 750 -26.04 3.38 -12.12
C GLY A 750 -26.97 2.33 -12.75
N ASP A 751 -28.22 2.67 -13.03
CA ASP A 751 -29.13 1.82 -13.79
C ASP A 751 -29.94 2.75 -14.71
N PRO A 752 -29.77 2.72 -16.06
CA PRO A 752 -29.25 1.62 -16.87
C PRO A 752 -27.76 1.71 -17.30
N GLU A 753 -26.96 2.59 -16.70
CA GLU A 753 -25.55 2.80 -17.10
C GLU A 753 -24.69 1.53 -16.95
N THR A 754 -24.94 0.74 -15.90
CA THR A 754 -24.19 -0.49 -15.60
C THR A 754 -24.28 -1.51 -16.72
N GLN A 755 -25.46 -1.68 -17.29
CA GLN A 755 -25.71 -2.61 -18.38
C GLN A 755 -24.82 -2.28 -19.58
N ALA A 756 -24.66 -1.00 -19.92
CA ALA A 756 -23.78 -0.57 -21.01
C ALA A 756 -22.28 -0.77 -20.66
N VAL A 757 -21.85 -0.31 -19.47
CA VAL A 757 -20.42 -0.32 -19.08
C VAL A 757 -19.87 -1.72 -18.89
N LEU A 758 -20.57 -2.58 -18.14
CA LEU A 758 -20.06 -3.92 -17.86
C LEU A 758 -19.97 -4.78 -19.13
N SER A 759 -20.77 -4.47 -20.15
CA SER A 759 -20.70 -5.14 -21.46
C SER A 759 -19.40 -4.84 -22.22
N LEU A 760 -18.72 -3.73 -21.88
CA LEU A 760 -17.43 -3.34 -22.44
C LEU A 760 -16.22 -3.85 -21.64
N ILE A 761 -16.41 -4.52 -20.49
CA ILE A 761 -15.29 -5.12 -19.76
C ILE A 761 -14.77 -6.34 -20.52
N ASP A 762 -13.46 -6.37 -20.76
CA ASP A 762 -12.77 -7.47 -21.45
C ASP A 762 -11.99 -8.35 -20.45
N PRO A 763 -12.45 -9.58 -20.17
CA PRO A 763 -11.73 -10.51 -19.28
C PRO A 763 -10.58 -11.26 -19.98
N SER A 764 -10.31 -11.02 -21.27
CA SER A 764 -9.34 -11.80 -22.07
C SER A 764 -7.90 -11.74 -21.54
N HIS A 765 -7.55 -10.71 -20.77
CA HIS A 765 -6.21 -10.48 -20.21
C HIS A 765 -6.03 -10.97 -18.77
N GLY A 766 -6.92 -11.85 -18.29
CA GLY A 766 -6.75 -12.55 -17.00
C GLY A 766 -7.15 -11.74 -15.75
N VAL A 767 -7.69 -10.53 -15.93
CA VAL A 767 -8.35 -9.74 -14.88
C VAL A 767 -9.81 -9.57 -15.23
N ASP A 768 -10.71 -9.97 -14.34
CA ASP A 768 -12.16 -9.82 -14.50
C ASP A 768 -12.78 -8.88 -13.45
N LEU A 769 -14.12 -8.79 -13.44
CA LEU A 769 -14.84 -7.91 -12.52
C LEU A 769 -14.69 -8.32 -11.05
N ILE A 770 -14.57 -9.63 -10.75
CA ILE A 770 -14.44 -10.06 -9.36
C ILE A 770 -13.04 -9.75 -8.82
N ASP A 771 -12.00 -9.83 -9.66
CA ASP A 771 -10.64 -9.41 -9.29
C ASP A 771 -10.59 -7.92 -8.89
N LEU A 772 -11.29 -7.06 -9.63
CA LEU A 772 -11.38 -5.63 -9.31
C LEU A 772 -12.13 -5.37 -8.00
N PHE A 773 -13.20 -6.11 -7.74
CA PHE A 773 -13.96 -5.98 -6.49
C PHE A 773 -13.16 -6.47 -5.29
N GLU A 774 -12.44 -7.58 -5.41
CA GLU A 774 -11.54 -8.06 -4.37
C GLU A 774 -10.42 -7.05 -4.10
N ALA A 775 -9.77 -6.53 -5.14
CA ALA A 775 -8.70 -5.54 -4.98
C ALA A 775 -9.19 -4.23 -4.32
N CYS A 776 -10.43 -3.81 -4.61
CA CYS A 776 -11.07 -2.71 -3.89
C CYS A 776 -11.25 -3.02 -2.39
N VAL A 777 -11.73 -4.22 -2.06
CA VAL A 777 -11.99 -4.63 -0.68
C VAL A 777 -10.69 -4.85 0.11
N ASP A 778 -9.64 -5.31 -0.57
CA ASP A 778 -8.38 -5.73 0.05
C ASP A 778 -7.31 -4.61 0.09
N GLY A 779 -7.51 -3.50 -0.64
CA GLY A 779 -6.65 -2.32 -0.53
C GLY A 779 -5.45 -2.29 -1.48
N HIS A 780 -5.58 -2.88 -2.68
CA HIS A 780 -4.49 -2.98 -3.66
C HIS A 780 -5.01 -2.79 -5.10
N LEU A 781 -5.98 -1.91 -5.32
CA LEU A 781 -6.56 -1.71 -6.65
C LEU A 781 -5.53 -1.19 -7.67
N ASP A 782 -4.50 -0.48 -7.21
CA ASP A 782 -3.36 -0.03 -8.02
C ASP A 782 -2.51 -1.17 -8.61
N SER A 783 -2.65 -2.39 -8.08
CA SER A 783 -1.98 -3.58 -8.60
C SER A 783 -2.79 -4.34 -9.67
N VAL A 784 -3.94 -3.80 -10.10
CA VAL A 784 -4.87 -4.46 -11.03
C VAL A 784 -5.20 -3.53 -12.21
N GLN A 785 -5.00 -4.04 -13.43
CA GLN A 785 -5.29 -3.27 -14.65
C GLN A 785 -6.57 -3.77 -15.32
N LEU A 786 -7.50 -2.86 -15.58
CA LEU A 786 -8.77 -3.12 -16.27
C LEU A 786 -8.58 -3.04 -17.79
N SER A 787 -9.01 -4.08 -18.50
CA SER A 787 -9.10 -4.08 -19.97
C SER A 787 -10.53 -3.79 -20.44
N ILE A 788 -10.64 -2.95 -21.47
CA ILE A 788 -11.91 -2.53 -22.08
C ILE A 788 -11.94 -2.95 -23.55
N LYS A 789 -13.06 -3.56 -23.97
CA LYS A 789 -13.30 -3.93 -25.36
C LYS A 789 -13.34 -2.68 -26.25
N ALA A 790 -12.73 -2.77 -27.43
CA ALA A 790 -12.91 -1.77 -28.47
C ALA A 790 -14.37 -1.76 -28.96
N GLY A 791 -14.95 -0.57 -29.08
CA GLY A 791 -16.30 -0.37 -29.62
C GLY A 791 -17.20 0.49 -28.73
N SER A 792 -18.50 0.35 -28.93
CA SER A 792 -19.54 1.09 -28.20
C SER A 792 -20.62 0.14 -27.70
N ALA A 793 -21.17 0.47 -26.53
CA ALA A 793 -22.32 -0.20 -25.95
C ALA A 793 -23.50 0.76 -25.84
N VAL A 794 -24.69 0.29 -26.20
CA VAL A 794 -25.95 1.02 -26.03
C VAL A 794 -26.93 0.15 -25.29
N THR A 795 -27.61 0.73 -24.31
CA THR A 795 -28.72 0.12 -23.57
C THR A 795 -30.00 0.91 -23.78
N ILE A 796 -31.08 0.21 -24.16
CA ILE A 796 -32.42 0.77 -24.30
C ILE A 796 -33.33 0.14 -23.25
N VAL A 797 -33.99 0.96 -22.44
CA VAL A 797 -34.95 0.47 -21.45
C VAL A 797 -36.32 0.33 -22.06
N VAL A 798 -36.95 -0.81 -21.81
CA VAL A 798 -38.33 -1.11 -22.12
C VAL A 798 -39.14 -1.06 -20.83
N ALA A 799 -40.15 -0.20 -20.79
CA ALA A 799 -40.95 0.11 -19.61
C ALA A 799 -42.43 -0.22 -19.81
N SER A 800 -43.17 -0.35 -18.70
CA SER A 800 -44.63 -0.49 -18.68
C SER A 800 -45.30 0.86 -18.90
N LYS A 801 -46.37 0.90 -19.70
CA LYS A 801 -47.22 2.07 -19.91
C LYS A 801 -47.65 2.69 -18.57
N GLY A 802 -47.52 4.01 -18.48
CA GLY A 802 -47.86 4.78 -17.28
C GLY A 802 -46.67 5.08 -16.36
N TYR A 803 -45.54 4.36 -16.48
CA TYR A 803 -44.28 4.74 -15.82
C TYR A 803 -43.83 6.13 -16.29
N PRO A 804 -43.35 7.04 -15.42
CA PRO A 804 -42.96 6.86 -13.99
C PRO A 804 -44.08 6.98 -12.94
N GLY A 805 -45.34 7.14 -13.38
CA GLY A 805 -46.54 7.15 -12.54
C GLY A 805 -47.04 5.74 -12.22
N ALA A 806 -48.36 5.58 -12.10
CA ALA A 806 -48.98 4.27 -11.89
C ALA A 806 -48.91 3.42 -13.17
N TYR A 807 -48.60 2.13 -13.02
CA TYR A 807 -48.47 1.17 -14.11
C TYR A 807 -48.99 -0.20 -13.69
N GLU A 808 -49.41 -0.99 -14.66
CA GLU A 808 -49.93 -2.34 -14.45
C GLU A 808 -48.79 -3.38 -14.32
N LYS A 809 -49.01 -4.40 -13.49
CA LYS A 809 -48.09 -5.52 -13.24
C LYS A 809 -48.79 -6.83 -13.59
N GLY A 810 -48.02 -7.89 -13.81
CA GLY A 810 -48.52 -9.24 -14.09
C GLY A 810 -48.80 -9.50 -15.57
N LEU A 811 -48.43 -8.58 -16.46
CA LEU A 811 -48.65 -8.72 -17.90
C LEU A 811 -47.64 -9.71 -18.49
N PRO A 812 -48.07 -10.72 -19.28
CA PRO A 812 -47.17 -11.70 -19.89
C PRO A 812 -46.15 -11.06 -20.84
N ILE A 813 -44.89 -11.48 -20.71
CA ILE A 813 -43.77 -11.03 -21.55
C ILE A 813 -43.36 -12.17 -22.49
N SER A 814 -43.25 -11.84 -23.77
CA SER A 814 -42.63 -12.68 -24.79
C SER A 814 -41.30 -12.09 -25.23
N LEU A 815 -40.24 -12.89 -25.15
CA LEU A 815 -38.87 -12.55 -25.55
C LEU A 815 -38.51 -13.29 -26.85
N PRO A 816 -37.57 -12.78 -27.66
CA PRO A 816 -36.99 -13.54 -28.77
C PRO A 816 -36.42 -14.89 -28.30
N ALA A 817 -36.49 -15.89 -29.18
CA ALA A 817 -35.91 -17.21 -28.91
C ALA A 817 -34.38 -17.09 -28.70
N PRO A 818 -33.77 -17.85 -27.78
CA PRO A 818 -32.33 -17.78 -27.52
C PRO A 818 -31.46 -17.96 -28.77
N GLU A 819 -31.88 -18.80 -29.71
CA GLU A 819 -31.16 -19.08 -30.97
C GLU A 819 -31.24 -17.92 -31.98
N ALA A 820 -32.23 -17.03 -31.81
CA ALA A 820 -32.41 -15.84 -32.64
C ALA A 820 -31.72 -14.60 -32.06
N MET A 821 -31.12 -14.71 -30.86
CA MET A 821 -30.41 -13.61 -30.22
C MET A 821 -29.00 -13.44 -30.83
N PRO A 822 -28.64 -12.24 -31.32
CA PRO A 822 -27.26 -11.96 -31.72
C PRO A 822 -26.30 -12.10 -30.53
N ALA A 823 -25.10 -12.63 -30.77
CA ALA A 823 -24.11 -12.88 -29.72
C ALA A 823 -23.70 -11.62 -28.94
N ASP A 824 -23.72 -10.46 -29.59
CA ASP A 824 -23.33 -9.17 -28.99
C ASP A 824 -24.52 -8.39 -28.38
N VAL A 825 -25.67 -9.04 -28.17
CA VAL A 825 -26.87 -8.42 -27.59
C VAL A 825 -27.36 -9.21 -26.38
N HIS A 826 -27.60 -8.50 -25.27
CA HIS A 826 -28.11 -9.08 -24.03
C HIS A 826 -29.39 -8.36 -23.57
N ILE A 827 -30.32 -9.13 -22.99
CA ILE A 827 -31.53 -8.61 -22.37
C ILE A 827 -31.38 -8.73 -20.86
N PHE A 828 -31.15 -7.61 -20.18
CA PHE A 828 -31.12 -7.56 -18.72
C PHE A 828 -32.53 -7.31 -18.18
N HIS A 829 -32.94 -8.15 -17.25
CA HIS A 829 -34.25 -8.04 -16.62
C HIS A 829 -34.18 -7.08 -15.43
N ALA A 830 -35.14 -6.15 -15.36
CA ALA A 830 -35.35 -5.28 -14.21
C ALA A 830 -36.65 -5.71 -13.50
N GLY A 831 -37.77 -5.04 -13.78
CA GLY A 831 -39.07 -5.36 -13.22
C GLY A 831 -39.76 -6.55 -13.88
N THR A 832 -39.19 -7.75 -13.77
CA THR A 832 -39.83 -9.00 -14.24
C THR A 832 -39.94 -10.02 -13.11
N GLN A 833 -40.90 -10.94 -13.20
CA GLN A 833 -41.08 -12.03 -12.25
C GLN A 833 -41.55 -13.29 -12.97
N GLN A 834 -41.21 -14.46 -12.43
CA GLN A 834 -41.81 -15.73 -12.86
C GLN A 834 -43.12 -15.95 -12.10
N SER A 835 -44.23 -16.10 -12.83
CA SER A 835 -45.55 -16.38 -12.27
C SER A 835 -46.27 -17.42 -13.12
N ALA A 836 -46.72 -18.52 -12.50
CA ALA A 836 -47.38 -19.64 -13.16
C ALA A 836 -46.62 -20.18 -14.40
N GLY A 837 -45.28 -20.25 -14.31
CA GLY A 837 -44.40 -20.73 -15.40
C GLY A 837 -44.25 -19.75 -16.58
N LYS A 838 -44.73 -18.51 -16.44
CA LYS A 838 -44.58 -17.45 -17.44
C LYS A 838 -43.82 -16.26 -16.86
N LEU A 839 -43.03 -15.61 -17.70
CA LEU A 839 -42.41 -14.33 -17.38
C LEU A 839 -43.46 -13.22 -17.47
N VAL A 840 -43.57 -12.41 -16.42
CA VAL A 840 -44.53 -11.30 -16.34
C VAL A 840 -43.88 -9.99 -15.90
N THR A 841 -44.49 -8.85 -16.22
CA THR A 841 -44.08 -7.52 -15.72
C THR A 841 -44.28 -7.42 -14.21
N SER A 842 -43.37 -6.76 -13.49
CA SER A 842 -43.45 -6.56 -12.02
C SER A 842 -42.91 -5.20 -11.54
N GLY A 843 -42.37 -4.37 -12.45
CA GLY A 843 -41.87 -3.03 -12.17
C GLY A 843 -42.08 -2.07 -13.35
N GLY A 844 -41.82 -0.78 -13.11
CA GLY A 844 -42.02 0.26 -14.11
C GLY A 844 -41.04 0.17 -15.28
N ARG A 845 -39.75 0.03 -14.98
CA ARG A 845 -38.73 -0.43 -15.96
C ARG A 845 -38.74 -1.95 -15.96
N VAL A 846 -38.96 -2.56 -17.12
CA VAL A 846 -39.20 -4.00 -17.24
C VAL A 846 -37.92 -4.71 -17.71
N LEU A 847 -37.34 -4.26 -18.82
CA LEU A 847 -36.16 -4.86 -19.45
C LEU A 847 -35.19 -3.76 -19.89
N ALA A 848 -33.92 -4.11 -20.04
CA ALA A 848 -32.88 -3.29 -20.63
C ALA A 848 -32.19 -4.11 -21.73
N VAL A 849 -32.34 -3.71 -22.99
CA VAL A 849 -31.73 -4.37 -24.14
C VAL A 849 -30.41 -3.68 -24.44
N THR A 850 -29.30 -4.39 -24.28
CA THR A 850 -27.95 -3.87 -24.45
C THR A 850 -27.27 -4.53 -25.64
N ALA A 851 -26.71 -3.73 -26.54
CA ALA A 851 -25.91 -4.22 -27.66
C ALA A 851 -24.50 -3.63 -27.60
N VAL A 852 -23.52 -4.43 -28.01
CA VAL A 852 -22.14 -4.01 -28.25
C VAL A 852 -21.84 -4.12 -29.74
N ALA A 853 -21.14 -3.13 -30.30
CA ALA A 853 -20.67 -3.17 -31.68
C ALA A 853 -19.43 -2.26 -31.85
N PRO A 854 -18.67 -2.38 -32.97
CA PRO A 854 -17.53 -1.50 -33.25
C PRO A 854 -17.88 0.00 -33.27
N THR A 855 -19.11 0.35 -33.67
CA THR A 855 -19.59 1.74 -33.72
C THR A 855 -20.88 1.93 -32.94
N LEU A 856 -21.10 3.16 -32.45
CA LEU A 856 -22.32 3.54 -31.73
C LEU A 856 -23.58 3.35 -32.59
N HIS A 857 -23.49 3.65 -33.90
CA HIS A 857 -24.60 3.48 -34.84
C HIS A 857 -25.00 2.01 -34.99
N GLU A 858 -24.03 1.10 -35.15
CA GLU A 858 -24.31 -0.33 -35.24
C GLU A 858 -24.87 -0.89 -33.93
N ALA A 859 -24.30 -0.50 -32.79
CA ALA A 859 -24.79 -0.93 -31.49
C ALA A 859 -26.26 -0.52 -31.31
N LEU A 860 -26.59 0.73 -31.67
CA LEU A 860 -27.95 1.25 -31.62
C LEU A 860 -28.92 0.46 -32.53
N ALA A 861 -28.53 0.19 -33.78
CA ALA A 861 -29.35 -0.56 -34.73
C ALA A 861 -29.64 -2.00 -34.26
N ARG A 862 -28.62 -2.68 -33.72
CA ARG A 862 -28.76 -4.04 -33.15
C ARG A 862 -29.68 -4.04 -31.94
N ALA A 863 -29.53 -3.07 -31.03
CA ALA A 863 -30.36 -2.96 -29.84
C ALA A 863 -31.85 -2.77 -30.21
N TYR A 864 -32.18 -1.86 -31.13
CA TYR A 864 -33.56 -1.65 -31.56
C TYR A 864 -34.19 -2.87 -32.25
N THR A 865 -33.41 -3.61 -33.04
CA THR A 865 -33.88 -4.84 -33.70
C THR A 865 -34.36 -5.88 -32.69
N VAL A 866 -33.70 -5.98 -31.54
CA VAL A 866 -34.11 -6.88 -30.44
C VAL A 866 -35.24 -6.26 -29.62
N VAL A 867 -35.20 -4.95 -29.38
CA VAL A 867 -36.32 -4.24 -28.72
C VAL A 867 -37.63 -4.52 -29.46
N ASP A 868 -37.68 -4.43 -30.79
CA ASP A 868 -38.90 -4.67 -31.59
C ASP A 868 -39.48 -6.08 -31.43
N GLN A 869 -38.64 -7.06 -31.12
CA GLN A 869 -39.05 -8.46 -30.90
C GLN A 869 -39.62 -8.71 -29.51
N VAL A 870 -39.31 -7.86 -28.51
CA VAL A 870 -39.89 -7.92 -27.17
C VAL A 870 -41.37 -7.52 -27.23
N LYS A 871 -42.26 -8.36 -26.70
CA LYS A 871 -43.71 -8.13 -26.69
C LYS A 871 -44.31 -8.29 -25.29
N PHE A 872 -45.02 -7.27 -24.84
CA PHE A 872 -45.97 -7.33 -23.74
C PHE A 872 -46.96 -6.17 -23.90
N GLU A 873 -48.15 -6.30 -23.31
CA GLU A 873 -49.17 -5.26 -23.39
C GLU A 873 -48.69 -3.95 -22.74
N GLY A 874 -48.88 -2.81 -23.42
CA GLY A 874 -48.43 -1.52 -22.91
C GLY A 874 -46.92 -1.31 -22.89
N LYS A 875 -46.15 -2.03 -23.71
CA LYS A 875 -44.72 -1.76 -23.94
C LYS A 875 -44.49 -0.31 -24.39
N GLN A 876 -43.58 0.40 -23.71
CA GLN A 876 -43.06 1.70 -24.12
C GLN A 876 -41.53 1.74 -24.02
N HIS A 877 -40.88 2.45 -24.95
CA HIS A 877 -39.43 2.75 -24.92
C HIS A 877 -39.18 4.02 -25.73
N ARG A 878 -38.02 4.64 -25.51
CA ARG A 878 -37.56 5.74 -26.37
C ARG A 878 -37.02 5.20 -27.69
N THR A 879 -37.11 6.01 -28.74
CA THR A 879 -36.50 5.70 -30.04
C THR A 879 -35.26 6.54 -30.33
N ASP A 880 -34.93 7.53 -29.50
CA ASP A 880 -33.87 8.50 -29.75
C ASP A 880 -32.62 8.37 -28.86
N ILE A 881 -32.51 7.28 -28.08
CA ILE A 881 -31.33 6.98 -27.28
C ILE A 881 -30.07 7.06 -28.17
N ALA A 882 -29.09 7.87 -27.76
CA ALA A 882 -27.83 8.10 -28.48
C ALA A 882 -27.95 8.62 -29.94
N LYS A 883 -29.15 8.86 -30.50
CA LYS A 883 -29.34 9.23 -31.91
C LYS A 883 -28.59 10.51 -32.30
N LYS A 884 -28.53 11.49 -31.39
CA LYS A 884 -27.81 12.77 -31.59
C LYS A 884 -26.31 12.56 -31.87
N PHE A 885 -25.74 11.43 -31.42
CA PHE A 885 -24.32 11.09 -31.56
C PHE A 885 -24.06 9.98 -32.60
N ALA A 886 -25.11 9.29 -33.07
CA ALA A 886 -25.04 8.15 -33.98
C ALA A 886 -25.13 8.58 -35.46
N VAL A 887 -24.28 9.53 -35.90
CA VAL A 887 -24.25 9.99 -37.29
C VAL A 887 -23.62 8.91 -38.19
N PRO A 888 -24.22 8.56 -39.36
CA PRO A 888 -23.57 7.69 -40.32
C PRO A 888 -22.33 8.39 -40.87
N HIS A 889 -21.14 7.88 -40.58
CA HIS A 889 -19.95 8.36 -41.30
C HIS A 889 -19.99 7.80 -42.72
N THR A 890 -20.25 8.70 -43.68
CA THR A 890 -19.91 8.46 -45.09
C THR A 890 -18.42 8.18 -45.18
N ALA A 891 -18.08 7.10 -45.87
CA ALA A 891 -16.74 6.64 -46.11
C ALA A 891 -15.88 7.75 -46.74
N ASP A 892 -15.10 8.43 -45.91
CA ASP A 892 -13.85 9.04 -46.33
C ASP A 892 -12.73 8.19 -45.72
N ALA A 893 -12.04 7.47 -46.60
CA ALA A 893 -10.80 6.81 -46.28
C ALA A 893 -9.79 7.88 -45.83
N LYS A 894 -9.57 8.00 -44.52
CA LYS A 894 -8.36 8.59 -43.97
C LYS A 894 -7.82 7.71 -42.86
N ALA A 895 -6.60 7.25 -43.16
CA ALA A 895 -5.59 6.52 -42.42
C ALA A 895 -5.98 5.92 -41.06
N ALA A 896 -5.61 4.65 -40.89
CA ALA A 896 -5.48 4.03 -39.58
C ALA A 896 -4.74 5.00 -38.63
N VAL A 897 -5.39 5.37 -37.53
CA VAL A 897 -4.77 6.10 -36.44
C VAL A 897 -3.72 5.16 -35.86
N SER A 898 -2.47 5.46 -36.19
CA SER A 898 -1.30 4.76 -35.71
C SER A 898 -0.97 5.24 -34.29
N TYR A 899 -0.10 4.52 -33.59
CA TYR A 899 0.45 4.99 -32.32
C TYR A 899 1.08 6.40 -32.45
N ALA A 900 1.58 6.76 -33.64
CA ALA A 900 2.11 8.09 -33.95
C ALA A 900 1.04 9.20 -33.89
N ASP A 901 -0.23 8.88 -34.14
CA ASP A 901 -1.34 9.84 -34.02
C ASP A 901 -1.76 10.09 -32.57
N ALA A 902 -1.34 9.24 -31.62
CA ALA A 902 -1.35 9.51 -30.18
C ALA A 902 -0.15 10.35 -29.71
N GLY A 903 0.70 10.77 -30.66
CA GLY A 903 1.90 11.56 -30.41
C GLY A 903 3.12 10.74 -30.02
N VAL A 904 3.14 9.42 -30.26
CA VAL A 904 4.32 8.58 -29.99
C VAL A 904 4.77 7.87 -31.26
N ASP A 905 5.91 8.27 -31.79
CA ASP A 905 6.41 7.78 -33.08
C ASP A 905 7.33 6.56 -32.90
N ILE A 906 6.77 5.35 -33.03
CA ILE A 906 7.53 4.09 -32.95
C ILE A 906 8.63 4.04 -34.00
N ALA A 907 8.38 4.56 -35.20
CA ALA A 907 9.37 4.54 -36.28
C ALA A 907 10.55 5.46 -35.96
N ALA A 908 10.29 6.62 -35.35
CA ALA A 908 11.35 7.50 -34.84
C ALA A 908 12.13 6.85 -33.68
N GLY A 909 11.46 6.08 -32.82
CA GLY A 909 12.11 5.26 -31.78
C GLY A 909 13.04 4.19 -32.36
N ASP A 910 12.56 3.40 -33.32
CA ASP A 910 13.36 2.39 -34.02
C ASP A 910 14.54 3.02 -34.78
N GLU A 911 14.32 4.16 -35.43
CA GLU A 911 15.37 4.93 -36.11
C GLU A 911 16.45 5.38 -35.13
N LEU A 912 16.06 5.94 -33.98
CA LEU A 912 16.99 6.35 -32.93
C LEU A 912 17.85 5.16 -32.49
N VAL A 913 17.23 4.01 -32.20
CA VAL A 913 17.93 2.78 -31.80
C VAL A 913 18.97 2.38 -32.84
N GLU A 914 18.66 2.40 -34.13
CA GLU A 914 19.63 2.10 -35.19
C GLU A 914 20.81 3.09 -35.23
N ARG A 915 20.55 4.40 -35.05
CA ARG A 915 21.60 5.43 -35.05
C ARG A 915 22.55 5.29 -33.86
N ILE A 916 22.02 4.99 -32.67
CA ILE A 916 22.82 4.94 -31.43
C ILE A 916 23.54 3.60 -31.22
N LYS A 917 23.16 2.51 -31.91
CA LYS A 917 23.82 1.20 -31.80
C LYS A 917 25.34 1.28 -31.95
N SER A 918 25.81 2.01 -32.97
CA SER A 918 27.25 2.16 -33.23
C SER A 918 27.97 2.91 -32.10
N LYS A 919 27.30 3.90 -31.50
CA LYS A 919 27.81 4.71 -30.39
C LYS A 919 27.87 3.90 -29.10
N CYS A 920 26.82 3.17 -28.75
CA CYS A 920 26.79 2.30 -27.58
C CYS A 920 27.85 1.19 -27.67
N LYS A 921 28.04 0.63 -28.86
CA LYS A 921 29.09 -0.38 -29.15
C LYS A 921 30.51 0.11 -28.84
N THR A 922 30.77 1.42 -28.83
CA THR A 922 32.09 1.98 -28.43
C THR A 922 32.38 1.87 -26.94
N THR A 923 31.38 1.55 -26.12
CA THR A 923 31.48 1.39 -24.66
C THR A 923 31.79 -0.04 -24.22
N ARG A 924 31.98 -0.96 -25.17
CA ARG A 924 32.34 -2.36 -24.91
C ARG A 924 33.49 -2.48 -23.93
N ARG A 925 33.36 -3.43 -23.00
CA ARG A 925 34.39 -3.76 -22.02
C ARG A 925 34.36 -5.26 -21.69
N PRO A 926 35.39 -5.81 -21.04
CA PRO A 926 35.33 -7.18 -20.53
C PRO A 926 34.10 -7.37 -19.64
N GLY A 927 33.32 -8.40 -19.96
CA GLY A 927 32.05 -8.70 -19.30
C GLY A 927 30.82 -8.16 -20.03
N CYS A 928 30.95 -7.27 -21.03
CA CYS A 928 29.80 -6.64 -21.67
C CYS A 928 30.07 -6.22 -23.12
N ASP A 929 29.24 -6.71 -24.04
CA ASP A 929 29.30 -6.38 -25.46
C ASP A 929 28.52 -5.12 -25.86
N ALA A 930 27.84 -4.45 -24.92
CA ALA A 930 27.11 -3.19 -25.15
C ALA A 930 26.22 -3.22 -26.41
N GLU A 931 25.49 -4.34 -26.59
CA GLU A 931 24.55 -4.53 -27.70
C GLU A 931 23.13 -4.13 -27.28
N LEU A 932 22.48 -3.31 -28.10
CA LEU A 932 21.10 -2.85 -27.87
C LEU A 932 20.11 -3.75 -28.63
N GLY A 933 18.92 -3.95 -28.05
CA GLY A 933 17.80 -4.66 -28.71
C GLY A 933 17.35 -5.97 -28.03
N GLY A 934 17.91 -6.32 -26.87
CA GLY A 934 17.39 -7.40 -26.01
C GLY A 934 16.45 -6.84 -24.92
N PHE A 935 15.60 -7.69 -24.34
CA PHE A 935 14.72 -7.31 -23.22
C PHE A 935 15.47 -6.93 -21.93
N GLY A 936 16.79 -7.16 -21.86
CA GLY A 936 17.66 -6.73 -20.78
C GLY A 936 19.14 -6.79 -21.17
N GLY A 937 19.95 -5.91 -20.57
CA GLY A 937 21.41 -5.89 -20.76
C GLY A 937 22.10 -6.94 -19.89
N LEU A 938 23.12 -7.60 -20.43
CA LEU A 938 23.87 -8.66 -19.74
C LEU A 938 25.30 -8.20 -19.39
N PHE A 939 25.77 -8.58 -18.20
CA PHE A 939 27.16 -8.38 -17.78
C PHE A 939 27.74 -9.65 -17.13
N ASP A 940 28.82 -10.21 -17.67
CA ASP A 940 29.59 -11.30 -17.08
C ASP A 940 30.64 -10.76 -16.12
N LEU A 941 30.54 -11.14 -14.84
CA LEU A 941 31.47 -10.71 -13.79
C LEU A 941 32.79 -11.50 -13.80
N LYS A 942 32.82 -12.68 -14.42
CA LYS A 942 33.97 -13.59 -14.41
C LYS A 942 35.26 -12.95 -14.97
N PRO A 943 35.23 -12.13 -16.04
CA PRO A 943 36.43 -11.48 -16.59
C PRO A 943 37.07 -10.45 -15.65
N LEU A 944 36.38 -10.01 -14.58
CA LEU A 944 36.88 -8.99 -13.65
C LEU A 944 37.86 -9.54 -12.61
N GLY A 945 37.93 -10.87 -12.43
CA GLY A 945 38.82 -11.50 -11.45
C GLY A 945 38.54 -11.11 -10.00
N LEU A 946 37.32 -10.66 -9.69
CA LEU A 946 36.88 -10.37 -8.32
C LEU A 946 36.72 -11.68 -7.53
N THR A 947 37.16 -11.66 -6.27
CA THR A 947 37.22 -12.86 -5.41
C THR A 947 36.02 -12.98 -4.49
N ASP A 948 35.53 -11.86 -3.95
CA ASP A 948 34.30 -11.76 -3.15
C ASP A 948 33.58 -10.46 -3.53
N PRO A 949 32.96 -10.42 -4.73
CA PRO A 949 32.37 -9.20 -5.27
C PRO A 949 31.08 -8.81 -4.54
N ILE A 950 30.98 -7.53 -4.22
CA ILE A 950 29.74 -6.83 -3.86
C ILE A 950 29.39 -5.90 -5.02
N MET A 951 28.15 -5.97 -5.47
CA MET A 951 27.62 -5.02 -6.45
C MET A 951 27.12 -3.76 -5.74
N VAL A 952 27.41 -2.61 -6.35
CA VAL A 952 26.98 -1.29 -5.88
C VAL A 952 26.21 -0.63 -7.01
N SER A 953 24.99 -0.17 -6.73
CA SER A 953 24.17 0.53 -7.72
C SER A 953 23.97 2.00 -7.34
N SER A 954 23.91 2.88 -8.33
CA SER A 954 23.57 4.30 -8.15
C SER A 954 22.61 4.75 -9.25
N THR A 955 21.72 5.68 -8.92
CA THR A 955 20.81 6.33 -9.87
C THR A 955 20.74 7.82 -9.58
N ASP A 956 20.79 8.63 -10.63
CA ASP A 956 20.66 10.09 -10.53
C ASP A 956 20.22 10.67 -11.90
N GLY A 957 19.90 11.96 -11.92
CA GLY A 957 19.59 12.74 -13.11
C GLY A 957 20.51 13.94 -13.30
N VAL A 958 20.31 14.67 -14.39
CA VAL A 958 21.04 15.94 -14.65
C VAL A 958 20.34 17.15 -14.00
N GLY A 959 19.03 17.05 -13.74
CA GLY A 959 18.25 18.11 -13.12
C GLY A 959 18.10 19.36 -13.99
N THR A 960 17.98 20.53 -13.36
CA THR A 960 17.60 21.77 -14.07
C THR A 960 18.70 22.36 -14.96
N LYS A 961 19.90 21.78 -14.98
CA LYS A 961 20.96 22.09 -15.96
C LYS A 961 20.51 21.81 -17.39
N LEU A 962 19.62 20.82 -17.59
CA LEU A 962 18.99 20.51 -18.88
C LEU A 962 18.29 21.71 -19.52
N ARG A 963 17.76 22.64 -18.71
CA ARG A 963 17.11 23.84 -19.23
C ARG A 963 18.07 24.82 -19.87
N VAL A 964 19.32 24.90 -19.38
CA VAL A 964 20.35 25.73 -20.02
C VAL A 964 20.76 25.09 -21.35
N ALA A 965 20.98 23.77 -21.37
CA ALA A 965 21.27 22.99 -22.59
C ALA A 965 20.20 23.17 -23.67
N GLN A 966 18.92 23.05 -23.30
CA GLN A 966 17.77 23.28 -24.18
C GLN A 966 17.68 24.73 -24.68
N THR A 967 18.01 25.71 -23.83
CA THR A 967 17.91 27.14 -24.19
C THR A 967 18.95 27.54 -25.24
N ILE A 968 20.17 26.99 -25.16
CA ILE A 968 21.26 27.33 -26.09
C ILE A 968 21.52 26.26 -27.17
N ASN A 969 20.68 25.22 -27.21
CA ASN A 969 20.77 24.11 -28.16
C ASN A 969 22.12 23.36 -28.12
N LEU A 970 22.59 23.01 -26.91
CA LEU A 970 23.84 22.27 -26.68
C LEU A 970 23.57 21.01 -25.83
N HIS A 971 23.44 19.85 -26.49
CA HIS A 971 22.89 18.62 -25.90
C HIS A 971 23.90 17.50 -25.64
N ASP A 972 25.04 17.51 -26.33
CA ASP A 972 26.04 16.44 -26.30
C ASP A 972 26.88 16.38 -25.01
N THR A 973 26.75 17.38 -24.15
CA THR A 973 27.47 17.47 -22.87
C THR A 973 26.68 16.92 -21.69
N VAL A 974 25.34 17.00 -21.73
CA VAL A 974 24.50 16.59 -20.59
C VAL A 974 24.42 15.07 -20.41
N GLY A 975 24.69 14.30 -21.47
CA GLY A 975 24.86 12.84 -21.33
C GLY A 975 26.09 12.47 -20.49
N ILE A 976 27.17 13.26 -20.58
CA ILE A 976 28.38 13.07 -19.76
C ILE A 976 28.06 13.42 -18.29
N ASP A 977 27.31 14.51 -18.06
CA ASP A 977 26.82 14.88 -16.73
C ASP A 977 26.01 13.73 -16.11
N LEU A 978 25.09 13.13 -16.87
CA LEU A 978 24.23 12.04 -16.40
C LEU A 978 25.05 10.85 -15.88
N VAL A 979 26.04 10.42 -16.67
CA VAL A 979 26.92 9.33 -16.26
C VAL A 979 27.69 9.75 -15.02
N ALA A 980 28.34 10.92 -15.03
CA ALA A 980 29.19 11.42 -13.95
C ALA A 980 28.47 11.47 -12.59
N MET A 981 27.22 11.93 -12.56
CA MET A 981 26.40 11.97 -11.34
C MET A 981 26.23 10.57 -10.73
N CYS A 982 25.98 9.56 -11.55
CA CYS A 982 25.79 8.20 -11.06
C CYS A 982 27.12 7.51 -10.68
N VAL A 983 28.13 7.58 -11.55
CA VAL A 983 29.39 6.82 -11.36
C VAL A 983 30.27 7.38 -10.24
N ASN A 984 30.20 8.68 -9.98
CA ASN A 984 30.91 9.27 -8.85
C ASN A 984 30.31 8.83 -7.51
N ASP A 985 29.00 8.58 -7.44
CA ASP A 985 28.33 8.04 -6.24
C ASP A 985 28.55 6.53 -6.05
N LEU A 986 29.00 5.85 -7.09
CA LEU A 986 29.41 4.46 -7.03
C LEU A 986 30.85 4.34 -6.52
N ILE A 987 31.77 5.16 -7.02
CA ILE A 987 33.19 5.07 -6.63
C ILE A 987 33.44 5.46 -5.17
N VAL A 988 32.55 6.24 -4.53
CA VAL A 988 32.69 6.54 -3.10
C VAL A 988 32.58 5.29 -2.21
N GLN A 989 31.97 4.21 -2.72
CA GLN A 989 31.91 2.90 -2.07
C GLN A 989 33.15 2.02 -2.38
N GLY A 990 34.10 2.53 -3.17
CA GLY A 990 35.26 1.78 -3.66
C GLY A 990 34.98 0.94 -4.90
N ALA A 991 33.77 1.01 -5.47
CA ALA A 991 33.36 0.17 -6.60
C ALA A 991 33.87 0.68 -7.95
N GLU A 992 34.25 -0.27 -8.81
CA GLU A 992 34.54 -0.05 -10.21
C GLU A 992 33.22 -0.10 -11.00
N PRO A 993 32.85 0.94 -11.76
CA PRO A 993 31.66 0.92 -12.61
C PRO A 993 31.73 -0.22 -13.62
N LEU A 994 30.64 -0.95 -13.84
CA LEU A 994 30.54 -2.07 -14.79
C LEU A 994 29.68 -1.69 -15.99
N PHE A 995 28.44 -1.29 -15.74
CA PHE A 995 27.51 -0.91 -16.80
C PHE A 995 26.61 0.26 -16.42
N PHE A 996 25.97 0.83 -17.43
CA PHE A 996 25.08 1.97 -17.38
C PHE A 996 23.81 1.69 -18.19
N LEU A 997 22.69 2.18 -17.69
CA LEU A 997 21.40 2.23 -18.36
C LEU A 997 20.88 3.67 -18.33
N ASP A 998 20.33 4.15 -19.44
CA ASP A 998 19.74 5.47 -19.54
C ASP A 998 18.21 5.45 -19.66
N TYR A 999 17.57 6.51 -19.19
CA TYR A 999 16.16 6.80 -19.40
C TYR A 999 16.02 8.20 -19.98
N PHE A 1000 15.61 8.27 -21.25
CA PHE A 1000 15.39 9.51 -21.98
C PHE A 1000 13.90 9.75 -22.14
N ALA A 1001 13.37 10.76 -21.46
CA ALA A 1001 11.96 11.12 -21.51
C ALA A 1001 11.76 12.45 -22.23
N THR A 1002 10.87 12.53 -23.23
CA THR A 1002 10.63 13.76 -23.99
C THR A 1002 9.16 13.96 -24.33
N GLY A 1003 8.75 15.22 -24.51
CA GLY A 1003 7.37 15.55 -24.90
C GLY A 1003 7.06 15.22 -26.36
N LYS A 1004 8.08 15.31 -27.22
CA LYS A 1004 8.07 14.86 -28.60
C LYS A 1004 9.47 14.38 -28.96
N LEU A 1005 9.58 13.22 -29.60
CA LEU A 1005 10.89 12.67 -29.95
C LEU A 1005 11.52 13.47 -31.10
N ASP A 1006 12.67 14.06 -30.82
CA ASP A 1006 13.58 14.64 -31.80
C ASP A 1006 14.81 13.73 -31.85
N VAL A 1007 14.92 12.96 -32.94
CA VAL A 1007 15.94 11.92 -33.10
C VAL A 1007 17.35 12.51 -33.08
N ASP A 1008 17.55 13.71 -33.65
CA ASP A 1008 18.87 14.33 -33.72
C ASP A 1008 19.33 14.80 -32.32
N ILE A 1009 18.42 15.40 -31.53
CA ILE A 1009 18.71 15.78 -30.15
C ILE A 1009 18.95 14.55 -29.27
N ALA A 1010 18.08 13.55 -29.35
CA ALA A 1010 18.21 12.31 -28.57
C ALA A 1010 19.53 11.59 -28.90
N GLU A 1011 19.90 11.53 -30.19
CA GLU A 1011 21.17 10.96 -30.64
C GLU A 1011 22.39 11.70 -30.04
N LEU A 1012 22.36 13.03 -29.99
CA LEU A 1012 23.43 13.82 -29.36
C LEU A 1012 23.53 13.56 -27.87
N VAL A 1013 22.40 13.45 -27.16
CA VAL A 1013 22.39 13.14 -25.73
C VAL A 1013 22.97 11.75 -25.48
N VAL A 1014 22.53 10.73 -26.22
CA VAL A 1014 23.03 9.36 -26.10
C VAL A 1014 24.51 9.26 -26.49
N GLU A 1015 24.97 10.04 -27.47
CA GLU A 1015 26.40 10.17 -27.76
C GLU A 1015 27.18 10.69 -26.56
N GLY A 1016 26.65 11.70 -25.86
CA GLY A 1016 27.20 12.19 -24.60
C GLY A 1016 27.21 11.12 -23.50
N ILE A 1017 26.18 10.28 -23.40
CA ILE A 1017 26.11 9.17 -22.44
C ILE A 1017 27.16 8.12 -22.78
N ALA A 1018 27.28 7.74 -24.05
CA ALA A 1018 28.29 6.80 -24.51
C ALA A 1018 29.71 7.32 -24.23
N GLU A 1019 29.96 8.62 -24.50
CA GLU A 1019 31.21 9.29 -24.12
C GLU A 1019 31.46 9.21 -22.61
N GLY A 1020 30.45 9.50 -21.80
CA GLY A 1020 30.50 9.36 -20.35
C GLY A 1020 30.89 7.95 -19.91
N CYS A 1021 30.24 6.94 -20.49
CA CYS A 1021 30.51 5.52 -20.20
C CYS A 1021 31.95 5.13 -20.56
N ARG A 1022 32.49 5.59 -21.71
CA ARG A 1022 33.91 5.37 -22.07
C ARG A 1022 34.88 6.05 -21.12
N GLN A 1023 34.53 7.22 -20.60
CA GLN A 1023 35.35 7.92 -19.61
C GLN A 1023 35.33 7.22 -18.25
N ALA A 1024 34.16 6.73 -17.82
CA ALA A 1024 33.97 5.93 -16.61
C ALA A 1024 34.54 4.51 -16.72
N GLY A 1025 34.67 4.00 -17.95
CA GLY A 1025 35.06 2.62 -18.24
C GLY A 1025 33.93 1.63 -18.06
N CYS A 1026 32.65 2.02 -18.08
CA CYS A 1026 31.50 1.11 -18.04
C CYS A 1026 30.87 0.91 -19.43
N GLY A 1027 30.10 -0.17 -19.59
CA GLY A 1027 29.32 -0.42 -20.81
C GLY A 1027 27.94 0.21 -20.77
N LEU A 1028 27.51 0.88 -21.83
CA LEU A 1028 26.13 1.31 -22.04
C LEU A 1028 25.36 0.14 -22.63
N ILE A 1029 24.59 -0.56 -21.80
CA ILE A 1029 24.02 -1.89 -22.14
C ILE A 1029 22.53 -1.89 -22.45
N GLY A 1030 21.92 -0.72 -22.45
CA GLY A 1030 20.49 -0.55 -22.67
C GLY A 1030 20.02 0.79 -22.13
N GLY A 1031 18.77 1.08 -22.41
CA GLY A 1031 18.10 2.28 -21.97
C GLY A 1031 16.69 2.32 -22.54
N GLU A 1032 15.87 3.22 -22.04
CA GLU A 1032 14.48 3.36 -22.46
C GLU A 1032 14.24 4.80 -22.94
N THR A 1033 13.69 4.93 -24.15
CA THR A 1033 13.33 6.23 -24.74
C THR A 1033 11.81 6.35 -24.73
N ALA A 1034 11.31 7.23 -23.88
CA ALA A 1034 9.88 7.44 -23.68
C ALA A 1034 9.45 8.79 -24.27
N GLU A 1035 8.67 8.75 -25.35
CA GLU A 1035 7.90 9.90 -25.81
C GLU A 1035 6.61 9.97 -24.98
N MET A 1036 6.49 11.03 -24.18
CA MET A 1036 5.36 11.26 -23.26
C MET A 1036 4.72 12.62 -23.56
N PRO A 1037 3.94 12.72 -24.67
CA PRO A 1037 3.17 13.91 -24.98
C PRO A 1037 2.29 14.29 -23.80
N SER A 1038 2.16 15.60 -23.52
CA SER A 1038 1.44 16.19 -22.38
C SER A 1038 2.13 16.15 -21.01
N MET A 1039 3.11 15.27 -20.79
CA MET A 1039 3.91 15.28 -19.56
C MET A 1039 5.07 16.29 -19.67
N TYR A 1040 5.76 16.30 -20.81
CA TYR A 1040 6.78 17.27 -21.16
C TYR A 1040 6.30 18.16 -22.32
N ALA A 1041 6.68 19.44 -22.32
CA ALA A 1041 6.36 20.31 -23.46
C ALA A 1041 7.27 19.98 -24.66
N PRO A 1042 6.83 20.22 -25.91
CA PRO A 1042 7.66 19.99 -27.10
C PRO A 1042 9.03 20.69 -26.98
N GLY A 1043 10.10 19.97 -27.33
CA GLY A 1043 11.48 20.45 -27.19
C GLY A 1043 12.07 20.36 -25.78
N HIS A 1044 11.30 19.89 -24.79
CA HIS A 1044 11.82 19.58 -23.45
C HIS A 1044 11.95 18.07 -23.27
N TYR A 1045 13.08 17.68 -22.71
CA TYR A 1045 13.38 16.32 -22.29
C TYR A 1045 13.97 16.30 -20.87
N ASP A 1046 13.91 15.13 -20.26
CA ASP A 1046 14.46 14.81 -18.94
C ASP A 1046 15.28 13.52 -19.02
N LEU A 1047 16.27 13.39 -18.13
CA LEU A 1047 17.24 12.29 -18.14
C LEU A 1047 17.37 11.68 -16.76
N ALA A 1048 17.28 10.36 -16.70
CA ALA A 1048 17.69 9.56 -15.55
C ALA A 1048 18.69 8.49 -15.96
N GLY A 1049 19.61 8.19 -15.07
CA GLY A 1049 20.71 7.26 -15.30
C GLY A 1049 20.75 6.23 -14.19
N PHE A 1050 21.17 5.02 -14.55
CA PHE A 1050 21.35 3.93 -13.61
C PHE A 1050 22.70 3.27 -13.90
N THR A 1051 23.52 3.10 -12.86
CA THR A 1051 24.81 2.46 -12.99
C THR A 1051 24.98 1.37 -11.96
N VAL A 1052 25.67 0.29 -12.35
CA VAL A 1052 26.07 -0.80 -11.46
C VAL A 1052 27.58 -0.95 -11.54
N GLY A 1053 28.19 -1.14 -10.38
CA GLY A 1053 29.60 -1.38 -10.18
C GLY A 1053 29.86 -2.58 -9.30
N ALA A 1054 31.12 -2.96 -9.17
CA ALA A 1054 31.52 -4.01 -8.25
C ALA A 1054 32.82 -3.69 -7.50
N VAL A 1055 32.93 -4.19 -6.28
CA VAL A 1055 34.09 -4.09 -5.40
C VAL A 1055 34.27 -5.38 -4.64
N ASN A 1056 35.50 -5.76 -4.26
CA ASN A 1056 35.64 -6.83 -3.28
C ASN A 1056 35.19 -6.34 -1.89
N ARG A 1057 34.50 -7.17 -1.11
CA ARG A 1057 34.00 -6.80 0.23
C ARG A 1057 35.05 -6.19 1.13
N ASP A 1058 36.27 -6.71 1.10
CA ASP A 1058 37.40 -6.27 1.92
C ASP A 1058 38.06 -4.96 1.43
N ALA A 1059 37.55 -4.39 0.33
CA ALA A 1059 37.96 -3.11 -0.25
C ALA A 1059 36.82 -2.08 -0.27
N LEU A 1060 35.69 -2.36 0.40
CA LEU A 1060 34.60 -1.40 0.58
C LEU A 1060 35.08 -0.13 1.30
N LEU A 1061 34.56 1.01 0.86
CA LEU A 1061 34.71 2.29 1.53
C LEU A 1061 33.36 2.73 2.14
N PRO A 1062 33.34 3.45 3.27
CA PRO A 1062 34.50 3.85 4.08
C PRO A 1062 35.16 2.67 4.80
N ALA A 1063 36.48 2.74 4.98
CA ALA A 1063 37.28 1.77 5.70
C ALA A 1063 36.99 1.82 7.21
N ALA A 1064 37.07 0.67 7.88
CA ALA A 1064 36.73 0.53 9.30
C ALA A 1064 37.70 1.26 10.25
N ASP A 1065 38.90 1.61 9.78
CA ASP A 1065 39.98 2.26 10.54
C ASP A 1065 40.03 3.79 10.36
N LEU A 1066 38.91 4.40 9.94
CA LEU A 1066 38.76 5.84 9.81
C LEU A 1066 38.64 6.51 11.19
N GLY A 1067 39.40 7.58 11.43
CA GLY A 1067 39.52 8.19 12.75
C GLY A 1067 40.03 9.63 12.76
N ALA A 1068 40.08 10.23 13.96
CA ALA A 1068 40.66 11.54 14.16
C ALA A 1068 42.15 11.55 13.76
N GLY A 1069 42.59 12.61 13.09
CA GLY A 1069 43.93 12.76 12.54
C GLY A 1069 44.05 12.38 11.06
N ASP A 1070 43.07 11.70 10.47
CA ASP A 1070 43.06 11.43 9.02
C ASP A 1070 42.95 12.75 8.23
N VAL A 1071 43.61 12.81 7.07
CA VAL A 1071 43.79 14.03 6.28
C VAL A 1071 42.75 14.11 5.16
N LEU A 1072 42.22 15.31 4.93
CA LEU A 1072 41.29 15.62 3.84
C LEU A 1072 42.04 16.14 2.62
N ILE A 1073 41.93 15.44 1.50
CA ILE A 1073 42.43 15.87 0.19
C ILE A 1073 41.23 16.23 -0.69
N ALA A 1074 41.19 17.42 -1.26
CA ALA A 1074 40.14 17.84 -2.19
C ALA A 1074 40.65 17.80 -3.64
N ILE A 1075 39.88 17.24 -4.57
CA ILE A 1075 40.16 17.28 -6.02
C ILE A 1075 39.31 18.37 -6.67
N ALA A 1076 39.93 19.12 -7.58
CA ALA A 1076 39.29 20.17 -8.36
C ALA A 1076 38.08 19.67 -9.17
N SER A 1077 37.02 20.48 -9.26
CA SER A 1077 35.92 20.29 -10.21
C SER A 1077 36.23 20.93 -11.58
N SER A 1078 35.46 20.56 -12.60
CA SER A 1078 35.45 21.22 -13.91
C SER A 1078 34.68 22.55 -13.92
N GLY A 1079 33.95 22.84 -12.85
CA GLY A 1079 33.02 23.97 -12.75
C GLY A 1079 31.91 23.63 -11.76
N LEU A 1080 30.68 24.07 -12.08
CA LEU A 1080 29.46 23.65 -11.39
C LEU A 1080 29.13 22.21 -11.75
N HIS A 1081 28.83 21.40 -10.74
CA HIS A 1081 28.17 20.11 -10.95
C HIS A 1081 26.69 20.31 -11.28
N SER A 1082 26.02 19.28 -11.78
CA SER A 1082 24.60 19.35 -12.20
C SER A 1082 23.63 19.84 -11.13
N ASN A 1083 23.94 19.63 -9.84
CA ASN A 1083 23.15 20.11 -8.72
C ASN A 1083 23.32 21.61 -8.48
N GLY A 1084 22.23 22.30 -8.11
CA GLY A 1084 22.22 23.75 -7.83
C GLY A 1084 21.85 24.64 -9.02
N PHE A 1085 21.60 24.08 -10.21
CA PHE A 1085 21.27 24.85 -11.41
C PHE A 1085 19.95 25.64 -11.33
N SER A 1086 19.05 25.28 -10.40
CA SER A 1086 17.84 26.08 -10.13
C SER A 1086 18.21 27.47 -9.59
N LEU A 1087 19.19 27.53 -8.67
CA LEU A 1087 19.70 28.80 -8.15
C LEU A 1087 20.54 29.52 -9.22
N VAL A 1088 21.41 28.81 -9.96
CA VAL A 1088 22.20 29.40 -11.06
C VAL A 1088 21.28 30.12 -12.06
N ARG A 1089 20.23 29.45 -12.53
CA ARG A 1089 19.28 30.02 -13.48
C ARG A 1089 18.53 31.22 -12.92
N HIS A 1090 18.14 31.16 -11.65
CA HIS A 1090 17.50 32.28 -10.97
C HIS A 1090 18.42 33.50 -10.90
N LEU A 1091 19.69 33.30 -10.52
CA LEU A 1091 20.68 34.37 -10.43
C LEU A 1091 21.05 34.97 -11.79
N VAL A 1092 21.22 34.13 -12.83
CA VAL A 1092 21.43 34.58 -14.21
C VAL A 1092 20.26 35.45 -14.68
N SER A 1093 19.03 35.00 -14.42
CA SER A 1093 17.82 35.75 -14.75
C SER A 1093 17.72 37.06 -13.98
N LEU A 1094 18.04 37.06 -12.68
CA LEU A 1094 18.01 38.25 -11.82
C LEU A 1094 19.03 39.31 -12.29
N ALA A 1095 20.21 38.85 -12.72
CA ALA A 1095 21.27 39.69 -13.26
C ALA A 1095 20.99 40.20 -14.69
N GLY A 1096 19.91 39.73 -15.34
CA GLY A 1096 19.62 40.04 -16.75
C GLY A 1096 20.69 39.54 -17.71
N ALA A 1097 21.47 38.53 -17.32
CA ALA A 1097 22.54 37.97 -18.13
C ALA A 1097 22.00 37.00 -19.18
N ASP A 1098 22.51 37.09 -20.41
CA ASP A 1098 22.13 36.22 -21.51
C ASP A 1098 23.13 35.05 -21.64
N TYR A 1099 22.62 33.82 -21.74
CA TYR A 1099 23.45 32.63 -21.95
C TYR A 1099 24.25 32.68 -23.26
N ALA A 1100 23.77 33.42 -24.28
CA ALA A 1100 24.48 33.58 -25.55
C ALA A 1100 25.54 34.68 -25.51
N ALA A 1101 25.57 35.53 -24.46
CA ALA A 1101 26.58 36.57 -24.33
C ALA A 1101 27.96 35.99 -23.98
N PRO A 1102 29.07 36.68 -24.32
CA PRO A 1102 30.41 36.31 -23.88
C PRO A 1102 30.47 36.11 -22.36
N CYS A 1103 31.17 35.07 -21.91
CA CYS A 1103 31.30 34.75 -20.49
C CYS A 1103 31.88 35.96 -19.71
N PRO A 1104 31.22 36.46 -18.66
CA PRO A 1104 31.60 37.69 -17.96
C PRO A 1104 32.78 37.53 -16.98
N PHE A 1105 33.29 36.31 -16.82
CA PHE A 1105 34.45 35.98 -16.02
C PHE A 1105 35.42 35.11 -16.82
N ASP A 1106 36.70 35.18 -16.47
CA ASP A 1106 37.73 34.44 -17.18
C ASP A 1106 37.65 32.94 -16.89
N TYR A 1107 37.17 32.19 -17.89
CA TYR A 1107 37.11 30.73 -17.86
C TYR A 1107 38.48 30.07 -18.09
N SER A 1108 39.47 30.79 -18.66
CA SER A 1108 40.83 30.26 -18.83
C SER A 1108 41.54 30.02 -17.50
N LEU A 1109 41.14 30.75 -16.45
CA LEU A 1109 41.55 30.53 -15.06
C LEU A 1109 40.87 29.31 -14.42
N SER A 1110 39.83 28.74 -15.03
CA SER A 1110 39.28 27.42 -14.67
C SER A 1110 39.97 26.32 -15.50
N MET A 1111 41.22 25.99 -15.11
CA MET A 1111 41.92 24.72 -15.44
C MET A 1111 42.11 24.33 -16.92
N ALA A 1112 41.70 25.15 -17.89
CA ALA A 1112 41.55 24.75 -19.30
C ALA A 1112 42.84 24.74 -20.16
N THR A 1113 44.01 25.07 -19.60
CA THR A 1113 45.24 25.31 -20.39
C THR A 1113 46.43 24.39 -20.06
N ASP A 1114 46.34 23.45 -19.11
CA ASP A 1114 47.42 22.47 -18.91
C ASP A 1114 47.37 21.39 -20.02
N PRO A 1115 48.39 21.24 -20.88
CA PRO A 1115 48.41 20.23 -21.94
C PRO A 1115 48.43 18.77 -21.40
N ARG A 1116 48.79 18.56 -20.13
CA ARG A 1116 48.72 17.26 -19.45
C ARG A 1116 47.35 16.97 -18.84
N SER A 1117 46.46 17.96 -18.83
CA SER A 1117 45.13 17.81 -18.28
C SER A 1117 44.25 16.92 -19.16
N CYS A 1118 43.52 16.02 -18.50
CA CYS A 1118 42.45 15.23 -19.09
C CYS A 1118 41.15 16.04 -19.36
N TYR A 1119 41.09 17.35 -19.03
CA TYR A 1119 39.96 18.24 -19.33
C TYR A 1119 39.77 18.40 -20.86
N SER A 1120 38.85 17.63 -21.44
CA SER A 1120 38.53 17.67 -22.88
C SER A 1120 37.68 18.90 -23.27
N TYR A 1121 36.79 19.36 -22.39
CA TYR A 1121 35.83 20.42 -22.70
C TYR A 1121 36.47 21.81 -22.80
N GLY A 1122 37.47 22.14 -21.96
CA GLY A 1122 38.22 23.39 -22.07
C GLY A 1122 38.94 23.54 -23.41
N ARG A 1123 39.50 22.44 -23.94
CA ARG A 1123 40.10 22.40 -25.29
C ARG A 1123 39.06 22.61 -26.38
N ARG A 1124 37.85 22.06 -26.22
CA ARG A 1124 36.72 22.30 -27.13
C ARG A 1124 36.37 23.78 -27.18
N LEU A 1125 36.25 24.45 -26.04
CA LEU A 1125 35.96 25.88 -26.00
C LEU A 1125 37.11 26.72 -26.59
N ALA A 1126 38.36 26.37 -26.31
CA ALA A 1126 39.53 27.05 -26.89
C ALA A 1126 39.62 26.88 -28.42
N ALA A 1127 39.15 25.76 -28.96
CA ALA A 1127 39.13 25.48 -30.40
C ALA A 1127 38.06 26.25 -31.18
N LEU A 1128 37.10 26.92 -30.52
CA LEU A 1128 36.02 27.67 -31.17
C LEU A 1128 36.51 28.91 -31.94
N GLY A 1129 37.73 29.39 -31.67
CA GLY A 1129 38.28 30.60 -32.31
C GLY A 1129 37.56 31.90 -31.91
N ARG A 1130 36.68 31.85 -30.90
CA ARG A 1130 35.95 32.98 -30.30
C ARG A 1130 35.88 32.84 -28.78
N PRO A 1131 35.58 33.92 -28.03
CA PRO A 1131 35.26 33.80 -26.61
C PRO A 1131 34.08 32.83 -26.39
N ALA A 1132 34.17 32.01 -25.34
CA ALA A 1132 33.09 31.13 -24.92
C ALA A 1132 31.92 31.96 -24.36
N THR A 1133 30.70 31.51 -24.59
CA THR A 1133 29.50 32.14 -24.03
C THR A 1133 29.30 31.72 -22.57
N LEU A 1134 28.48 32.47 -21.84
CA LEU A 1134 28.08 32.11 -20.47
C LEU A 1134 27.44 30.72 -20.43
N GLY A 1135 26.53 30.42 -21.36
CA GLY A 1135 25.87 29.12 -21.46
C GLY A 1135 26.83 27.97 -21.70
N GLU A 1136 27.80 28.13 -22.62
CA GLU A 1136 28.85 27.13 -22.89
C GLU A 1136 29.69 26.83 -21.64
N VAL A 1137 30.07 27.87 -20.90
CA VAL A 1137 30.85 27.72 -19.66
C VAL A 1137 30.04 27.05 -18.55
N LEU A 1138 28.77 27.41 -18.38
CA LEU A 1138 27.88 26.77 -17.40
C LEU A 1138 27.58 25.31 -17.75
N LEU A 1139 27.61 24.94 -19.03
CA LEU A 1139 27.42 23.56 -19.49
C LEU A 1139 28.71 22.73 -19.51
N ALA A 1140 29.80 23.21 -18.88
CA ALA A 1140 30.95 22.37 -18.60
C ALA A 1140 30.50 21.06 -17.92
N PRO A 1141 30.81 19.87 -18.49
CA PRO A 1141 30.37 18.61 -17.92
C PRO A 1141 30.92 18.38 -16.52
N THR A 1142 30.11 17.79 -15.66
CA THR A 1142 30.50 17.28 -14.33
C THR A 1142 31.66 16.31 -14.49
N ARG A 1143 32.70 16.47 -13.67
CA ARG A 1143 33.94 15.69 -13.80
C ARG A 1143 33.74 14.28 -13.28
N MET A 1144 34.24 13.29 -14.01
CA MET A 1144 34.34 11.90 -13.55
C MET A 1144 35.72 11.65 -12.94
N TYR A 1145 35.75 11.04 -11.75
CA TYR A 1145 36.98 10.82 -10.99
C TYR A 1145 37.49 9.37 -11.02
N ILE A 1146 36.85 8.50 -11.81
CA ILE A 1146 37.11 7.06 -11.75
C ILE A 1146 38.53 6.69 -12.14
N LYS A 1147 39.00 7.17 -13.30
CA LYS A 1147 40.33 6.82 -13.81
C LYS A 1147 41.46 7.24 -12.88
N CYS A 1148 41.34 8.41 -12.25
CA CYS A 1148 42.38 8.92 -11.36
C CYS A 1148 42.32 8.31 -9.95
N LEU A 1149 41.15 7.90 -9.46
CA LEU A 1149 40.99 7.34 -8.11
C LEU A 1149 41.15 5.81 -8.05
N LEU A 1150 40.74 5.07 -9.07
CA LEU A 1150 40.78 3.60 -9.06
C LEU A 1150 42.15 3.00 -8.69
N PRO A 1151 43.30 3.51 -9.18
CA PRO A 1151 44.61 2.99 -8.78
C PRO A 1151 44.86 3.10 -7.26
N SER A 1152 44.52 4.25 -6.66
CA SER A 1152 44.71 4.52 -5.24
C SER A 1152 43.71 3.76 -4.37
N ILE A 1153 42.47 3.56 -4.85
CA ILE A 1153 41.45 2.71 -4.22
C ILE A 1153 41.93 1.24 -4.21
N ARG A 1154 42.37 0.71 -5.35
CA ARG A 1154 42.84 -0.68 -5.47
C ARG A 1154 44.03 -0.99 -4.57
N ARG A 1155 44.90 0.00 -4.30
CA ARG A 1155 46.01 -0.11 -3.34
C ARG A 1155 45.63 0.16 -1.88
N ARG A 1156 44.35 0.41 -1.58
CA ARG A 1156 43.84 0.77 -0.24
C ARG A 1156 44.59 1.98 0.35
N ALA A 1157 44.88 2.95 -0.49
CA ALA A 1157 45.52 4.19 -0.06
C ALA A 1157 44.51 5.19 0.52
N ILE A 1158 43.23 5.04 0.19
CA ILE A 1158 42.14 5.94 0.57
C ILE A 1158 41.26 5.23 1.59
N LYS A 1159 40.89 5.91 2.68
CA LYS A 1159 40.00 5.39 3.73
C LYS A 1159 38.54 5.74 3.49
N ALA A 1160 38.24 6.88 2.88
CA ALA A 1160 36.88 7.24 2.46
C ALA A 1160 36.87 8.30 1.36
N LEU A 1161 35.74 8.45 0.70
CA LEU A 1161 35.53 9.35 -0.43
C LEU A 1161 34.16 10.02 -0.30
N ALA A 1162 34.08 11.32 -0.58
CA ALA A 1162 32.81 12.04 -0.62
C ALA A 1162 32.70 12.82 -1.93
N ASN A 1163 31.69 12.48 -2.75
CA ASN A 1163 31.34 13.22 -3.95
C ASN A 1163 30.68 14.55 -3.54
N ILE A 1164 31.19 15.67 -4.03
CA ILE A 1164 30.69 17.00 -3.64
C ILE A 1164 29.71 17.49 -4.69
N THR A 1165 28.42 17.43 -4.37
CA THR A 1165 27.32 17.83 -5.26
C THR A 1165 26.41 18.86 -4.57
N GLY A 1166 25.10 18.61 -4.48
CA GLY A 1166 24.17 19.44 -3.71
C GLY A 1166 24.39 19.21 -2.21
N GLY A 1167 24.30 20.26 -1.40
CA GLY A 1167 24.72 20.21 0.01
C GLY A 1167 26.21 20.55 0.24
N GLY A 1168 26.98 20.69 -0.86
CA GLY A 1168 28.36 21.18 -0.85
C GLY A 1168 29.27 20.38 0.07
N PHE A 1169 30.35 20.99 0.56
CA PHE A 1169 31.31 20.31 1.44
C PHE A 1169 30.67 19.92 2.78
N VAL A 1170 29.87 20.83 3.36
CA VAL A 1170 29.38 20.73 4.74
C VAL A 1170 28.33 19.65 4.95
N GLU A 1171 27.58 19.24 3.91
CA GLU A 1171 26.59 18.16 4.03
C GLU A 1171 27.03 16.84 3.39
N ASN A 1172 27.93 16.86 2.39
CA ASN A 1172 28.35 15.63 1.70
C ASN A 1172 29.48 14.91 2.45
N VAL A 1173 30.48 15.63 2.95
CA VAL A 1173 31.63 15.03 3.64
C VAL A 1173 31.23 14.25 4.91
N PRO A 1174 30.28 14.71 5.74
CA PRO A 1174 29.79 13.93 6.88
C PRO A 1174 29.16 12.58 6.59
N ARG A 1175 28.78 12.29 5.33
CA ARG A 1175 28.07 11.06 4.98
C ARG A 1175 28.94 9.80 5.07
N VAL A 1176 30.26 9.96 5.22
CA VAL A 1176 31.22 8.85 5.14
C VAL A 1176 31.96 8.55 6.45
N TYR A 1177 31.51 9.11 7.57
CA TYR A 1177 32.05 8.81 8.90
C TYR A 1177 30.99 8.93 10.00
N SER A 1178 31.30 8.38 11.19
CA SER A 1178 30.37 8.39 12.33
C SER A 1178 30.15 9.78 12.92
N ASP A 1179 29.05 9.96 13.64
CA ASP A 1179 28.68 11.20 14.34
C ASP A 1179 29.68 11.68 15.40
N LYS A 1180 30.63 10.82 15.81
CA LYS A 1180 31.72 11.13 16.73
C LYS A 1180 32.85 11.94 16.10
N LEU A 1181 32.92 12.01 14.77
CA LEU A 1181 33.97 12.71 14.03
C LEU A 1181 33.43 13.98 13.39
N GLN A 1182 34.34 14.91 13.14
CA GLN A 1182 34.08 16.17 12.47
C GLN A 1182 35.16 16.43 11.41
N ALA A 1183 34.75 16.83 10.20
CA ALA A 1183 35.66 17.34 9.19
C ALA A 1183 35.91 18.84 9.36
N VAL A 1184 37.18 19.24 9.45
CA VAL A 1184 37.59 20.65 9.51
C VAL A 1184 38.45 20.97 8.31
N ALA A 1185 37.93 21.81 7.40
CA ALA A 1185 38.65 22.32 6.24
C ALA A 1185 38.98 23.81 6.38
N ASP A 1186 39.98 24.30 5.64
CA ASP A 1186 40.40 25.71 5.63
C ASP A 1186 40.31 26.29 4.20
N ALA A 1187 39.45 27.28 4.02
CA ALA A 1187 39.17 27.90 2.72
C ALA A 1187 40.40 28.54 2.05
N HIS A 1188 41.48 28.86 2.80
CA HIS A 1188 42.73 29.34 2.20
C HIS A 1188 43.48 28.27 1.40
N LYS A 1189 43.18 26.99 1.63
CA LYS A 1189 43.93 25.86 1.06
C LYS A 1189 43.56 25.57 -0.40
N TRP A 1190 42.45 26.09 -0.90
CA TRP A 1190 42.08 25.99 -2.32
C TRP A 1190 41.40 27.26 -2.82
N PRO A 1191 41.61 27.64 -4.09
CA PRO A 1191 41.02 28.85 -4.65
C PRO A 1191 39.54 28.64 -4.98
N LEU A 1192 38.68 29.64 -4.67
CA LEU A 1192 37.30 29.68 -5.18
C LEU A 1192 37.30 30.06 -6.68
N PRO A 1193 36.80 29.20 -7.58
CA PRO A 1193 36.83 29.49 -9.02
C PRO A 1193 35.99 30.72 -9.43
N PRO A 1194 36.33 31.39 -10.54
CA PRO A 1194 35.65 32.63 -10.98
C PRO A 1194 34.13 32.51 -11.14
N VAL A 1195 33.61 31.36 -11.58
CA VAL A 1195 32.15 31.14 -11.72
C VAL A 1195 31.41 31.27 -10.39
N PHE A 1196 31.97 30.74 -9.29
CA PHE A 1196 31.33 30.83 -7.97
C PHE A 1196 31.46 32.23 -7.38
N LYS A 1197 32.59 32.92 -7.62
CA LYS A 1197 32.75 34.34 -7.26
C LYS A 1197 31.73 35.20 -7.98
N TRP A 1198 31.53 34.96 -9.28
CA TRP A 1198 30.54 35.66 -10.08
C TRP A 1198 29.11 35.39 -9.58
N LEU A 1199 28.72 34.13 -9.33
CA LEU A 1199 27.42 33.78 -8.76
C LEU A 1199 27.19 34.45 -7.39
N GLN A 1200 28.22 34.46 -6.54
CA GLN A 1200 28.19 35.12 -5.24
C GLN A 1200 27.95 36.62 -5.40
N GLN A 1201 28.65 37.28 -6.33
CA GLN A 1201 28.55 38.71 -6.59
C GLN A 1201 27.20 39.12 -7.17
N ILE A 1202 26.72 38.44 -8.22
CA ILE A 1202 25.47 38.81 -8.89
C ILE A 1202 24.24 38.54 -8.03
N GLY A 1203 24.31 37.53 -7.15
CA GLY A 1203 23.21 37.14 -6.26
C GLY A 1203 23.30 37.70 -4.85
N ASN A 1204 24.42 38.35 -4.50
CA ASN A 1204 24.80 38.65 -3.11
C ASN A 1204 24.58 37.44 -2.16
N VAL A 1205 24.97 36.26 -2.62
CA VAL A 1205 24.76 35.00 -1.88
C VAL A 1205 25.72 34.97 -0.70
N ASP A 1206 25.21 34.61 0.49
CA ASP A 1206 26.06 34.41 1.66
C ASP A 1206 27.06 33.27 1.40
N LEU A 1207 28.30 33.39 1.93
CA LEU A 1207 29.34 32.41 1.65
C LEU A 1207 29.06 31.04 2.25
N GLU A 1208 28.35 30.97 3.39
CA GLU A 1208 27.93 29.70 3.99
C GLU A 1208 26.86 29.04 3.11
N GLU A 1209 25.90 29.82 2.60
CA GLU A 1209 24.89 29.33 1.68
C GLU A 1209 25.50 28.90 0.33
N LEU A 1210 26.51 29.62 -0.16
CA LEU A 1210 27.28 29.26 -1.35
C LEU A 1210 27.98 27.91 -1.15
N ALA A 1211 28.65 27.72 -0.01
CA ALA A 1211 29.38 26.50 0.34
C ALA A 1211 28.47 25.31 0.69
N ARG A 1212 27.22 25.57 1.06
CA ARG A 1212 26.17 24.57 1.25
C ARG A 1212 25.48 24.21 -0.07
N THR A 1213 25.31 25.15 -0.97
CA THR A 1213 24.58 24.89 -2.22
C THR A 1213 25.48 24.27 -3.28
N PHE A 1214 26.72 24.76 -3.37
CA PHE A 1214 27.62 24.43 -4.46
C PHE A 1214 28.87 23.71 -3.99
N ASN A 1215 29.54 23.11 -4.96
CA ASN A 1215 30.77 22.37 -4.77
C ASN A 1215 32.01 23.28 -4.63
N CYS A 1216 31.87 24.59 -4.89
CA CYS A 1216 32.89 25.62 -4.66
C CYS A 1216 34.28 25.30 -5.20
N GLY A 1217 34.34 24.62 -6.36
CA GLY A 1217 35.59 24.24 -7.03
C GLY A 1217 36.18 22.91 -6.59
N VAL A 1218 35.59 22.23 -5.61
CA VAL A 1218 35.94 20.87 -5.21
C VAL A 1218 34.90 19.93 -5.80
N GLY A 1219 35.29 18.82 -6.42
CA GLY A 1219 34.33 17.82 -6.88
C GLY A 1219 34.35 16.51 -6.09
N MET A 1220 35.47 16.19 -5.44
CA MET A 1220 35.61 14.99 -4.61
C MET A 1220 36.51 15.30 -3.41
N VAL A 1221 36.18 14.76 -2.23
CA VAL A 1221 37.04 14.79 -1.04
C VAL A 1221 37.46 13.38 -0.67
N LEU A 1222 38.76 13.16 -0.49
CA LEU A 1222 39.35 11.90 -0.02
C LEU A 1222 39.75 12.06 1.43
N ILE A 1223 39.53 11.01 2.21
CA ILE A 1223 40.02 10.87 3.58
C ILE A 1223 41.15 9.84 3.56
N VAL A 1224 42.34 10.25 3.94
CA VAL A 1224 43.58 9.50 3.71
C VAL A 1224 44.40 9.46 4.99
N ASP A 1225 45.04 8.31 5.24
CA ASP A 1225 46.02 8.18 6.33
C ASP A 1225 47.16 9.20 6.14
N PRO A 1226 47.60 9.94 7.18
CA PRO A 1226 48.69 10.91 7.06
C PRO A 1226 49.94 10.36 6.35
N ALA A 1227 50.29 9.09 6.58
CA ALA A 1227 51.46 8.46 5.97
C ALA A 1227 51.32 8.18 4.46
N LYS A 1228 50.10 8.23 3.91
CA LYS A 1228 49.80 7.95 2.50
C LYS A 1228 49.49 9.20 1.67
N VAL A 1229 49.42 10.38 2.29
CA VAL A 1229 49.05 11.65 1.64
C VAL A 1229 49.93 11.95 0.43
N ASP A 1230 51.25 11.93 0.58
CA ASP A 1230 52.18 12.26 -0.50
C ASP A 1230 52.06 11.30 -1.68
N SER A 1231 51.85 10.00 -1.41
CA SER A 1231 51.62 9.00 -2.47
C SER A 1231 50.34 9.28 -3.24
N VAL A 1232 49.24 9.59 -2.53
CA VAL A 1232 47.95 9.86 -3.18
C VAL A 1232 48.00 11.16 -3.99
N LEU A 1233 48.66 12.20 -3.48
CA LEU A 1233 48.87 13.44 -4.23
C LEU A 1233 49.72 13.22 -5.49
N ALA A 1234 50.78 12.42 -5.39
CA ALA A 1234 51.61 12.07 -6.54
C ALA A 1234 50.81 11.28 -7.60
N ASP A 1235 49.94 10.34 -7.19
CA ASP A 1235 49.06 9.63 -8.12
C ASP A 1235 48.10 10.56 -8.85
N LEU A 1236 47.49 11.50 -8.12
CA LEU A 1236 46.58 12.50 -8.69
C LEU A 1236 47.32 13.43 -9.66
N GLU A 1237 48.50 13.91 -9.30
CA GLU A 1237 49.33 14.75 -10.16
C GLU A 1237 49.78 14.01 -11.44
N LEU A 1238 50.14 12.72 -11.32
CA LEU A 1238 50.48 11.87 -12.48
C LEU A 1238 49.30 11.73 -13.46
N GLN A 1239 48.06 11.79 -12.98
CA GLN A 1239 46.85 11.77 -13.80
C GLN A 1239 46.41 13.17 -14.26
N GLY A 1240 47.21 14.20 -13.96
CA GLY A 1240 46.94 15.59 -14.33
C GLY A 1240 45.82 16.23 -13.49
N GLU A 1241 45.50 15.67 -12.32
CA GLU A 1241 44.52 16.23 -11.40
C GLU A 1241 45.15 17.35 -10.55
N LYS A 1242 44.36 18.40 -10.28
CA LYS A 1242 44.71 19.36 -9.24
C LYS A 1242 44.03 18.97 -7.94
N ALA A 1243 44.85 18.81 -6.90
CA ALA A 1243 44.38 18.44 -5.58
C ALA A 1243 45.10 19.23 -4.49
N TRP A 1244 44.43 19.40 -3.36
CA TRP A 1244 44.94 20.15 -2.22
C TRP A 1244 44.67 19.41 -0.92
N VAL A 1245 45.62 19.46 0.02
CA VAL A 1245 45.34 19.11 1.41
C VAL A 1245 44.54 20.25 2.03
N VAL A 1246 43.25 20.02 2.28
CA VAL A 1246 42.31 21.07 2.69
C VAL A 1246 41.99 21.05 4.18
N GLY A 1247 42.28 19.94 4.87
CA GLY A 1247 41.84 19.77 6.24
C GLY A 1247 42.18 18.42 6.86
N HIS A 1248 41.51 18.09 7.96
CA HIS A 1248 41.63 16.82 8.67
C HIS A 1248 40.33 16.46 9.38
N LEU A 1249 40.22 15.20 9.81
CA LEU A 1249 39.20 14.75 10.75
C LEU A 1249 39.67 14.96 12.19
N GLN A 1250 38.73 15.34 13.05
CA GLN A 1250 38.95 15.43 14.50
C GLN A 1250 37.77 14.84 15.26
N GLU A 1251 37.92 14.65 16.58
CA GLU A 1251 36.79 14.34 17.45
C GLU A 1251 35.78 15.49 17.45
N ARG A 1252 34.50 15.17 17.31
CA ARG A 1252 33.43 16.17 17.27
C ARG A 1252 33.14 16.72 18.67
N PRO A 1253 33.26 18.03 18.90
CA PRO A 1253 32.85 18.65 20.16
C PRO A 1253 31.34 18.46 20.41
N ALA A 1254 30.93 18.36 21.67
CA ALA A 1254 29.52 18.24 22.03
C ALA A 1254 28.69 19.41 21.46
N GLY A 1255 27.72 19.10 20.59
CA GLY A 1255 26.89 20.09 19.90
C GLY A 1255 27.55 20.79 18.70
N GLY A 1256 28.79 20.44 18.33
CA GLY A 1256 29.48 21.00 17.17
C GLY A 1256 28.86 20.56 15.84
N ALA A 1257 29.08 21.32 14.76
CA ALA A 1257 28.66 20.92 13.41
C ALA A 1257 29.46 19.70 12.91
N PRO A 1258 28.88 18.82 12.07
CA PRO A 1258 29.57 17.62 11.59
C PRO A 1258 30.70 17.92 10.59
N ALA A 1259 30.63 19.05 9.88
CA ALA A 1259 31.73 19.57 9.06
C ALA A 1259 31.75 21.10 9.12
N THR A 1260 32.95 21.69 9.04
CA THR A 1260 33.15 23.14 9.07
C THR A 1260 34.22 23.58 8.08
N ILE A 1261 34.04 24.76 7.50
CA ILE A 1261 35.06 25.43 6.68
C ILE A 1261 35.54 26.68 7.43
N ALA A 1262 36.74 26.60 7.99
CA ALA A 1262 37.41 27.73 8.61
C ALA A 1262 37.81 28.77 7.55
N ASN A 1263 37.90 30.02 7.98
CA ASN A 1263 38.37 31.15 7.17
C ASN A 1263 37.61 31.38 5.85
N ILE A 1264 36.32 31.04 5.79
CA ILE A 1264 35.51 31.15 4.56
C ILE A 1264 35.52 32.55 3.93
N ASN A 1265 35.75 33.60 4.73
CA ASN A 1265 35.92 34.98 4.26
C ASN A 1265 37.11 35.17 3.29
N ALA A 1266 38.07 34.23 3.22
CA ALA A 1266 39.13 34.22 2.22
C ALA A 1266 38.60 34.17 0.77
N TRP A 1267 37.34 33.76 0.59
CA TRP A 1267 36.68 33.73 -0.71
C TRP A 1267 35.96 35.02 -1.09
N LYS A 1268 35.88 36.01 -0.18
CA LYS A 1268 35.38 37.34 -0.55
C LYS A 1268 36.27 37.91 -1.63
N SER A 1269 35.65 38.39 -2.70
CA SER A 1269 36.36 39.17 -3.71
C SER A 1269 36.86 40.46 -3.04
N ALA A 1270 38.11 40.84 -3.35
CA ALA A 1270 38.65 42.15 -2.97
C ALA A 1270 37.94 43.27 -3.75
#